data_AF-A0A1Q3E423-F1
#
_entry.id   AF-A0A1Q3E423-F1
#
_cell.length_a   1.000
_cell.length_b   1.000
_cell.length_c   1.000
_cell.angle_alpha   90.00
_cell.angle_beta   90.00
_cell.angle_gamma   90.00
#
_symmetry.space_group_name_H-M   'P 1'
#
loop_
_entity.id
_entity.type
_entity.pdbx_description
1 polymer ?
#
loop_
_entity_poly.entity_id
_entity_poly.type
_entity_poly.pdbx_seq_one_letter_code
_entity_poly.pdbx_strand_id
1 'polypeptide(L)'
;MGIPKFFRWISRTRYPNSIFTSIFAYVDHLFGKIKPKKLFFMAVDGVAPRAKMNQQRSRRFRAAKEARELRQKAEAKGEKLPEEKAFDSNCITPGTPFMARLSEQLKYFVNKKISEDSNWRDVQVVLSGHEVPGEGEHKIMEYIRLSRSQPDYDPNLRHCLYGLDADLIMLGLLSHDPHFCLLREEVKFGPTRKSRGNSSLDSINFYLLHLSLFREYLHLEFNSLATELPFEYSLERIIDDFVLLAVFVGNDFLPNLPDLHIHENGLEKLFEVYKKVLPTMEGYINDAGTINLPRLQFILDEMAQWEVDVFEKENSDTNWYKGKQAKYKNGATPKTNELVITKPQHDIFRAVRDWLMAKPTKALTMPNDFPAKDRLFILTIARDLNLSLAWDEYDEEGRNILSFSPAYPEDAFDDEEQEAQVAVLRVLRKYEKAPIDGGEEDFDTRATNALSHKMDEWKRGYYSGKLEFSYDDPEQMQKLVYRYVEGLQWVMYYYFTGVKSWAWFYDYHYAPRISDLSSKARWGGEGGIGRRGIAQLSFDFKLGQPFRPYEQLMGVLPAASKDHIPTAYHDLMTSSMSPISDFYPADFEQDLNGKRADWEAIVKIPFIDEKRLLAAMSTKEHLLTDTEKQRNTFGTTTKFTFRGLNVEPTEYPSSLPGFFPPLHRCMCKMEVFNLPTLDPDLNFPLVTGLVEGALTGPSALSGFPSLNTLPHTHTALGYHHVNVHGSESRNQSVIVYVKNTYEERKTEDIGREVLGNRTFIGWPFLSEGLVVGVSDELFRYETVKVGTPGRGTEKVLGTPHSQSGLGLWKVKADKIEGVYSKRFGVVTGPVEVLLHVRPLKGLKRLEDGSLVKEYEGIDKETEVAVQMTVSAVGAEDPRYLERPAPPLSEEFPEGSKIFFLGEHAYGVAAQVSATTDTSLSVILAFFPSDKAENAQFKAIAQEQTPSSASYYPAFRAAEMLGLSSRGIARITSSFLIISSDNQKHNIGLNIKFEAKSLKVIDYSRKEGRHWEFSEKAIKLIKEYQEAFPDVFKCLDINVDGMLRAVDVLPGANPDARVKDIRSWLKSKGVQDFEAVTLFCDQLGKETITQIEKLADDFNGNRSTTGIKKAIVKGIPRQAVLKPAHAIYRLQGQRFALSDRVIMVQDSGGVPLGAKGVVVGLNTKTMDVVWDMPFMSGTTLGDRCSQYRGLAVEFNSCLNLSDPQFVTSTNPKDQKQPLPVNHAAPFKPRSGPYPLDVARLCGGIMALKLNLDYKTCNIKQRLRRLVALRKFV
;
A
#
# COMPACT_ATOMS: atom_id res chain seq x y z
N MET A 1 -2.36 -10.89 -6.20
CA MET A 1 -2.77 -10.01 -5.07
C MET A 1 -3.78 -10.74 -4.19
N GLY A 2 -3.62 -10.67 -2.87
CA GLY A 2 -4.53 -11.35 -1.94
C GLY A 2 -5.94 -10.76 -2.01
N ILE A 3 -6.96 -11.61 -1.89
CA ILE A 3 -8.36 -11.19 -1.72
C ILE A 3 -8.40 -10.12 -0.60
N PRO A 4 -8.92 -8.91 -0.86
CA PRO A 4 -8.98 -7.84 0.13
C PRO A 4 -9.57 -8.34 1.45
N LYS A 5 -9.13 -7.81 2.60
CA LYS A 5 -9.64 -8.28 3.90
C LYS A 5 -11.16 -8.16 3.97
N PHE A 6 -11.71 -7.15 3.29
CA PHE A 6 -13.14 -6.98 3.01
C PHE A 6 -13.81 -8.22 2.37
N PHE A 7 -13.29 -8.73 1.26
CA PHE A 7 -13.84 -9.93 0.60
C PHE A 7 -13.68 -11.19 1.45
N ARG A 8 -12.61 -11.27 2.26
CA ARG A 8 -12.44 -12.36 3.25
C ARG A 8 -13.40 -12.24 4.44
N TRP A 9 -13.84 -11.03 4.74
CA TRP A 9 -14.84 -10.76 5.76
C TRP A 9 -16.25 -11.07 5.24
N ILE A 10 -16.55 -10.69 3.99
CA ILE A 10 -17.79 -11.06 3.28
C ILE A 10 -17.90 -12.57 3.05
N SER A 11 -16.81 -13.26 2.69
CA SER A 11 -16.85 -14.70 2.42
C SER A 11 -17.06 -15.56 3.67
N ARG A 12 -17.01 -14.96 4.87
CA ARG A 12 -17.36 -15.61 6.14
C ARG A 12 -18.84 -15.47 6.50
N THR A 13 -19.56 -14.55 5.87
CA THR A 13 -20.96 -14.28 6.18
C THR A 13 -21.86 -15.26 5.42
N ARG A 14 -22.62 -16.06 6.18
CA ARG A 14 -23.37 -17.23 5.65
C ARG A 14 -24.68 -16.87 4.94
N TYR A 15 -25.16 -15.63 5.04
CA TYR A 15 -26.45 -15.21 4.47
C TYR A 15 -26.30 -14.10 3.42
N PRO A 16 -26.91 -14.22 2.23
CA PRO A 16 -26.79 -13.21 1.16
C PRO A 16 -27.17 -11.79 1.60
N ASN A 17 -28.18 -11.66 2.47
CA ASN A 17 -28.66 -10.35 2.93
C ASN A 17 -27.67 -9.66 3.88
N SER A 18 -26.84 -10.43 4.61
CA SER A 18 -25.80 -9.90 5.50
C SER A 18 -24.59 -9.33 4.75
N ILE A 19 -24.44 -9.66 3.46
CA ILE A 19 -23.40 -9.11 2.59
C ILE A 19 -23.69 -7.63 2.29
N PHE A 20 -24.96 -7.26 2.07
CA PHE A 20 -25.31 -5.86 1.77
C PHE A 20 -25.09 -4.93 2.97
N THR A 21 -25.49 -5.35 4.17
CA THR A 21 -25.23 -4.58 5.41
C THR A 21 -23.73 -4.41 5.65
N SER A 22 -22.95 -5.44 5.28
CA SER A 22 -21.50 -5.43 5.35
C SER A 22 -20.87 -4.42 4.38
N ILE A 23 -21.35 -4.36 3.13
CA ILE A 23 -20.95 -3.35 2.14
C ILE A 23 -21.31 -1.94 2.63
N PHE A 24 -22.53 -1.73 3.14
CA PHE A 24 -22.98 -0.44 3.66
C PHE A 24 -22.10 0.07 4.80
N ALA A 25 -21.81 -0.79 5.78
CA ALA A 25 -20.95 -0.46 6.91
C ALA A 25 -19.54 -0.08 6.44
N TYR A 26 -19.01 -0.75 5.41
CA TYR A 26 -17.69 -0.46 4.87
C TYR A 26 -17.65 0.87 4.11
N VAL A 27 -18.64 1.15 3.24
CA VAL A 27 -18.76 2.43 2.52
C VAL A 27 -18.89 3.59 3.50
N ASP A 28 -19.73 3.44 4.53
CA ASP A 28 -19.90 4.43 5.59
C ASP A 28 -18.61 4.65 6.40
N HIS A 29 -17.86 3.58 6.67
CA HIS A 29 -16.57 3.66 7.34
C HIS A 29 -15.54 4.46 6.51
N LEU A 30 -15.46 4.19 5.20
CA LEU A 30 -14.59 4.95 4.30
C LEU A 30 -14.99 6.43 4.23
N PHE A 31 -16.29 6.71 4.08
CA PHE A 31 -16.82 8.07 4.06
C PHE A 31 -16.51 8.81 5.37
N GLY A 32 -16.72 8.17 6.52
CA GLY A 32 -16.43 8.74 7.83
C GLY A 32 -14.93 8.95 8.11
N LYS A 33 -14.04 8.15 7.49
CA LYS A 33 -12.59 8.31 7.56
C LYS A 33 -12.08 9.48 6.72
N ILE A 34 -12.56 9.61 5.48
CA ILE A 34 -12.07 10.65 4.53
C ILE A 34 -12.82 11.98 4.67
N LYS A 35 -14.13 11.94 4.98
CA LYS A 35 -15.02 13.10 5.13
C LYS A 35 -14.95 14.06 3.92
N PRO A 36 -15.32 13.59 2.71
CA PRO A 36 -15.30 14.41 1.49
C PRO A 36 -16.17 15.67 1.65
N LYS A 37 -15.83 16.75 0.93
CA LYS A 37 -16.47 18.07 1.09
C LYS A 37 -17.27 18.56 -0.11
N LYS A 38 -16.96 18.09 -1.32
CA LYS A 38 -17.66 18.49 -2.54
C LYS A 38 -18.37 17.29 -3.19
N LEU A 39 -17.63 16.21 -3.44
CA LEU A 39 -18.09 15.05 -4.18
C LEU A 39 -17.72 13.74 -3.48
N PHE A 40 -18.63 12.77 -3.50
CA PHE A 40 -18.38 11.37 -3.20
C PHE A 40 -18.82 10.51 -4.39
N PHE A 41 -17.85 10.02 -5.17
CA PHE A 41 -18.11 9.24 -6.38
C PHE A 41 -17.91 7.75 -6.10
N MET A 42 -18.97 6.96 -6.26
CA MET A 42 -18.98 5.51 -6.12
C MET A 42 -19.09 4.88 -7.51
N ALA A 43 -18.11 4.08 -7.89
CA ALA A 43 -18.10 3.36 -9.16
C ALA A 43 -18.08 1.85 -8.92
N VAL A 44 -18.95 1.13 -9.63
CA VAL A 44 -18.98 -0.34 -9.67
C VAL A 44 -18.65 -0.76 -11.09
N ASP A 45 -17.88 -1.83 -11.26
CA ASP A 45 -17.53 -2.36 -12.58
C ASP A 45 -18.78 -2.70 -13.39
N GLY A 46 -18.83 -2.16 -14.61
CA GLY A 46 -19.79 -2.52 -15.64
C GLY A 46 -19.16 -3.43 -16.69
N VAL A 47 -19.75 -3.43 -17.89
CA VAL A 47 -19.21 -4.22 -19.00
C VAL A 47 -17.83 -3.68 -19.40
N ALA A 48 -16.82 -4.53 -19.38
CA ALA A 48 -15.44 -4.17 -19.67
C ALA A 48 -15.13 -4.29 -21.18
N PRO A 49 -14.11 -3.57 -21.69
CA PRO A 49 -13.62 -3.78 -23.05
C PRO A 49 -13.07 -5.19 -23.25
N ARG A 50 -13.10 -5.69 -24.48
CA ARG A 50 -12.69 -7.07 -24.81
C ARG A 50 -11.23 -7.37 -24.43
N ALA A 51 -10.36 -6.36 -24.46
CA ALA A 51 -8.99 -6.44 -23.95
C ALA A 51 -8.92 -6.99 -22.51
N LYS A 52 -9.81 -6.54 -21.61
CA LYS A 52 -9.84 -7.04 -20.22
C LYS A 52 -10.69 -8.30 -20.04
N MET A 53 -11.63 -8.57 -20.94
CA MET A 53 -12.51 -9.74 -20.82
C MET A 53 -11.74 -11.06 -20.74
N ASN A 54 -10.61 -11.20 -21.46
CA ASN A 54 -9.78 -12.40 -21.40
C ASN A 54 -9.12 -12.60 -20.02
N GLN A 55 -8.64 -11.51 -19.40
CA GLN A 55 -8.08 -11.52 -18.04
C GLN A 55 -9.18 -11.88 -17.03
N GLN A 56 -10.36 -11.27 -17.15
CA GLN A 56 -11.50 -11.60 -16.29
C GLN A 56 -11.90 -13.07 -16.43
N ARG A 57 -12.02 -13.57 -17.65
CA ARG A 57 -12.38 -14.97 -17.94
C ARG A 57 -11.38 -15.94 -17.32
N SER A 58 -10.09 -15.73 -17.52
CA SER A 58 -9.02 -16.53 -16.91
C SER A 58 -9.17 -16.60 -15.38
N ARG A 59 -9.48 -15.46 -14.73
CA ARG A 59 -9.73 -15.42 -13.28
C ARG A 59 -10.98 -16.20 -12.86
N ARG A 60 -12.09 -16.12 -13.61
CA ARG A 60 -13.34 -16.84 -13.29
C ARG A 60 -13.20 -18.35 -13.45
N PHE A 61 -12.53 -18.80 -14.50
CA PHE A 61 -12.22 -20.22 -14.72
C PHE A 61 -11.31 -20.77 -13.62
N ARG A 62 -10.28 -20.01 -13.21
CA ARG A 62 -9.41 -20.40 -12.10
C ARG A 62 -10.19 -20.52 -10.78
N ALA A 63 -11.01 -19.51 -10.44
CA ALA A 63 -11.83 -19.53 -9.23
C ALA A 63 -12.77 -20.75 -9.18
N ALA A 64 -13.39 -21.10 -10.30
CA ALA A 64 -14.23 -22.30 -10.41
C ALA A 64 -13.43 -23.60 -10.23
N LYS A 65 -12.24 -23.70 -10.84
CA LYS A 65 -11.35 -24.86 -10.68
C LYS A 65 -10.86 -25.02 -9.23
N GLU A 66 -10.42 -23.93 -8.59
CA GLU A 66 -10.00 -23.92 -7.19
C GLU A 66 -11.13 -24.32 -6.24
N ALA A 67 -12.35 -23.82 -6.46
CA ALA A 67 -13.53 -24.21 -5.68
C ALA A 67 -13.85 -25.70 -5.84
N ARG A 68 -13.75 -26.24 -7.07
CA ARG A 68 -13.92 -27.67 -7.35
C ARG A 68 -12.88 -28.52 -6.63
N GLU A 69 -11.60 -28.17 -6.74
CA GLU A 69 -10.50 -28.89 -6.09
C GLU A 69 -10.58 -28.83 -4.56
N LEU A 70 -10.95 -27.67 -3.99
CA LEU A 70 -11.13 -27.52 -2.55
C LEU A 70 -12.24 -28.43 -2.02
N ARG A 71 -13.35 -28.51 -2.77
CA ARG A 71 -14.47 -29.41 -2.45
C ARG A 71 -14.04 -30.87 -2.53
N GLN A 72 -13.38 -31.29 -3.61
CA GLN A 72 -12.86 -32.66 -3.77
C GLN A 72 -11.87 -33.03 -2.65
N LYS A 73 -10.99 -32.09 -2.24
CA LYS A 73 -10.07 -32.29 -1.12
C LYS A 73 -10.79 -32.43 0.23
N ALA A 74 -11.90 -31.73 0.44
CA ALA A 74 -12.72 -31.88 1.65
C ALA A 74 -13.47 -33.22 1.67
N GLU A 75 -14.04 -33.62 0.54
CA GLU A 75 -14.68 -34.93 0.34
C GLU A 75 -13.69 -36.08 0.57
N ALA A 76 -12.48 -36.00 0.00
CA ALA A 76 -11.41 -36.99 0.18
C ALA A 76 -10.92 -37.11 1.64
N LYS A 77 -11.07 -36.04 2.44
CA LYS A 77 -10.74 -36.03 3.88
C LYS A 77 -11.89 -36.49 4.77
N GLY A 78 -13.06 -36.83 4.20
CA GLY A 78 -14.25 -37.21 4.96
C GLY A 78 -14.88 -36.06 5.75
N GLU A 79 -14.59 -34.80 5.39
CA GLU A 79 -15.20 -33.64 6.04
C GLU A 79 -16.67 -33.51 5.59
N LYS A 80 -17.61 -33.33 6.52
CA LYS A 80 -19.01 -33.05 6.18
C LYS A 80 -19.08 -31.70 5.46
N LEU A 81 -19.46 -31.72 4.19
CA LEU A 81 -19.75 -30.50 3.44
C LEU A 81 -20.94 -29.77 4.09
N PRO A 82 -20.92 -28.43 4.16
CA PRO A 82 -22.08 -27.65 4.58
C PRO A 82 -23.31 -27.99 3.71
N GLU A 83 -24.49 -28.09 4.32
CA GLU A 83 -25.76 -28.35 3.61
C GLU A 83 -26.11 -27.23 2.61
N GLU A 84 -25.62 -26.01 2.84
CA GLU A 84 -25.82 -24.84 1.98
C GLU A 84 -24.69 -24.66 0.96
N LYS A 85 -25.06 -24.27 -0.27
CA LYS A 85 -24.11 -23.99 -1.35
C LYS A 85 -23.22 -22.79 -0.99
N ALA A 86 -21.91 -22.95 -1.10
CA ALA A 86 -20.95 -21.87 -0.88
C ALA A 86 -21.21 -20.67 -1.81
N PHE A 87 -20.94 -19.45 -1.33
CA PHE A 87 -21.07 -18.23 -2.12
C PHE A 87 -20.11 -18.27 -3.33
N ASP A 88 -20.67 -18.28 -4.54
CA ASP A 88 -19.89 -18.22 -5.77
C ASP A 88 -19.51 -16.76 -6.08
N SER A 89 -18.22 -16.45 -5.95
CA SER A 89 -17.67 -15.11 -6.22
C SER A 89 -17.80 -14.66 -7.68
N ASN A 90 -18.06 -15.59 -8.61
CA ASN A 90 -18.28 -15.26 -10.02
C ASN A 90 -19.59 -14.48 -10.25
N CYS A 91 -20.52 -14.48 -9.28
CA CYS A 91 -21.71 -13.64 -9.33
C CYS A 91 -21.42 -12.12 -9.31
N ILE A 92 -20.18 -11.73 -8.94
CA ILE A 92 -19.70 -10.35 -8.96
C ILE A 92 -19.21 -10.00 -10.38
N THR A 93 -20.16 -10.04 -11.31
CA THR A 93 -19.99 -9.74 -12.73
C THR A 93 -21.25 -8.98 -13.20
N PRO A 94 -21.15 -7.96 -14.06
CA PRO A 94 -22.31 -7.20 -14.53
C PRO A 94 -23.36 -8.09 -15.17
N GLY A 95 -24.64 -7.76 -15.00
CA GLY A 95 -25.76 -8.51 -15.59
C GLY A 95 -26.26 -9.68 -14.75
N THR A 96 -25.58 -10.05 -13.66
CA THR A 96 -26.09 -11.08 -12.74
C THR A 96 -27.24 -10.53 -11.89
N PRO A 97 -28.14 -11.41 -11.39
CA PRO A 97 -29.18 -11.00 -10.43
C PRO A 97 -28.61 -10.38 -9.15
N PHE A 98 -27.41 -10.82 -8.72
CA PHE A 98 -26.74 -10.29 -7.53
C PHE A 98 -26.35 -8.82 -7.71
N MET A 99 -25.76 -8.45 -8.85
CA MET A 99 -25.34 -7.08 -9.12
C MET A 99 -26.53 -6.12 -9.28
N ALA A 100 -27.63 -6.58 -9.89
CA ALA A 100 -28.86 -5.79 -9.99
C ALA A 100 -29.42 -5.46 -8.59
N ARG A 101 -29.51 -6.47 -7.71
CA ARG A 101 -29.91 -6.26 -6.30
C ARG A 101 -28.94 -5.31 -5.59
N LEU A 102 -27.63 -5.47 -5.79
CA LEU A 102 -26.62 -4.60 -5.19
C LEU A 102 -26.82 -3.13 -5.55
N SER A 103 -27.11 -2.82 -6.82
CA SER A 103 -27.38 -1.46 -7.28
C SER A 103 -28.59 -0.84 -6.58
N GLU A 104 -29.71 -1.58 -6.49
CA GLU A 104 -30.91 -1.13 -5.77
C GLU A 104 -30.66 -0.92 -4.26
N GLN A 105 -29.90 -1.84 -3.64
CA GLN A 105 -29.50 -1.74 -2.24
C GLN A 105 -28.64 -0.50 -1.99
N LEU A 106 -27.66 -0.21 -2.86
CA LEU A 106 -26.82 0.99 -2.75
C LEU A 106 -27.62 2.28 -2.93
N LYS A 107 -28.58 2.32 -3.87
CA LYS A 107 -29.49 3.47 -4.04
C LYS A 107 -30.29 3.74 -2.76
N TYR A 108 -30.86 2.70 -2.15
CA TYR A 108 -31.57 2.82 -0.87
C TYR A 108 -30.65 3.33 0.26
N PHE A 109 -29.44 2.77 0.37
CA PHE A 109 -28.45 3.19 1.37
C PHE A 109 -28.08 4.67 1.26
N VAL A 110 -27.81 5.18 0.05
CA VAL A 110 -27.47 6.59 -0.17
C VAL A 110 -28.65 7.51 0.17
N ASN A 111 -29.87 7.17 -0.27
CA ASN A 111 -31.08 7.94 0.08
C ASN A 111 -31.26 8.05 1.60
N LYS A 112 -31.04 6.94 2.31
CA LYS A 112 -31.10 6.90 3.78
C LYS A 112 -30.02 7.79 4.40
N LYS A 113 -28.77 7.64 3.97
CA LYS A 113 -27.63 8.40 4.53
C LYS A 113 -27.78 9.91 4.33
N ILE A 114 -28.15 10.36 3.15
CA ILE A 114 -28.40 11.80 2.89
C ILE A 114 -29.56 12.33 3.75
N SER A 115 -30.60 11.52 3.98
CA SER A 115 -31.76 11.93 4.77
C SER A 115 -31.44 12.01 6.27
N GLU A 116 -30.65 11.07 6.79
CA GLU A 116 -30.43 10.90 8.24
C GLU A 116 -29.12 11.52 8.75
N ASP A 117 -28.01 11.45 7.99
CA ASP A 117 -26.68 11.87 8.41
C ASP A 117 -26.30 13.25 7.83
N SER A 118 -26.01 14.22 8.70
CA SER A 118 -25.62 15.57 8.28
C SER A 118 -24.33 15.62 7.46
N ASN A 119 -23.37 14.70 7.68
CA ASN A 119 -22.12 14.69 6.92
C ASN A 119 -22.34 14.40 5.43
N TRP A 120 -23.46 13.78 5.07
CA TRP A 120 -23.81 13.43 3.68
C TRP A 120 -24.64 14.51 2.98
N ARG A 121 -25.13 15.54 3.69
CA ARG A 121 -26.07 16.54 3.13
C ARG A 121 -25.40 17.57 2.22
N ASP A 122 -24.19 17.99 2.58
CA ASP A 122 -23.44 19.04 1.87
C ASP A 122 -22.49 18.46 0.80
N VAL A 123 -22.62 17.18 0.48
CA VAL A 123 -21.78 16.47 -0.49
C VAL A 123 -22.64 15.97 -1.63
N GLN A 124 -22.21 16.23 -2.87
CA GLN A 124 -22.81 15.58 -4.03
C GLN A 124 -22.39 14.10 -4.04
N VAL A 125 -23.35 13.17 -3.96
CA VAL A 125 -23.06 11.74 -4.08
C VAL A 125 -23.40 11.29 -5.50
N VAL A 126 -22.49 10.58 -6.14
CA VAL A 126 -22.68 10.03 -7.49
C VAL A 126 -22.48 8.52 -7.43
N LEU A 127 -23.46 7.74 -7.91
CA LEU A 127 -23.38 6.29 -8.04
C LEU A 127 -23.38 5.91 -9.52
N SER A 128 -22.24 5.44 -10.00
CA SER A 128 -22.08 4.82 -11.30
C SER A 128 -22.06 3.29 -11.12
N GLY A 129 -23.25 2.68 -11.22
CA GLY A 129 -23.44 1.25 -11.02
C GLY A 129 -22.89 0.36 -12.15
N HIS A 130 -23.19 -0.95 -12.05
CA HIS A 130 -22.78 -1.97 -13.01
C HIS A 130 -23.53 -1.86 -14.35
N GLU A 131 -24.61 -1.08 -14.39
CA GLU A 131 -25.44 -0.85 -15.56
C GLU A 131 -24.76 0.08 -16.59
N VAL A 132 -23.80 0.89 -16.14
CA VAL A 132 -22.99 1.77 -16.99
C VAL A 132 -21.75 0.98 -17.47
N PRO A 133 -21.44 0.91 -18.77
CA PRO A 133 -20.23 0.25 -19.27
C PRO A 133 -18.92 0.85 -18.73
N GLY A 134 -17.87 0.04 -18.69
CA GLY A 134 -16.52 0.40 -18.23
C GLY A 134 -16.17 -0.13 -16.84
N GLU A 135 -14.87 -0.16 -16.52
CA GLU A 135 -14.38 -0.41 -15.17
C GLU A 135 -14.65 0.77 -14.22
N GLY A 136 -14.81 0.48 -12.94
CA GLY A 136 -14.99 1.51 -11.92
C GLY A 136 -13.85 2.53 -11.90
N GLU A 137 -12.60 2.08 -12.00
CA GLU A 137 -11.43 2.97 -12.02
C GLU A 137 -11.42 3.89 -13.25
N HIS A 138 -11.78 3.36 -14.43
CA HIS A 138 -11.82 4.14 -15.67
C HIS A 138 -13.00 5.11 -15.73
N LYS A 139 -14.16 4.75 -15.16
CA LYS A 139 -15.29 5.70 -15.01
C LYS A 139 -14.91 6.89 -14.13
N ILE A 140 -14.17 6.64 -13.05
CA ILE A 140 -13.67 7.71 -12.16
C ILE A 140 -12.66 8.58 -12.91
N MET A 141 -11.70 7.97 -13.60
CA MET A 141 -10.68 8.71 -14.34
C MET A 141 -11.29 9.51 -15.50
N GLU A 142 -12.30 8.97 -16.17
CA GLU A 142 -13.07 9.70 -17.19
C GLU A 142 -13.75 10.93 -16.61
N TYR A 143 -14.42 10.80 -15.46
CA TYR A 143 -14.97 11.94 -14.75
C TYR A 143 -13.90 12.99 -14.40
N ILE A 144 -12.75 12.58 -13.86
CA ILE A 144 -11.65 13.48 -13.49
C ILE A 144 -11.14 14.23 -14.74
N ARG A 145 -10.81 13.53 -15.82
CA ARG A 145 -10.31 14.14 -17.07
C ARG A 145 -11.28 15.15 -17.66
N LEU A 146 -12.57 14.79 -17.73
CA LEU A 146 -13.61 15.67 -18.28
C LEU A 146 -13.85 16.88 -17.37
N SER A 147 -13.81 16.70 -16.06
CA SER A 147 -13.94 17.79 -15.08
C SER A 147 -12.78 18.77 -15.14
N ARG A 148 -11.54 18.28 -15.28
CA ARG A 148 -10.33 19.10 -15.41
C ARG A 148 -10.32 19.97 -16.66
N SER A 149 -11.04 19.55 -17.69
CA SER A 149 -11.16 20.29 -18.95
C SER A 149 -12.24 21.38 -18.89
N GLN A 150 -12.98 21.49 -17.77
CA GLN A 150 -13.98 22.54 -17.57
C GLN A 150 -13.31 23.84 -17.07
N PRO A 151 -13.78 25.03 -17.50
CA PRO A 151 -13.16 26.31 -17.16
C PRO A 151 -13.30 26.71 -15.68
N ASP A 152 -14.28 26.16 -14.98
CA ASP A 152 -14.54 26.40 -13.55
C ASP A 152 -13.83 25.37 -12.63
N TYR A 153 -12.98 24.51 -13.20
CA TYR A 153 -12.23 23.53 -12.42
C TYR A 153 -11.25 24.22 -11.46
N ASP A 154 -11.28 23.79 -10.20
CA ASP A 154 -10.36 24.24 -9.16
C ASP A 154 -9.00 23.54 -9.33
N PRO A 155 -7.92 24.24 -9.71
CA PRO A 155 -6.61 23.63 -9.98
C PRO A 155 -6.00 22.93 -8.76
N ASN A 156 -6.52 23.23 -7.57
CA ASN A 156 -6.04 22.72 -6.29
C ASN A 156 -7.09 21.79 -5.63
N LEU A 157 -7.97 21.20 -6.45
CA LEU A 157 -8.93 20.21 -5.99
C LEU A 157 -8.19 19.00 -5.40
N ARG A 158 -8.57 18.62 -4.18
CA ARG A 158 -7.96 17.50 -3.45
C ARG A 158 -8.69 16.20 -3.76
N HIS A 159 -8.00 15.27 -4.39
CA HIS A 159 -8.53 13.96 -4.76
C HIS A 159 -8.07 12.88 -3.79
N CYS A 160 -8.99 11.97 -3.45
CA CYS A 160 -8.70 10.77 -2.68
C CYS A 160 -9.40 9.59 -3.33
N LEU A 161 -8.63 8.63 -3.85
CA LEU A 161 -9.15 7.45 -4.50
C LEU A 161 -8.88 6.21 -3.65
N TYR A 162 -9.91 5.42 -3.40
CA TYR A 162 -9.78 4.17 -2.66
C TYR A 162 -9.61 2.99 -3.62
N GLY A 163 -8.60 2.16 -3.36
CA GLY A 163 -8.44 0.88 -4.04
C GLY A 163 -7.10 0.21 -3.74
N LEU A 164 -6.99 -1.08 -4.07
CA LEU A 164 -5.82 -1.89 -3.76
C LEU A 164 -4.92 -2.14 -4.98
N ASP A 165 -5.41 -1.86 -6.17
CA ASP A 165 -4.70 -2.11 -7.42
C ASP A 165 -3.56 -1.10 -7.62
N ALA A 166 -2.49 -1.57 -8.27
CA ALA A 166 -1.32 -0.73 -8.54
C ALA A 166 -1.58 0.26 -9.68
N ASP A 167 -2.50 -0.06 -10.59
CA ASP A 167 -2.90 0.78 -11.73
C ASP A 167 -3.46 2.12 -11.27
N LEU A 168 -4.08 2.19 -10.10
CA LEU A 168 -4.54 3.44 -9.50
C LEU A 168 -3.41 4.44 -9.20
N ILE A 169 -2.18 3.95 -8.96
CA ILE A 169 -1.00 4.83 -8.81
C ILE A 169 -0.68 5.47 -10.15
N MET A 170 -0.66 4.68 -11.22
CA MET A 170 -0.39 5.18 -12.58
C MET A 170 -1.49 6.13 -13.04
N LEU A 171 -2.75 5.74 -12.92
CA LEU A 171 -3.90 6.57 -13.30
C LEU A 171 -3.98 7.87 -12.47
N GLY A 172 -3.69 7.80 -11.18
CA GLY A 172 -3.60 8.98 -10.32
C GLY A 172 -2.46 9.93 -10.73
N LEU A 173 -1.30 9.40 -11.13
CA LEU A 173 -0.20 10.21 -11.65
C LEU A 173 -0.55 10.88 -12.99
N LEU A 174 -1.20 10.15 -13.90
CA LEU A 174 -1.62 10.67 -15.20
C LEU A 174 -2.73 11.73 -15.12
N SER A 175 -3.40 11.86 -13.97
CA SER A 175 -4.27 13.00 -13.73
C SER A 175 -3.49 14.32 -13.64
N HIS A 176 -2.18 14.28 -13.37
CA HIS A 176 -1.32 15.43 -13.14
C HIS A 176 -1.81 16.41 -12.05
N ASP A 177 -2.89 16.09 -11.31
CA ASP A 177 -3.35 16.90 -10.19
C ASP A 177 -2.33 16.82 -9.03
N PRO A 178 -1.91 17.97 -8.45
CA PRO A 178 -0.88 17.99 -7.40
C PRO A 178 -1.36 17.40 -6.08
N HIS A 179 -2.65 17.55 -5.76
CA HIS A 179 -3.23 17.13 -4.48
C HIS A 179 -4.00 15.83 -4.59
N PHE A 180 -3.30 14.74 -4.95
CA PHE A 180 -3.89 13.41 -5.13
C PHE A 180 -3.37 12.40 -4.10
N CYS A 181 -4.27 11.65 -3.46
CA CYS A 181 -3.95 10.57 -2.54
C CYS A 181 -4.67 9.26 -2.88
N LEU A 182 -4.05 8.14 -2.56
CA LEU A 182 -4.70 6.82 -2.60
C LEU A 182 -4.92 6.27 -1.20
N LEU A 183 -6.16 5.93 -0.86
CA LEU A 183 -6.50 5.24 0.38
C LEU A 183 -6.42 3.73 0.18
N ARG A 184 -5.57 3.05 0.96
CA ARG A 184 -5.30 1.61 0.82
C ARG A 184 -5.38 0.90 2.17
N GLU A 185 -5.82 -0.35 2.18
CA GLU A 185 -5.77 -1.19 3.40
C GLU A 185 -4.33 -1.64 3.69
N GLU A 186 -4.02 -1.90 4.97
CA GLU A 186 -2.75 -2.52 5.35
C GLU A 186 -2.59 -3.92 4.76
N VAL A 187 -1.59 -4.06 3.88
CA VAL A 187 -1.08 -5.33 3.36
C VAL A 187 0.06 -5.81 4.27
N LYS A 188 -0.13 -6.93 4.97
CA LYS A 188 0.93 -7.53 5.80
C LYS A 188 1.66 -8.60 4.98
N PHE A 189 2.96 -8.43 4.80
CA PHE A 189 3.82 -9.41 4.14
C PHE A 189 4.28 -10.50 5.13
N GLY A 190 4.22 -11.78 4.75
CA GLY A 190 4.64 -12.93 5.56
C GLY A 190 3.51 -13.90 5.97
N PRO A 191 3.85 -15.07 6.55
CA PRO A 191 2.86 -16.09 6.90
C PRO A 191 1.91 -15.56 7.99
N THR A 192 0.68 -15.26 7.58
CA THR A 192 -0.39 -14.82 8.49
C THR A 192 -0.66 -15.87 9.55
N ARG A 193 -0.28 -15.59 10.81
CA ARG A 193 -0.93 -16.25 11.96
C ARG A 193 -2.42 -15.95 11.85
N LYS A 194 -3.24 -16.99 11.66
CA LYS A 194 -4.71 -16.89 11.69
C LYS A 194 -5.13 -16.38 13.07
N SER A 195 -5.22 -15.05 13.25
CA SER A 195 -5.96 -14.48 14.36
C SER A 195 -7.41 -14.89 14.16
N ARG A 196 -7.91 -15.74 15.06
CA ARG A 196 -9.31 -16.21 15.09
C ARG A 196 -10.27 -15.19 15.71
N GLY A 197 -9.78 -14.01 16.12
CA GLY A 197 -10.64 -12.95 16.66
C GLY A 197 -11.48 -12.28 15.58
N ASN A 198 -12.76 -12.00 15.89
CA ASN A 198 -13.63 -11.12 15.12
C ASN A 198 -12.91 -9.77 14.94
N SER A 199 -12.38 -9.55 13.74
CA SER A 199 -11.75 -8.27 13.40
C SER A 199 -12.87 -7.29 13.13
N SER A 200 -13.17 -6.40 14.08
CA SER A 200 -14.10 -5.29 13.86
C SER A 200 -13.56 -4.38 12.74
N LEU A 201 -14.44 -3.70 12.00
CA LEU A 201 -14.03 -2.78 10.93
C LEU A 201 -13.04 -1.70 11.43
N ASP A 202 -13.19 -1.26 12.68
CA ASP A 202 -12.30 -0.28 13.32
C ASP A 202 -10.88 -0.78 13.57
N SER A 203 -10.65 -2.10 13.54
CA SER A 203 -9.31 -2.70 13.68
C SER A 203 -8.53 -2.75 12.36
N ILE A 204 -9.16 -2.38 11.23
CA ILE A 204 -8.51 -2.34 9.92
C ILE A 204 -7.69 -1.05 9.81
N ASN A 205 -6.38 -1.22 9.65
CA ASN A 205 -5.48 -0.11 9.38
C ASN A 205 -5.56 0.29 7.90
N PHE A 206 -5.64 1.60 7.65
CA PHE A 206 -5.59 2.20 6.33
C PHE A 206 -4.35 3.10 6.21
N TYR A 207 -3.81 3.20 5.00
CA TYR A 207 -2.70 4.08 4.64
C TYR A 207 -3.13 5.03 3.53
N LEU A 208 -2.64 6.27 3.60
CA LEU A 208 -2.70 7.23 2.51
C LEU A 208 -1.36 7.23 1.78
N LEU A 209 -1.38 6.88 0.49
CA LEU A 209 -0.25 7.04 -0.40
C LEU A 209 -0.40 8.39 -1.11
N HIS A 210 0.50 9.33 -0.79
CA HIS A 210 0.47 10.69 -1.33
C HIS A 210 1.21 10.73 -2.66
N LEU A 211 0.49 11.02 -3.75
CA LEU A 211 1.11 11.15 -5.07
C LEU A 211 1.91 12.45 -5.18
N SER A 212 1.59 13.49 -4.39
CA SER A 212 2.42 14.71 -4.30
C SER A 212 3.88 14.37 -3.97
N LEU A 213 4.09 13.54 -2.96
CA LEU A 213 5.41 13.11 -2.53
C LEU A 213 6.04 12.15 -3.54
N PHE A 214 5.24 11.25 -4.12
CA PHE A 214 5.75 10.30 -5.11
C PHE A 214 6.25 11.02 -6.38
N ARG A 215 5.56 12.07 -6.82
CA ARG A 215 6.01 12.96 -7.91
C ARG A 215 7.35 13.62 -7.60
N GLU A 216 7.54 14.11 -6.38
CA GLU A 216 8.83 14.68 -5.96
C GLU A 216 9.94 13.63 -5.91
N TYR A 217 9.65 12.40 -5.49
CA TYR A 217 10.63 11.30 -5.57
C TYR A 217 10.97 10.93 -7.02
N LEU A 218 9.99 10.91 -7.94
CA LEU A 218 10.26 10.74 -9.37
C LEU A 218 11.10 11.89 -9.93
N HIS A 219 10.83 13.12 -9.50
CA HIS A 219 11.67 14.26 -9.84
C HIS A 219 13.11 14.03 -9.38
N LEU A 220 13.33 13.65 -8.12
CA LEU A 220 14.68 13.35 -7.60
C LEU A 220 15.37 12.19 -8.35
N GLU A 221 14.62 11.18 -8.76
CA GLU A 221 15.12 10.05 -9.54
C GLU A 221 15.65 10.50 -10.91
N PHE A 222 14.94 11.38 -11.60
CA PHE A 222 15.24 11.80 -12.98
C PHE A 222 15.87 13.19 -13.11
N ASN A 223 16.10 13.91 -12.01
CA ASN A 223 16.63 15.29 -12.02
C ASN A 223 18.02 15.39 -12.67
N SER A 224 18.81 14.32 -12.69
CA SER A 224 20.10 14.29 -13.39
C SER A 224 19.98 14.59 -14.89
N LEU A 225 18.82 14.30 -15.49
CA LEU A 225 18.55 14.56 -16.90
C LEU A 225 18.35 16.04 -17.20
N ALA A 226 17.99 16.87 -16.22
CA ALA A 226 17.69 18.28 -16.44
C ALA A 226 18.88 19.06 -17.05
N THR A 227 20.11 18.62 -16.80
CA THR A 227 21.34 19.22 -17.36
C THR A 227 21.84 18.54 -18.62
N GLU A 228 21.39 17.33 -18.93
CA GLU A 228 21.90 16.49 -20.03
C GLU A 228 21.01 16.52 -21.28
N LEU A 229 19.72 16.88 -21.13
CA LEU A 229 18.77 16.85 -22.24
C LEU A 229 19.01 17.97 -23.25
N PRO A 230 18.85 17.69 -24.56
CA PRO A 230 18.93 18.71 -25.61
C PRO A 230 17.65 19.54 -25.76
N PHE A 231 16.60 19.27 -24.95
CA PHE A 231 15.30 19.94 -24.94
C PHE A 231 14.85 20.25 -23.50
N GLU A 232 13.77 21.03 -23.35
CA GLU A 232 13.28 21.47 -22.03
C GLU A 232 12.86 20.29 -21.13
N TYR A 233 13.40 20.25 -19.92
CA TYR A 233 13.02 19.28 -18.91
C TYR A 233 11.63 19.60 -18.33
N SER A 234 10.72 18.64 -18.42
CA SER A 234 9.39 18.67 -17.83
C SER A 234 9.11 17.39 -17.05
N LEU A 235 8.83 17.54 -15.74
CA LEU A 235 8.46 16.41 -14.88
C LEU A 235 7.17 15.74 -15.34
N GLU A 236 6.18 16.49 -15.80
CA GLU A 236 4.88 15.95 -16.24
C GLU A 236 5.07 14.99 -17.42
N ARG A 237 5.96 15.34 -18.36
CA ARG A 237 6.30 14.50 -19.51
C ARG A 237 7.13 13.28 -19.12
N ILE A 238 8.00 13.41 -18.11
CA ILE A 238 8.71 12.26 -17.55
C ILE A 238 7.75 11.31 -16.85
N ILE A 239 6.70 11.82 -16.18
CA ILE A 239 5.65 10.98 -15.59
C ILE A 239 4.91 10.22 -16.70
N ASP A 240 4.58 10.88 -17.82
CA ASP A 240 3.94 10.23 -18.98
C ASP A 240 4.79 9.09 -19.54
N ASP A 241 6.10 9.30 -19.69
CA ASP A 241 7.06 8.28 -20.13
C ASP A 241 7.25 7.18 -19.08
N PHE A 242 7.31 7.53 -17.80
CA PHE A 242 7.40 6.58 -16.68
C PHE A 242 6.22 5.60 -16.68
N VAL A 243 5.01 6.08 -16.93
CA VAL A 243 3.83 5.20 -16.99
C VAL A 243 3.94 4.23 -18.17
N LEU A 244 4.41 4.68 -19.34
CA LEU A 244 4.69 3.79 -20.47
C LEU A 244 5.74 2.72 -20.11
N LEU A 245 6.82 3.09 -19.41
CA LEU A 245 7.83 2.15 -18.93
C LEU A 245 7.24 1.13 -17.94
N ALA A 246 6.36 1.56 -17.05
CA ALA A 246 5.69 0.67 -16.09
C ALA A 246 4.79 -0.36 -16.79
N VAL A 247 4.12 0.01 -17.90
CA VAL A 247 3.28 -0.91 -18.69
C VAL A 247 4.05 -2.10 -19.25
N PHE A 248 5.34 -1.94 -19.59
CA PHE A 248 6.20 -3.05 -20.03
C PHE A 248 6.44 -4.09 -18.94
N VAL A 249 6.51 -3.67 -17.67
CA VAL A 249 6.75 -4.56 -16.53
C VAL A 249 5.49 -5.37 -16.21
N GLY A 250 4.31 -4.78 -16.37
CA GLY A 250 3.03 -5.47 -16.30
C GLY A 250 1.83 -4.54 -16.29
N ASN A 251 0.74 -5.02 -16.90
CA ASN A 251 -0.57 -4.37 -16.94
C ASN A 251 -1.67 -5.45 -17.09
N ASP A 252 -2.93 -5.04 -17.05
CA ASP A 252 -4.07 -5.97 -17.09
C ASP A 252 -4.45 -6.46 -18.51
N PHE A 253 -3.89 -5.86 -19.57
CA PHE A 253 -4.36 -6.04 -20.95
C PHE A 253 -3.38 -6.82 -21.84
N LEU A 254 -2.07 -6.69 -21.57
CA LEU A 254 -1.01 -7.37 -22.29
C LEU A 254 -0.24 -8.33 -21.37
N PRO A 255 0.21 -9.48 -21.89
CA PRO A 255 1.13 -10.33 -21.16
C PRO A 255 2.47 -9.59 -20.94
N ASN A 256 3.09 -9.81 -19.78
CA ASN A 256 4.37 -9.21 -19.47
C ASN A 256 5.45 -9.70 -20.43
N LEU A 257 6.40 -8.81 -20.75
CA LEU A 257 7.62 -9.23 -21.45
C LEU A 257 8.35 -10.30 -20.63
N PRO A 258 8.88 -11.35 -21.29
CA PRO A 258 9.71 -12.35 -20.61
C PRO A 258 10.88 -11.70 -19.88
N ASP A 259 11.26 -12.27 -18.74
CA ASP A 259 12.42 -11.90 -17.90
C ASP A 259 12.38 -10.47 -17.32
N LEU A 260 11.35 -9.67 -17.64
CA LEU A 260 11.15 -8.32 -17.11
C LEU A 260 10.18 -8.36 -15.93
N HIS A 261 10.70 -8.60 -14.72
CA HIS A 261 9.90 -8.69 -13.51
C HIS A 261 10.34 -7.71 -12.42
N ILE A 262 9.39 -7.18 -11.65
CA ILE A 262 9.67 -6.25 -10.53
C ILE A 262 10.62 -6.89 -9.51
N HIS A 263 10.43 -8.18 -9.21
CA HIS A 263 11.25 -8.88 -8.22
C HIS A 263 12.68 -9.20 -8.70
N GLU A 264 12.96 -8.94 -9.98
CA GLU A 264 14.27 -9.09 -10.64
C GLU A 264 14.83 -7.72 -11.03
N ASN A 265 14.34 -6.65 -10.40
CA ASN A 265 14.74 -5.25 -10.64
C ASN A 265 14.49 -4.75 -12.07
N GLY A 266 13.48 -5.30 -12.76
CA GLY A 266 13.17 -4.90 -14.14
C GLY A 266 12.84 -3.40 -14.31
N LEU A 267 12.19 -2.79 -13.32
CA LEU A 267 11.88 -1.34 -13.35
C LEU A 267 13.14 -0.47 -13.17
N GLU A 268 14.04 -0.88 -12.27
CA GLU A 268 15.33 -0.19 -12.06
C GLU A 268 16.14 -0.21 -13.37
N LYS A 269 16.13 -1.35 -14.08
CA LYS A 269 16.81 -1.47 -15.36
C LYS A 269 16.22 -0.57 -16.44
N LEU A 270 14.89 -0.49 -16.52
CA LEU A 270 14.22 0.44 -17.44
C LEU A 270 14.58 1.90 -17.16
N PHE A 271 14.75 2.29 -15.88
CA PHE A 271 15.17 3.64 -15.53
C PHE A 271 16.60 3.93 -15.98
N GLU A 272 17.53 2.99 -15.79
CA GLU A 272 18.90 3.10 -16.29
C GLU A 272 18.92 3.30 -17.81
N VAL A 273 18.18 2.46 -18.54
CA VAL A 273 18.07 2.54 -20.01
C VAL A 273 17.46 3.87 -20.43
N TYR A 274 16.36 4.29 -19.79
CA TYR A 274 15.71 5.56 -20.09
C TYR A 274 16.64 6.75 -19.87
N LYS A 275 17.37 6.80 -18.74
CA LYS A 275 18.33 7.86 -18.44
C LYS A 275 19.49 7.89 -19.44
N LYS A 276 19.95 6.72 -19.90
CA LYS A 276 21.03 6.61 -20.91
C LYS A 276 20.59 7.10 -22.29
N VAL A 277 19.38 6.73 -22.70
CA VAL A 277 18.93 6.89 -24.09
C VAL A 277 18.23 8.23 -24.32
N LEU A 278 17.43 8.75 -23.37
CA LEU A 278 16.67 10.00 -23.55
C LEU A 278 17.53 11.21 -24.01
N PRO A 279 18.76 11.43 -23.48
CA PRO A 279 19.64 12.51 -23.95
C PRO A 279 20.05 12.43 -25.42
N THR A 280 19.93 11.25 -26.05
CA THR A 280 20.25 11.06 -27.47
C THR A 280 19.07 11.37 -28.40
N MET A 281 17.89 11.69 -27.85
CA MET A 281 16.66 11.98 -28.59
C MET A 281 16.32 13.48 -28.59
N GLU A 282 15.44 13.89 -29.51
CA GLU A 282 14.94 15.28 -29.62
C GLU A 282 13.66 15.55 -28.81
N GLY A 283 13.18 14.59 -28.02
CA GLY A 283 12.00 14.78 -27.16
C GLY A 283 11.54 13.51 -26.44
N TYR A 284 10.40 13.60 -25.73
CA TYR A 284 9.78 12.52 -24.96
C TYR A 284 9.16 11.40 -25.82
N ILE A 285 8.96 10.23 -25.21
CA ILE A 285 8.47 9.01 -25.90
C ILE A 285 6.95 9.00 -26.01
N ASN A 286 6.25 9.51 -25.01
CA ASN A 286 4.80 9.56 -24.91
C ASN A 286 4.32 11.00 -25.06
N ASP A 287 3.32 11.21 -25.92
CA ASP A 287 2.63 12.47 -26.09
C ASP A 287 1.15 12.35 -25.77
N ALA A 288 0.82 12.58 -24.50
CA ALA A 288 -0.54 12.54 -23.98
C ALA A 288 -1.29 11.25 -24.36
N GLY A 289 -0.59 10.12 -24.37
CA GLY A 289 -1.09 8.81 -24.74
C GLY A 289 -0.73 8.36 -26.16
N THR A 290 -0.21 9.23 -27.03
CA THR A 290 0.30 8.83 -28.35
C THR A 290 1.78 8.49 -28.26
N ILE A 291 2.15 7.26 -28.59
CA ILE A 291 3.53 6.79 -28.49
C ILE A 291 4.31 7.21 -29.74
N ASN A 292 5.44 7.88 -29.54
CA ASN A 292 6.41 8.13 -30.60
C ASN A 292 7.25 6.86 -30.82
N LEU A 293 6.81 6.03 -31.78
CA LEU A 293 7.45 4.74 -32.08
C LEU A 293 8.93 4.86 -32.49
N PRO A 294 9.37 5.86 -33.30
CA PRO A 294 10.78 6.09 -33.55
C PRO A 294 11.62 6.26 -32.27
N ARG A 295 11.11 7.03 -31.29
CA ARG A 295 11.79 7.23 -30.00
C ARG A 295 11.77 5.96 -29.15
N LEU A 296 10.62 5.27 -29.11
CA LEU A 296 10.51 4.00 -28.39
C LEU A 296 11.49 2.94 -28.92
N GLN A 297 11.76 2.93 -30.23
CA GLN A 297 12.70 1.98 -30.84
C GLN A 297 14.08 2.01 -30.18
N PHE A 298 14.61 3.20 -29.84
CA PHE A 298 15.92 3.32 -29.19
C PHE A 298 15.95 2.66 -27.81
N ILE A 299 14.86 2.75 -27.04
CA ILE A 299 14.75 2.07 -25.73
C ILE A 299 14.72 0.56 -25.93
N LEU A 300 13.95 0.07 -26.90
CA LEU A 300 13.85 -1.36 -27.19
C LEU A 300 15.17 -1.94 -27.71
N ASP A 301 15.93 -1.16 -28.49
CA ASP A 301 17.25 -1.57 -28.99
C ASP A 301 18.28 -1.72 -27.87
N GLU A 302 18.27 -0.84 -26.87
CA GLU A 302 19.13 -0.97 -25.69
C GLU A 302 18.64 -2.11 -24.76
N MET A 303 17.32 -2.26 -24.59
CA MET A 303 16.75 -3.38 -23.83
C MET A 303 17.01 -4.74 -24.48
N ALA A 304 17.15 -4.80 -25.81
CA ALA A 304 17.52 -6.00 -26.53
C ALA A 304 18.94 -6.47 -26.15
N GLN A 305 19.86 -5.54 -25.91
CA GLN A 305 21.20 -5.88 -25.42
C GLN A 305 21.15 -6.50 -24.03
N TRP A 306 20.29 -5.98 -23.15
CA TRP A 306 20.09 -6.58 -21.83
C TRP A 306 19.53 -8.01 -21.90
N GLU A 307 18.61 -8.30 -22.83
CA GLU A 307 18.12 -9.67 -23.04
C GLU A 307 19.27 -10.62 -23.47
N VAL A 308 20.22 -10.13 -24.27
CA VAL A 308 21.45 -10.88 -24.59
C VAL A 308 22.26 -11.16 -23.33
N ASP A 309 22.47 -10.16 -22.46
CA ASP A 309 23.22 -10.33 -21.22
C ASP A 309 22.55 -11.36 -20.26
N VAL A 310 21.21 -11.34 -20.19
CA VAL A 310 20.43 -12.34 -19.43
C VAL A 310 20.63 -13.73 -20.02
N PHE A 311 20.51 -13.88 -21.33
CA PHE A 311 20.74 -15.14 -22.03
C PHE A 311 22.16 -15.68 -21.79
N GLU A 312 23.17 -14.82 -21.88
CA GLU A 312 24.55 -15.20 -21.60
C GLU A 312 24.72 -15.69 -20.16
N LYS A 313 24.12 -15.00 -19.19
CA LYS A 313 24.17 -15.37 -17.78
C LYS A 313 23.50 -16.72 -17.52
N GLU A 314 22.30 -16.95 -18.03
CA GLU A 314 21.59 -18.23 -17.86
C GLU A 314 22.31 -19.40 -18.55
N ASN A 315 22.87 -19.15 -19.73
CA ASN A 315 23.58 -20.18 -20.49
C ASN A 315 25.03 -20.38 -19.99
N SER A 316 25.56 -19.45 -19.18
CA SER A 316 26.90 -19.56 -18.57
C SER A 316 27.01 -20.65 -17.52
N ASP A 317 25.93 -20.92 -16.80
CA ASP A 317 25.85 -21.97 -15.79
C ASP A 317 25.87 -23.39 -16.39
N THR A 318 25.62 -23.51 -17.70
CA THR A 318 25.58 -24.78 -18.46
C THR A 318 26.97 -25.11 -19.03
N ASN A 319 27.94 -25.48 -18.18
CA ASN A 319 29.29 -26.02 -18.52
C ASN A 319 30.21 -25.19 -19.44
N TRP A 320 29.72 -24.18 -20.17
CA TRP A 320 30.45 -23.46 -21.22
C TRP A 320 31.39 -22.40 -20.65
N TYR A 321 30.96 -21.60 -19.67
CA TYR A 321 31.83 -20.61 -19.03
C TYR A 321 32.88 -21.25 -18.12
N LYS A 322 32.57 -22.36 -17.44
CA LYS A 322 33.56 -23.11 -16.65
C LYS A 322 34.67 -23.69 -17.54
N GLY A 323 34.33 -24.16 -18.74
CA GLY A 323 35.30 -24.62 -19.73
C GLY A 323 36.17 -23.50 -20.32
N LYS A 324 35.61 -22.30 -20.51
CA LYS A 324 36.35 -21.14 -21.05
C LYS A 324 37.18 -20.41 -19.99
N GLN A 325 36.70 -20.22 -18.76
CA GLN A 325 37.52 -19.66 -17.66
C GLN A 325 38.69 -20.57 -17.29
N ALA A 326 38.53 -21.90 -17.38
CA ALA A 326 39.64 -22.83 -17.21
C ALA A 326 40.71 -22.68 -18.32
N LYS A 327 40.30 -22.32 -19.56
CA LYS A 327 41.21 -21.98 -20.66
C LYS A 327 41.83 -20.57 -20.56
N TYR A 328 41.15 -19.62 -19.90
CA TYR A 328 41.64 -18.24 -19.74
C TYR A 328 42.47 -18.02 -18.46
N LYS A 329 42.23 -18.75 -17.36
CA LYS A 329 43.02 -18.66 -16.11
C LYS A 329 44.26 -19.53 -16.12
N ASN A 330 44.21 -20.69 -16.77
CA ASN A 330 45.44 -21.37 -17.16
C ASN A 330 45.81 -20.80 -18.51
N GLY A 331 46.52 -19.67 -18.50
CA GLY A 331 47.30 -19.27 -19.67
C GLY A 331 48.11 -20.50 -20.07
N ALA A 332 47.69 -21.16 -21.14
CA ALA A 332 48.49 -22.18 -21.77
C ALA A 332 49.71 -21.41 -22.26
N THR A 333 50.79 -21.46 -21.48
CA THR A 333 52.12 -21.38 -22.04
C THR A 333 52.10 -22.26 -23.29
N PRO A 334 52.36 -21.70 -24.48
CA PRO A 334 52.38 -22.52 -25.68
C PRO A 334 53.32 -23.67 -25.40
N LYS A 335 52.84 -24.90 -25.60
CA LYS A 335 53.74 -26.05 -25.68
C LYS A 335 54.82 -25.65 -26.68
N THR A 336 56.04 -25.64 -26.18
CA THR A 336 57.25 -25.28 -26.89
C THR A 336 57.28 -25.93 -28.28
N ASN A 337 57.55 -25.10 -29.31
CA ASN A 337 57.90 -25.41 -30.72
C ASN A 337 56.85 -25.35 -31.85
N GLU A 338 55.63 -24.85 -31.69
CA GLU A 338 54.76 -24.57 -32.86
C GLU A 338 54.92 -23.12 -33.37
N LEU A 339 55.32 -22.97 -34.63
CA LEU A 339 55.51 -21.70 -35.33
C LEU A 339 54.14 -21.17 -35.79
N VAL A 340 53.73 -20.00 -35.30
CA VAL A 340 52.49 -19.29 -35.69
C VAL A 340 52.90 -17.97 -36.35
N ILE A 341 52.29 -17.63 -37.49
CA ILE A 341 52.64 -16.43 -38.28
C ILE A 341 51.42 -15.54 -38.50
N THR A 342 51.58 -14.21 -38.54
CA THR A 342 50.47 -13.28 -38.80
C THR A 342 50.13 -13.24 -40.30
N LYS A 343 48.98 -12.66 -40.67
CA LYS A 343 48.58 -12.52 -42.08
C LYS A 343 49.61 -11.73 -42.94
N PRO A 344 50.15 -10.57 -42.49
CA PRO A 344 51.22 -9.88 -43.23
C PRO A 344 52.50 -10.70 -43.36
N GLN A 345 52.89 -11.43 -42.31
CA GLN A 345 54.06 -12.32 -42.32
C GLN A 345 53.88 -13.50 -43.29
N HIS A 346 52.67 -14.05 -43.36
CA HIS A 346 52.32 -15.07 -44.33
C HIS A 346 52.39 -14.54 -45.78
N ASP A 347 51.95 -13.31 -46.03
CA ASP A 347 52.03 -12.70 -47.36
C ASP A 347 53.48 -12.42 -47.79
N ILE A 348 54.32 -11.94 -46.86
CA ILE A 348 55.78 -11.80 -47.08
C ILE A 348 56.41 -13.16 -47.39
N PHE A 349 56.11 -14.19 -46.58
CA PHE A 349 56.61 -15.56 -46.82
C PHE A 349 56.17 -16.10 -48.18
N ARG A 350 54.91 -15.89 -48.57
CA ARG A 350 54.39 -16.32 -49.87
C ARG A 350 55.16 -15.68 -51.02
N ALA A 351 55.41 -14.37 -50.95
CA ALA A 351 56.17 -13.67 -51.97
C ALA A 351 57.63 -14.15 -52.07
N VAL A 352 58.30 -14.40 -50.93
CA VAL A 352 59.66 -15.00 -50.91
C VAL A 352 59.64 -16.43 -51.46
N ARG A 353 58.64 -17.25 -51.11
CA ARG A 353 58.47 -18.63 -51.60
C ARG A 353 58.29 -18.66 -53.11
N ASP A 354 57.35 -17.87 -53.64
CA ASP A 354 57.01 -17.89 -55.06
C ASP A 354 58.20 -17.43 -55.91
N TRP A 355 58.94 -16.42 -55.43
CA TRP A 355 60.20 -16.01 -56.02
C TRP A 355 61.24 -17.13 -55.95
N LEU A 356 61.50 -17.74 -54.79
CA LEU A 356 62.54 -18.78 -54.65
C LEU A 356 62.23 -20.04 -55.47
N MET A 357 60.95 -20.44 -55.58
CA MET A 357 60.51 -21.58 -56.38
C MET A 357 60.60 -21.34 -57.89
N ALA A 358 60.57 -20.08 -58.33
CA ALA A 358 60.70 -19.71 -59.73
C ALA A 358 62.15 -19.72 -60.26
N LYS A 359 63.15 -19.99 -59.39
CA LYS A 359 64.60 -19.90 -59.68
C LYS A 359 65.04 -18.64 -60.47
N PRO A 360 64.70 -17.43 -60.00
CA PRO A 360 64.94 -16.19 -60.73
C PRO A 360 66.41 -15.75 -60.62
N THR A 361 66.92 -15.19 -61.71
CA THR A 361 68.27 -14.60 -61.79
C THR A 361 68.34 -13.16 -61.23
N LYS A 362 67.20 -12.58 -60.85
CA LYS A 362 67.09 -11.23 -60.28
C LYS A 362 66.64 -11.26 -58.83
N ALA A 363 67.21 -10.38 -58.01
CA ALA A 363 66.85 -10.19 -56.61
C ALA A 363 65.36 -9.83 -56.44
N LEU A 364 64.72 -10.32 -55.38
CA LEU A 364 63.35 -9.93 -55.01
C LEU A 364 63.39 -8.60 -54.28
N THR A 365 62.69 -7.59 -54.78
CA THR A 365 62.60 -6.28 -54.14
C THR A 365 61.21 -6.05 -53.54
N MET A 366 61.17 -5.46 -52.35
CA MET A 366 59.94 -5.08 -51.64
C MET A 366 60.10 -3.67 -51.06
N PRO A 367 59.03 -2.85 -50.96
CA PRO A 367 59.09 -1.58 -50.22
C PRO A 367 59.51 -1.81 -48.76
N ASN A 368 60.39 -0.96 -48.21
CA ASN A 368 60.89 -1.10 -46.84
C ASN A 368 60.03 -0.33 -45.81
N ASP A 369 58.73 -0.60 -45.78
CA ASP A 369 57.75 0.02 -44.88
C ASP A 369 57.28 -0.88 -43.72
N PHE A 370 58.00 -1.99 -43.47
CA PHE A 370 57.61 -2.99 -42.48
C PHE A 370 57.75 -2.53 -41.01
N PRO A 371 56.81 -2.88 -40.10
CA PRO A 371 56.95 -2.68 -38.66
C PRO A 371 58.10 -3.51 -38.05
N ALA A 372 58.62 -3.09 -36.90
CA ALA A 372 59.78 -3.74 -36.25
C ALA A 372 59.60 -5.25 -35.99
N LYS A 373 58.37 -5.70 -35.68
CA LYS A 373 58.02 -7.11 -35.46
C LYS A 373 58.16 -7.95 -36.73
N ASP A 374 57.81 -7.39 -37.88
CA ASP A 374 57.87 -8.08 -39.18
C ASP A 374 59.27 -8.02 -39.78
N ARG A 375 60.05 -6.97 -39.51
CA ARG A 375 61.48 -6.92 -39.83
C ARG A 375 62.28 -8.05 -39.17
N LEU A 376 61.95 -8.36 -37.91
CA LEU A 376 62.57 -9.48 -37.20
C LEU A 376 62.23 -10.82 -37.88
N PHE A 377 60.99 -10.99 -38.31
CA PHE A 377 60.52 -12.17 -39.03
C PHE A 377 61.19 -12.32 -40.42
N ILE A 378 61.34 -11.22 -41.17
CA ILE A 378 62.08 -11.17 -42.43
C ILE A 378 63.53 -11.63 -42.23
N LEU A 379 64.21 -11.14 -41.18
CA LEU A 379 65.57 -11.58 -40.84
C LEU A 379 65.62 -13.07 -40.48
N THR A 380 64.61 -13.59 -39.77
CA THR A 380 64.53 -15.01 -39.42
C THR A 380 64.31 -15.88 -40.67
N ILE A 381 63.41 -15.49 -41.58
CA ILE A 381 63.17 -16.21 -42.83
C ILE A 381 64.39 -16.16 -43.75
N ALA A 382 65.04 -15.01 -43.90
CA ALA A 382 66.24 -14.88 -44.72
C ALA A 382 67.35 -15.80 -44.19
N ARG A 383 67.52 -15.87 -42.86
CA ARG A 383 68.47 -16.79 -42.22
C ARG A 383 68.08 -18.27 -42.41
N ASP A 384 66.82 -18.62 -42.17
CA ASP A 384 66.32 -20.00 -42.25
C ASP A 384 66.35 -20.56 -43.68
N LEU A 385 66.19 -19.70 -44.70
CA LEU A 385 66.26 -20.05 -46.12
C LEU A 385 67.65 -19.77 -46.73
N ASN A 386 68.62 -19.34 -45.93
CA ASN A 386 69.98 -19.01 -46.34
C ASN A 386 70.05 -17.99 -47.51
N LEU A 387 69.32 -16.88 -47.38
CA LEU A 387 69.27 -15.76 -48.32
C LEU A 387 70.10 -14.59 -47.79
N SER A 388 70.76 -13.88 -48.69
CA SER A 388 71.36 -12.58 -48.42
C SER A 388 70.29 -11.50 -48.48
N LEU A 389 70.35 -10.55 -47.55
CA LEU A 389 69.36 -9.50 -47.36
C LEU A 389 70.05 -8.14 -47.29
N ALA A 390 69.71 -7.23 -48.21
CA ALA A 390 70.19 -5.85 -48.18
C ALA A 390 69.05 -4.89 -47.85
N TRP A 391 69.29 -4.05 -46.84
CA TRP A 391 68.36 -3.01 -46.40
C TRP A 391 68.76 -1.67 -47.00
N ASP A 392 67.78 -0.77 -47.15
CA ASP A 392 67.99 0.63 -47.54
C ASP A 392 68.62 0.81 -48.93
N GLU A 393 68.31 -0.11 -49.86
CA GLU A 393 68.57 0.10 -51.28
C GLU A 393 67.51 1.02 -51.87
N TYR A 394 67.81 1.71 -52.98
CA TYR A 394 66.86 2.60 -53.64
C TYR A 394 66.59 2.10 -55.05
N ASP A 395 65.31 2.00 -55.43
CA ASP A 395 64.93 1.68 -56.80
C ASP A 395 65.24 2.85 -57.77
N GLU A 396 65.07 2.62 -59.08
CA GLU A 396 65.30 3.65 -60.11
C GLU A 396 64.40 4.89 -59.96
N GLU A 397 63.37 4.80 -59.11
CA GLU A 397 62.40 5.86 -58.79
C GLU A 397 62.71 6.54 -57.44
N GLY A 398 63.81 6.17 -56.77
CA GLY A 398 64.28 6.79 -55.52
C GLY A 398 63.53 6.33 -54.26
N ARG A 399 62.84 5.19 -54.28
CA ARG A 399 62.13 4.61 -53.12
C ARG A 399 62.99 3.59 -52.39
N ASN A 400 62.95 3.64 -51.06
CA ASN A 400 63.68 2.71 -50.20
C ASN A 400 63.05 1.31 -50.26
N ILE A 401 63.85 0.33 -50.66
CA ILE A 401 63.49 -1.05 -50.88
C ILE A 401 64.40 -2.01 -50.10
N LEU A 402 63.85 -3.17 -49.79
CA LEU A 402 64.49 -4.34 -49.23
C LEU A 402 64.72 -5.35 -50.37
N SER A 403 65.94 -5.86 -50.52
CA SER A 403 66.26 -6.84 -51.56
C SER A 403 66.74 -8.18 -50.97
N PHE A 404 66.23 -9.29 -51.53
CA PHE A 404 66.67 -10.65 -51.23
C PHE A 404 67.46 -11.23 -52.41
N SER A 405 68.60 -11.85 -52.13
CA SER A 405 69.41 -12.57 -53.12
C SER A 405 69.87 -13.94 -52.59
N PRO A 406 70.06 -14.95 -53.45
CA PRO A 406 70.59 -16.26 -53.02
C PRO A 406 72.03 -16.12 -52.51
N ALA A 407 72.39 -16.80 -51.41
CA ALA A 407 73.71 -16.67 -50.78
C ALA A 407 74.78 -17.65 -51.31
N TYR A 408 74.66 -18.16 -52.55
CA TYR A 408 75.60 -19.15 -53.11
C TYR A 408 76.79 -18.50 -53.83
N PRO A 409 78.03 -18.99 -53.67
CA PRO A 409 79.13 -18.75 -54.60
C PRO A 409 78.89 -19.53 -55.91
N GLU A 410 79.25 -18.96 -57.06
CA GLU A 410 79.00 -19.56 -58.39
C GLU A 410 79.74 -20.89 -58.69
N ASP A 411 80.56 -21.42 -57.77
CA ASP A 411 81.42 -22.61 -58.00
C ASP A 411 81.30 -23.71 -56.92
N ALA A 412 80.08 -24.16 -56.58
CA ALA A 412 79.86 -25.29 -55.66
C ALA A 412 79.45 -26.59 -56.40
N PHE A 413 80.01 -27.73 -55.96
CA PHE A 413 79.91 -29.05 -56.61
C PHE A 413 78.49 -29.66 -56.55
N ASP A 414 78.12 -30.42 -57.60
CA ASP A 414 76.79 -31.00 -57.90
C ASP A 414 76.15 -31.83 -56.76
N ASP A 415 76.94 -32.43 -55.86
CA ASP A 415 76.43 -33.29 -54.77
C ASP A 415 75.97 -32.50 -53.51
N GLU A 416 76.44 -31.26 -53.30
CA GLU A 416 75.99 -30.40 -52.17
C GLU A 416 74.69 -29.63 -52.48
N GLU A 417 74.34 -29.49 -53.77
CA GLU A 417 73.17 -28.72 -54.20
C GLU A 417 71.84 -29.46 -53.91
N GLN A 418 71.85 -30.80 -53.95
CA GLN A 418 70.66 -31.62 -53.65
C GLN A 418 70.29 -31.60 -52.16
N GLU A 419 71.25 -31.68 -51.25
CA GLU A 419 70.96 -31.60 -49.81
C GLU A 419 70.47 -30.20 -49.39
N ALA A 420 71.05 -29.15 -49.98
CA ALA A 420 70.63 -27.77 -49.74
C ALA A 420 69.20 -27.48 -50.23
N GLN A 421 68.84 -27.94 -51.44
CA GLN A 421 67.47 -27.79 -51.97
C GLN A 421 66.44 -28.56 -51.13
N VAL A 422 66.78 -29.76 -50.64
CA VAL A 422 65.91 -30.53 -49.74
C VAL A 422 65.73 -29.84 -48.38
N ALA A 423 66.77 -29.19 -47.86
CA ALA A 423 66.70 -28.40 -46.63
C ALA A 423 65.80 -27.16 -46.79
N VAL A 424 65.95 -26.40 -47.88
CA VAL A 424 65.11 -25.23 -48.21
C VAL A 424 63.64 -25.65 -48.34
N LEU A 425 63.34 -26.73 -49.06
CA LEU A 425 61.97 -27.25 -49.21
C LEU A 425 61.36 -27.70 -47.86
N ARG A 426 62.17 -28.21 -46.93
CA ARG A 426 61.73 -28.58 -45.58
C ARG A 426 61.35 -27.34 -44.76
N VAL A 427 62.14 -26.27 -44.86
CA VAL A 427 61.85 -24.99 -44.22
C VAL A 427 60.61 -24.35 -44.83
N LEU A 428 60.48 -24.31 -46.15
CA LEU A 428 59.28 -23.79 -46.82
C LEU A 428 58.00 -24.52 -46.36
N ARG A 429 58.01 -25.86 -46.26
CA ARG A 429 56.86 -26.61 -45.74
C ARG A 429 56.55 -26.32 -44.26
N LYS A 430 57.55 -25.97 -43.45
CA LYS A 430 57.38 -25.60 -42.03
C LYS A 430 56.60 -24.29 -41.90
N TYR A 431 56.95 -23.28 -42.70
CA TYR A 431 56.26 -21.99 -42.71
C TYR A 431 54.90 -22.07 -43.44
N GLU A 432 54.74 -22.92 -44.45
CA GLU A 432 53.48 -23.12 -45.18
C GLU A 432 52.40 -23.84 -44.34
N LYS A 433 52.81 -24.70 -43.39
CA LYS A 433 51.90 -25.36 -42.44
C LYS A 433 51.65 -24.55 -41.16
N ALA A 434 52.32 -23.41 -40.99
CA ALA A 434 52.13 -22.57 -39.80
C ALA A 434 50.70 -21.99 -39.80
N PRO A 435 49.92 -22.15 -38.71
CA PRO A 435 48.60 -21.55 -38.62
C PRO A 435 48.71 -20.02 -38.65
N ILE A 436 47.84 -19.37 -39.43
CA ILE A 436 47.78 -17.91 -39.56
C ILE A 436 47.01 -17.37 -38.36
N ASP A 437 47.67 -16.53 -37.55
CA ASP A 437 47.01 -15.76 -36.50
C ASP A 437 46.21 -14.63 -37.16
N GLY A 438 44.94 -14.92 -37.47
CA GLY A 438 43.96 -13.89 -37.81
C GLY A 438 43.64 -13.15 -36.54
N GLY A 439 44.06 -11.88 -36.45
CA GLY A 439 44.00 -11.07 -35.22
C GLY A 439 42.63 -11.03 -34.55
N GLU A 440 42.60 -10.46 -33.34
CA GLU A 440 41.46 -10.41 -32.41
C GLU A 440 40.09 -10.12 -33.07
N GLU A 441 40.05 -9.33 -34.14
CA GLU A 441 38.83 -9.00 -34.90
C GLU A 441 38.09 -10.20 -35.53
N ASP A 442 38.78 -11.22 -36.06
CA ASP A 442 38.13 -12.37 -36.73
C ASP A 442 37.58 -13.40 -35.69
N PHE A 443 38.13 -13.38 -34.47
CA PHE A 443 37.64 -14.21 -33.36
C PHE A 443 36.37 -13.64 -32.74
N ASP A 444 36.31 -12.32 -32.53
CA ASP A 444 35.13 -11.65 -31.98
C ASP A 444 33.92 -11.74 -32.91
N THR A 445 34.15 -11.65 -34.23
CA THR A 445 33.10 -11.80 -35.24
C THR A 445 32.55 -13.24 -35.29
N ARG A 446 33.40 -14.25 -35.10
CA ARG A 446 32.94 -15.66 -35.01
C ARG A 446 32.24 -15.94 -33.69
N ALA A 447 32.70 -15.35 -32.59
CA ALA A 447 32.09 -15.51 -31.27
C ALA A 447 30.68 -14.89 -31.21
N THR A 448 30.52 -13.69 -31.75
CA THR A 448 29.23 -12.99 -31.88
C THR A 448 28.25 -13.74 -32.77
N ASN A 449 28.69 -14.25 -33.93
CA ASN A 449 27.85 -15.08 -34.81
C ASN A 449 27.41 -16.40 -34.14
N ALA A 450 28.32 -17.06 -33.40
CA ALA A 450 27.98 -18.28 -32.67
C ALA A 450 27.00 -18.02 -31.51
N LEU A 451 27.12 -16.88 -30.84
CA LEU A 451 26.18 -16.45 -29.80
C LEU A 451 24.78 -16.18 -30.40
N SER A 452 24.73 -15.44 -31.51
CA SER A 452 23.48 -15.14 -32.23
C SER A 452 22.74 -16.42 -32.64
N HIS A 453 23.44 -17.43 -33.17
CA HIS A 453 22.80 -18.70 -33.57
C HIS A 453 22.18 -19.45 -32.37
N LYS A 454 22.88 -19.47 -31.23
CA LYS A 454 22.36 -20.09 -30.01
C LYS A 454 21.17 -19.32 -29.42
N MET A 455 21.20 -17.99 -29.51
CA MET A 455 20.07 -17.16 -29.10
C MET A 455 18.84 -17.45 -29.97
N ASP A 456 19.03 -17.64 -31.28
CA ASP A 456 17.95 -18.06 -32.19
C ASP A 456 17.40 -19.46 -31.88
N GLU A 457 18.25 -20.41 -31.48
CA GLU A 457 17.79 -21.73 -30.99
C GLU A 457 16.98 -21.63 -29.70
N TRP A 458 17.40 -20.76 -28.78
CA TRP A 458 16.69 -20.51 -27.53
C TRP A 458 15.31 -19.87 -27.79
N LYS A 459 15.24 -18.89 -28.69
CA LYS A 459 13.97 -18.30 -29.16
C LYS A 459 13.08 -19.31 -29.87
N ARG A 460 13.65 -20.18 -30.72
CA ARG A 460 12.91 -21.30 -31.33
C ARG A 460 12.25 -22.18 -30.28
N GLY A 461 12.95 -22.49 -29.19
CA GLY A 461 12.39 -23.24 -28.06
C GLY A 461 11.24 -22.50 -27.38
N TYR A 462 11.40 -21.20 -27.13
CA TYR A 462 10.34 -20.37 -26.53
C TYR A 462 9.09 -20.34 -27.40
N TYR A 463 9.24 -20.04 -28.68
CA TYR A 463 8.12 -19.85 -29.59
C TYR A 463 7.41 -21.15 -29.95
N SER A 464 8.16 -22.21 -30.26
CA SER A 464 7.60 -23.54 -30.48
C SER A 464 6.89 -24.08 -29.24
N GLY A 465 7.48 -23.89 -28.05
CA GLY A 465 6.93 -24.43 -26.80
C GLY A 465 5.77 -23.65 -26.19
N LYS A 466 5.73 -22.32 -26.34
CA LYS A 466 4.70 -21.46 -25.69
C LYS A 466 3.55 -21.08 -26.62
N LEU A 467 3.86 -20.74 -27.86
CA LEU A 467 2.93 -20.16 -28.82
C LEU A 467 2.66 -21.09 -30.02
N GLU A 468 3.28 -22.28 -30.06
CA GLU A 468 3.03 -23.35 -31.04
C GLU A 468 3.22 -22.93 -32.51
N PHE A 469 4.13 -21.98 -32.74
CA PHE A 469 4.41 -21.34 -34.03
C PHE A 469 5.90 -21.39 -34.37
N SER A 470 6.22 -21.29 -35.66
CA SER A 470 7.61 -21.39 -36.14
C SER A 470 8.28 -20.02 -36.10
N TYR A 471 9.37 -19.88 -35.34
CA TYR A 471 10.19 -18.66 -35.34
C TYR A 471 10.76 -18.30 -36.71
N ASP A 472 10.97 -19.31 -37.57
CA ASP A 472 11.48 -19.12 -38.93
C ASP A 472 10.38 -18.63 -39.90
N ASP A 473 9.12 -18.46 -39.46
CA ASP A 473 8.03 -17.85 -40.24
C ASP A 473 7.96 -16.32 -40.01
N PRO A 474 8.39 -15.50 -40.98
CA PRO A 474 8.43 -14.05 -40.81
C PRO A 474 7.03 -13.41 -40.75
N GLU A 475 6.00 -14.00 -41.36
CA GLU A 475 4.65 -13.41 -41.36
C GLU A 475 4.01 -13.50 -39.98
N GLN A 476 4.14 -14.67 -39.33
CA GLN A 476 3.62 -14.88 -37.98
C GLN A 476 4.34 -14.03 -36.94
N MET A 477 5.67 -13.90 -37.05
CA MET A 477 6.46 -13.02 -36.17
C MET A 477 6.10 -11.54 -36.36
N GLN A 478 5.94 -11.08 -37.60
CA GLN A 478 5.52 -9.70 -37.89
C GLN A 478 4.13 -9.41 -37.33
N LYS A 479 3.19 -10.36 -37.45
CA LYS A 479 1.86 -10.23 -36.87
C LYS A 479 1.91 -10.14 -35.34
N LEU A 480 2.67 -11.01 -34.68
CA LEU A 480 2.82 -10.99 -33.22
C LEU A 480 3.35 -9.63 -32.72
N VAL A 481 4.43 -9.14 -33.35
CA VAL A 481 5.04 -7.85 -33.02
C VAL A 481 4.06 -6.71 -33.26
N TYR A 482 3.40 -6.67 -34.42
CA TYR A 482 2.41 -5.64 -34.75
C TYR A 482 1.31 -5.57 -33.70
N ARG A 483 0.73 -6.72 -33.33
CA ARG A 483 -0.38 -6.81 -32.37
C ARG A 483 0.04 -6.42 -30.96
N TYR A 484 1.29 -6.69 -30.57
CA TYR A 484 1.82 -6.27 -29.28
C TYR A 484 2.01 -4.75 -29.22
N VAL A 485 2.62 -4.14 -30.23
CA VAL A 485 2.82 -2.68 -30.28
C VAL A 485 1.50 -1.92 -30.43
N GLU A 486 0.57 -2.44 -31.24
CA GLU A 486 -0.80 -1.94 -31.32
C GLU A 486 -1.45 -1.94 -29.93
N GLY A 487 -1.25 -3.01 -29.15
CA GLY A 487 -1.77 -3.09 -27.79
C GLY A 487 -1.15 -2.09 -26.83
N LEU A 488 0.15 -1.80 -26.93
CA LEU A 488 0.79 -0.76 -26.12
C LEU A 488 0.13 0.60 -26.37
N GLN A 489 -0.10 0.91 -27.65
CA GLN A 489 -0.79 2.14 -28.04
C GLN A 489 -2.25 2.17 -27.56
N TRP A 490 -2.96 1.04 -27.60
CA TRP A 490 -4.32 0.93 -27.06
C TRP A 490 -4.35 1.20 -25.55
N VAL A 491 -3.42 0.62 -24.78
CA VAL A 491 -3.32 0.81 -23.32
C VAL A 491 -3.05 2.28 -22.98
N MET A 492 -2.12 2.92 -23.70
CA MET A 492 -1.86 4.35 -23.52
C MET A 492 -3.08 5.21 -23.81
N TYR A 493 -3.81 4.93 -24.89
CA TYR A 493 -5.07 5.63 -25.12
C TYR A 493 -6.11 5.37 -24.03
N TYR A 494 -6.23 4.13 -23.56
CA TYR A 494 -7.17 3.74 -22.51
C TYR A 494 -6.94 4.52 -21.20
N TYR A 495 -5.68 4.73 -20.84
CA TYR A 495 -5.29 5.46 -19.64
C TYR A 495 -5.45 6.99 -19.79
N PHE A 496 -4.96 7.55 -20.90
CA PHE A 496 -4.92 9.00 -21.12
C PHE A 496 -6.23 9.60 -21.63
N THR A 497 -6.90 8.91 -22.57
CA THR A 497 -8.05 9.46 -23.31
C THR A 497 -9.34 8.65 -23.16
N GLY A 498 -9.27 7.47 -22.53
CA GLY A 498 -10.39 6.54 -22.43
C GLY A 498 -10.43 5.53 -23.58
N VAL A 499 -11.53 4.79 -23.68
CA VAL A 499 -11.63 3.63 -24.58
C VAL A 499 -11.61 4.08 -26.04
N LYS A 500 -10.63 3.62 -26.83
CA LYS A 500 -10.57 3.83 -28.29
C LYS A 500 -11.13 2.67 -29.11
N SER A 501 -11.21 1.49 -28.52
CA SER A 501 -11.89 0.34 -29.11
C SER A 501 -12.40 -0.61 -28.05
N TRP A 502 -13.71 -0.88 -28.06
CA TRP A 502 -14.35 -1.88 -27.19
C TRP A 502 -14.09 -3.32 -27.63
N ALA A 503 -13.88 -3.52 -28.94
CA ALA A 503 -13.72 -4.84 -29.55
C ALA A 503 -12.25 -5.29 -29.66
N TRP A 504 -11.28 -4.37 -29.54
CA TRP A 504 -9.87 -4.74 -29.60
C TRP A 504 -9.46 -5.58 -28.37
N PHE A 505 -8.62 -6.58 -28.60
CA PHE A 505 -7.95 -7.40 -27.58
C PHE A 505 -6.67 -7.99 -28.15
N TYR A 506 -5.73 -8.40 -27.29
CA TYR A 506 -4.53 -9.12 -27.69
C TYR A 506 -4.80 -10.63 -27.85
N ASP A 507 -4.56 -11.17 -29.04
CA ASP A 507 -4.96 -12.50 -29.50
C ASP A 507 -3.94 -13.62 -29.25
N TYR A 508 -2.99 -13.38 -28.35
CA TYR A 508 -1.98 -14.36 -27.93
C TYR A 508 -1.88 -14.44 -26.40
N HIS A 509 -1.53 -15.60 -25.85
CA HIS A 509 -1.34 -15.76 -24.40
C HIS A 509 0.01 -15.24 -23.89
N TYR A 510 0.97 -15.03 -24.79
CA TYR A 510 2.36 -14.66 -24.46
C TYR A 510 2.81 -13.44 -25.28
N ALA A 511 3.75 -12.68 -24.72
CA ALA A 511 4.39 -11.54 -25.38
C ALA A 511 5.54 -12.01 -26.30
N PRO A 512 5.94 -11.23 -27.31
CA PRO A 512 7.20 -11.43 -28.01
C PRO A 512 8.40 -11.20 -27.07
N ARG A 513 9.56 -11.75 -27.46
CA ARG A 513 10.87 -11.45 -26.84
C ARG A 513 11.29 -10.01 -27.13
N ILE A 514 12.15 -9.44 -26.29
CA ILE A 514 12.49 -7.99 -26.36
C ILE A 514 13.32 -7.68 -27.60
N SER A 515 14.34 -8.49 -27.87
CA SER A 515 15.17 -8.36 -29.07
C SER A 515 14.37 -8.52 -30.37
N ASP A 516 13.16 -9.05 -30.28
CA ASP A 516 12.25 -9.20 -31.40
C ASP A 516 11.40 -7.95 -31.68
N LEU A 517 11.40 -7.00 -30.75
CA LEU A 517 10.86 -5.66 -30.95
C LEU A 517 11.94 -4.67 -31.44
N SER A 518 13.21 -5.09 -31.50
CA SER A 518 14.34 -4.25 -31.89
C SER A 518 14.42 -4.00 -33.39
N SER A 519 15.11 -2.92 -33.78
CA SER A 519 15.41 -2.58 -35.18
C SER A 519 16.36 -3.58 -35.84
N LYS A 520 17.04 -4.41 -35.05
CA LYS A 520 18.00 -5.44 -35.48
C LYS A 520 17.37 -6.85 -35.55
N ALA A 521 16.04 -6.93 -35.47
CA ALA A 521 15.29 -8.18 -35.57
C ALA A 521 15.57 -8.95 -36.88
N ARG A 522 15.70 -10.27 -36.79
CA ARG A 522 16.10 -11.14 -37.92
C ARG A 522 15.05 -11.26 -39.03
N TRP A 523 13.75 -11.17 -38.71
CA TRP A 523 12.64 -11.37 -39.65
C TRP A 523 12.24 -10.08 -40.39
N GLY A 524 13.02 -9.73 -41.41
CA GLY A 524 12.71 -8.61 -42.31
C GLY A 524 13.13 -8.88 -43.75
N GLY A 525 12.18 -9.27 -44.61
CA GLY A 525 12.39 -9.24 -46.06
C GLY A 525 12.57 -7.81 -46.58
N GLU A 526 12.94 -7.66 -47.86
CA GLU A 526 12.88 -6.35 -48.55
C GLU A 526 11.43 -5.84 -48.52
N GLY A 527 11.13 -4.97 -47.55
CA GLY A 527 9.80 -4.40 -47.34
C GLY A 527 9.10 -4.78 -46.02
N GLY A 528 9.62 -5.67 -45.18
CA GLY A 528 9.00 -6.09 -43.90
C GLY A 528 9.41 -5.29 -42.66
N ILE A 529 8.68 -5.46 -41.54
CA ILE A 529 8.91 -4.77 -40.25
C ILE A 529 10.33 -5.01 -39.71
N GLY A 530 10.94 -6.19 -39.89
CA GLY A 530 12.23 -6.52 -39.27
C GLY A 530 13.46 -5.74 -39.76
N ARG A 531 13.44 -5.12 -40.96
CA ARG A 531 14.54 -4.21 -41.39
C ARG A 531 14.26 -2.74 -41.08
N ARG A 532 12.99 -2.38 -40.81
CA ARG A 532 12.53 -1.00 -40.63
C ARG A 532 12.16 -0.67 -39.18
N GLY A 533 12.14 -1.67 -38.29
CA GLY A 533 11.73 -1.54 -36.90
C GLY A 533 10.24 -1.24 -36.73
N ILE A 534 9.83 -0.93 -35.50
CA ILE A 534 8.46 -0.52 -35.16
C ILE A 534 8.16 0.93 -35.53
N ALA A 535 9.17 1.70 -35.97
CA ALA A 535 9.10 3.15 -36.18
C ALA A 535 8.08 3.60 -37.26
N GLN A 536 7.70 2.73 -38.20
CA GLN A 536 6.78 3.06 -39.30
C GLN A 536 5.35 2.53 -39.09
N LEU A 537 5.07 1.91 -37.93
CA LEU A 537 3.74 1.38 -37.67
C LEU A 537 2.73 2.49 -37.43
N SER A 538 1.51 2.27 -37.90
CA SER A 538 0.36 3.12 -37.62
C SER A 538 -0.83 2.23 -37.24
N PHE A 539 -1.69 2.76 -36.38
CA PHE A 539 -2.80 2.04 -35.78
C PHE A 539 -4.08 2.84 -35.95
N ASP A 540 -5.13 2.19 -36.46
CA ASP A 540 -6.47 2.78 -36.62
C ASP A 540 -7.47 2.00 -35.75
N PHE A 541 -7.87 2.61 -34.63
CA PHE A 541 -8.81 2.01 -33.70
C PHE A 541 -10.25 2.43 -34.00
N LYS A 542 -11.11 1.44 -34.21
CA LYS A 542 -12.56 1.65 -34.30
C LYS A 542 -13.19 1.50 -32.93
N LEU A 543 -13.92 2.53 -32.48
CA LEU A 543 -14.55 2.55 -31.16
C LEU A 543 -15.44 1.32 -30.92
N GLY A 544 -16.29 0.97 -31.90
CA GLY A 544 -17.24 -0.14 -31.74
C GLY A 544 -18.27 0.13 -30.64
N GLN A 545 -18.87 -0.93 -30.11
CA GLN A 545 -19.84 -0.88 -29.01
C GLN A 545 -19.42 -1.86 -27.91
N PRO A 546 -19.70 -1.57 -26.64
CA PRO A 546 -19.54 -2.54 -25.55
C PRO A 546 -20.49 -3.73 -25.75
N PHE A 547 -20.06 -4.92 -25.31
CA PHE A 547 -20.96 -6.07 -25.19
C PHE A 547 -22.15 -5.76 -24.29
N ARG A 548 -23.30 -6.37 -24.56
CA ARG A 548 -24.40 -6.38 -23.59
C ARG A 548 -24.02 -7.22 -22.36
N PRO A 549 -24.64 -6.97 -21.20
CA PRO A 549 -24.31 -7.69 -19.97
C PRO A 549 -24.32 -9.22 -20.12
N TYR A 550 -25.30 -9.80 -20.82
CA TYR A 550 -25.37 -11.26 -21.00
C TYR A 550 -24.34 -11.79 -21.99
N GLU A 551 -23.97 -11.00 -22.99
CA GLU A 551 -22.94 -11.36 -23.94
C GLU A 551 -21.58 -11.42 -23.24
N GLN A 552 -21.28 -10.45 -22.36
CA GLN A 552 -20.11 -10.50 -21.50
C GLN A 552 -20.15 -11.70 -20.53
N LEU A 553 -21.29 -11.99 -19.89
CA LEU A 553 -21.40 -13.14 -18.99
C LEU A 553 -21.08 -14.45 -19.71
N MET A 554 -21.61 -14.64 -20.92
CA MET A 554 -21.30 -15.81 -21.74
C MET A 554 -19.83 -15.82 -22.18
N GLY A 555 -19.23 -14.66 -22.42
CA GLY A 555 -17.82 -14.55 -22.77
C GLY A 555 -16.84 -14.77 -21.61
N VAL A 556 -17.27 -14.61 -20.35
CA VAL A 556 -16.38 -14.58 -19.18
C VAL A 556 -16.61 -15.75 -18.21
N LEU A 557 -17.83 -16.24 -18.04
CA LEU A 557 -18.14 -17.26 -17.03
C LEU A 557 -17.83 -18.69 -17.51
N PRO A 558 -17.33 -19.57 -16.61
CA PRO A 558 -17.23 -21.00 -16.89
C PRO A 558 -18.60 -21.69 -16.75
N ALA A 559 -18.76 -22.86 -17.38
CA ALA A 559 -19.99 -23.67 -17.30
C ALA A 559 -20.39 -24.06 -15.86
N ALA A 560 -19.41 -24.13 -14.94
CA ALA A 560 -19.65 -24.40 -13.52
C ALA A 560 -20.46 -23.29 -12.81
N SER A 561 -20.44 -22.06 -13.33
CA SER A 561 -21.16 -20.89 -12.78
C SER A 561 -22.40 -20.53 -13.60
N LYS A 562 -22.97 -21.48 -14.35
CA LYS A 562 -24.16 -21.27 -15.21
C LYS A 562 -25.40 -20.77 -14.45
N ASP A 563 -25.50 -20.99 -13.14
CA ASP A 563 -26.63 -20.53 -12.34
C ASP A 563 -26.74 -19.00 -12.26
N HIS A 564 -25.71 -18.26 -12.70
CA HIS A 564 -25.69 -16.80 -12.74
C HIS A 564 -26.11 -16.19 -14.08
N ILE A 565 -26.38 -17.03 -15.09
CA ILE A 565 -26.93 -16.62 -16.39
C ILE A 565 -28.40 -17.07 -16.54
N PRO A 566 -29.19 -16.43 -17.42
CA PRO A 566 -30.53 -16.87 -17.75
C PRO A 566 -30.59 -18.35 -18.14
N THR A 567 -31.64 -19.06 -17.71
CA THR A 567 -31.83 -20.49 -18.00
C THR A 567 -31.87 -20.79 -19.49
N ALA A 568 -32.33 -19.83 -20.30
CA ALA A 568 -32.36 -19.91 -21.77
C ALA A 568 -30.99 -20.18 -22.40
N TYR A 569 -29.89 -19.79 -21.75
CA TYR A 569 -28.52 -19.95 -22.28
C TYR A 569 -27.75 -21.13 -21.67
N HIS A 570 -28.31 -21.85 -20.70
CA HIS A 570 -27.60 -22.95 -20.01
C HIS A 570 -27.16 -24.03 -20.99
N ASP A 571 -28.04 -24.38 -21.92
CA ASP A 571 -27.78 -25.41 -22.94
C ASP A 571 -26.59 -25.04 -23.84
N LEU A 572 -26.36 -23.75 -24.10
CA LEU A 572 -25.23 -23.30 -24.91
C LEU A 572 -23.88 -23.56 -24.24
N MET A 573 -23.82 -23.62 -22.90
CA MET A 573 -22.59 -23.90 -22.17
C MET A 573 -22.37 -25.39 -21.89
N THR A 574 -23.45 -26.16 -21.71
CA THR A 574 -23.35 -27.55 -21.23
C THR A 574 -23.60 -28.61 -22.29
N SER A 575 -24.33 -28.28 -23.36
CA SER A 575 -24.62 -29.25 -24.42
C SER A 575 -23.38 -29.49 -25.28
N SER A 576 -23.03 -30.76 -25.51
CA SER A 576 -21.99 -31.14 -26.45
C SER A 576 -22.34 -30.78 -27.90
N MET A 577 -23.62 -30.59 -28.21
CA MET A 577 -24.10 -30.13 -29.53
C MET A 577 -24.09 -28.61 -29.69
N SER A 578 -23.66 -27.85 -28.67
CA SER A 578 -23.59 -26.41 -28.76
C SER A 578 -22.53 -25.97 -29.79
N PRO A 579 -22.83 -24.99 -30.68
CA PRO A 579 -21.87 -24.41 -31.61
C PRO A 579 -20.66 -23.73 -30.94
N ILE A 580 -20.73 -23.52 -29.62
CA ILE A 580 -19.74 -22.83 -28.80
C ILE A 580 -19.30 -23.68 -27.58
N SER A 581 -19.46 -25.00 -27.64
CA SER A 581 -19.03 -25.91 -26.56
C SER A 581 -17.52 -25.86 -26.32
N ASP A 582 -16.73 -25.59 -27.36
CA ASP A 582 -15.28 -25.39 -27.32
C ASP A 582 -14.85 -24.20 -26.44
N PHE A 583 -15.73 -23.23 -26.20
CA PHE A 583 -15.44 -22.09 -25.34
C PHE A 583 -15.44 -22.42 -23.85
N TYR A 584 -15.96 -23.59 -23.43
CA TYR A 584 -16.13 -23.94 -22.02
C TYR A 584 -15.40 -25.24 -21.63
N PRO A 585 -14.06 -25.28 -21.74
CA PRO A 585 -13.30 -26.47 -21.35
C PRO A 585 -13.45 -26.75 -19.85
N ALA A 586 -13.66 -28.03 -19.50
CA ALA A 586 -13.76 -28.47 -18.10
C ALA A 586 -12.39 -28.49 -17.38
N ASP A 587 -11.32 -28.77 -18.14
CA ASP A 587 -9.94 -28.80 -17.68
C ASP A 587 -9.07 -27.97 -18.63
N PHE A 588 -8.10 -27.26 -18.08
CA PHE A 588 -7.22 -26.35 -18.82
C PHE A 588 -5.82 -26.29 -18.16
N GLU A 589 -4.81 -26.03 -18.98
CA GLU A 589 -3.41 -25.89 -18.57
C GLU A 589 -3.17 -24.55 -17.86
N GLN A 590 -2.32 -24.57 -16.83
CA GLN A 590 -1.84 -23.38 -16.14
C GLN A 590 -0.32 -23.34 -16.21
N ASP A 591 0.22 -22.29 -16.78
CA ASP A 591 1.65 -22.10 -16.96
C ASP A 591 2.15 -20.95 -16.06
N LEU A 592 3.05 -21.27 -15.13
CA LEU A 592 3.60 -20.30 -14.19
C LEU A 592 4.52 -19.27 -14.86
N ASN A 593 5.11 -19.57 -16.04
CA ASN A 593 5.93 -18.66 -16.85
C ASN A 593 6.84 -17.69 -16.04
N GLY A 594 7.67 -18.24 -15.14
CA GLY A 594 8.61 -17.47 -14.29
C GLY A 594 7.99 -16.81 -13.05
N LYS A 595 6.68 -16.87 -12.88
CA LYS A 595 5.98 -16.35 -11.69
C LYS A 595 6.05 -17.33 -10.51
N ARG A 596 6.11 -16.78 -9.30
CA ARG A 596 6.23 -17.55 -8.05
C ARG A 596 4.89 -18.00 -7.47
N ALA A 597 3.79 -17.44 -7.95
CA ALA A 597 2.48 -17.64 -7.37
C ALA A 597 1.48 -18.17 -8.39
N ASP A 598 0.71 -19.19 -8.01
CA ASP A 598 -0.28 -19.84 -8.87
C ASP A 598 -1.36 -18.87 -9.39
N TRP A 599 -1.67 -17.81 -8.62
CA TRP A 599 -2.62 -16.78 -9.06
C TRP A 599 -2.07 -15.86 -10.17
N GLU A 600 -0.78 -15.93 -10.49
CA GLU A 600 -0.14 -15.21 -11.61
C GLU A 600 0.08 -16.11 -12.83
N ALA A 601 -0.26 -17.41 -12.73
CA ALA A 601 -0.09 -18.35 -13.83
C ALA A 601 -1.00 -18.01 -15.02
N ILE A 602 -0.47 -18.13 -16.24
CA ILE A 602 -1.22 -17.96 -17.48
C ILE A 602 -2.20 -19.13 -17.62
N VAL A 603 -3.48 -18.81 -17.85
CA VAL A 603 -4.56 -19.78 -18.03
C VAL A 603 -4.79 -19.96 -19.53
N LYS A 604 -4.39 -21.10 -20.09
CA LYS A 604 -4.56 -21.37 -21.52
C LYS A 604 -5.98 -21.82 -21.81
N ILE A 605 -6.83 -20.87 -22.20
CA ILE A 605 -8.21 -21.11 -22.65
C ILE A 605 -8.43 -20.51 -24.04
N PRO A 606 -9.27 -21.14 -24.90
CA PRO A 606 -9.52 -20.65 -26.27
C PRO A 606 -10.15 -19.26 -26.26
N PHE A 607 -9.67 -18.32 -27.08
CA PHE A 607 -10.27 -16.99 -27.18
C PHE A 607 -11.69 -17.04 -27.76
N ILE A 608 -12.59 -16.20 -27.25
CA ILE A 608 -13.97 -16.12 -27.76
C ILE A 608 -13.98 -15.46 -29.13
N ASP A 609 -14.60 -16.11 -30.11
CA ASP A 609 -15.03 -15.48 -31.35
C ASP A 609 -16.39 -14.78 -31.13
N GLU A 610 -16.37 -13.45 -31.20
CA GLU A 610 -17.53 -12.58 -31.01
C GLU A 610 -18.69 -12.91 -31.96
N LYS A 611 -18.41 -13.16 -33.25
CA LYS A 611 -19.47 -13.42 -34.24
C LYS A 611 -20.14 -14.76 -33.96
N ARG A 612 -19.35 -15.79 -33.64
CA ARG A 612 -19.86 -17.12 -33.27
C ARG A 612 -20.70 -17.06 -32.00
N LEU A 613 -20.24 -16.32 -30.98
CA LEU A 613 -20.96 -16.18 -29.71
C LEU A 613 -22.30 -15.49 -29.91
N LEU A 614 -22.32 -14.31 -30.56
CA LEU A 614 -23.53 -13.53 -30.77
C LEU A 614 -24.55 -14.29 -31.65
N ALA A 615 -24.08 -14.99 -32.69
CA ALA A 615 -24.94 -15.84 -33.51
C ALA A 615 -25.61 -16.95 -32.69
N ALA A 616 -24.85 -17.65 -31.82
CA ALA A 616 -25.41 -18.69 -30.96
C ALA A 616 -26.43 -18.13 -29.96
N MET A 617 -26.14 -16.99 -29.34
CA MET A 617 -27.04 -16.34 -28.37
C MET A 617 -28.35 -15.86 -29.01
N SER A 618 -28.29 -15.30 -30.24
CA SER A 618 -29.47 -14.80 -30.95
C SER A 618 -30.56 -15.87 -31.13
N THR A 619 -30.17 -17.15 -31.25
CA THR A 619 -31.12 -18.27 -31.38
C THR A 619 -31.99 -18.50 -30.14
N LYS A 620 -31.57 -18.01 -28.97
CA LYS A 620 -32.23 -18.23 -27.67
C LYS A 620 -32.76 -16.94 -27.02
N GLU A 621 -32.45 -15.77 -27.59
CA GLU A 621 -32.80 -14.47 -26.98
C GLU A 621 -34.32 -14.25 -26.82
N HIS A 622 -35.14 -14.85 -27.70
CA HIS A 622 -36.60 -14.80 -27.62
C HIS A 622 -37.19 -15.53 -26.39
N LEU A 623 -36.41 -16.41 -25.76
CA LEU A 623 -36.81 -17.16 -24.55
C LEU A 623 -36.57 -16.39 -23.25
N LEU A 624 -35.95 -15.20 -23.32
CA LEU A 624 -35.71 -14.36 -22.15
C LEU A 624 -37.01 -13.73 -21.63
N THR A 625 -37.14 -13.69 -20.31
CA THR A 625 -38.21 -12.94 -19.64
C THR A 625 -38.02 -11.43 -19.78
N ASP A 626 -39.07 -10.64 -19.58
CA ASP A 626 -38.97 -9.18 -19.73
C ASP A 626 -38.05 -8.53 -18.69
N THR A 627 -37.98 -9.09 -17.47
CA THR A 627 -37.04 -8.64 -16.43
C THR A 627 -35.59 -8.93 -16.82
N GLU A 628 -35.35 -10.08 -17.48
CA GLU A 628 -34.03 -10.42 -18.01
C GLU A 628 -33.64 -9.53 -19.19
N LYS A 629 -34.59 -9.22 -20.10
CA LYS A 629 -34.37 -8.26 -21.19
C LYS A 629 -33.99 -6.89 -20.65
N GLN A 630 -34.69 -6.39 -19.63
CA GLN A 630 -34.35 -5.11 -18.99
C GLN A 630 -32.96 -5.15 -18.35
N ARG A 631 -32.59 -6.24 -17.67
CA ARG A 631 -31.25 -6.40 -17.08
C ARG A 631 -30.14 -6.52 -18.14
N ASN A 632 -30.47 -6.86 -19.38
CA ASN A 632 -29.53 -6.91 -20.51
C ASN A 632 -29.38 -5.56 -21.24
N THR A 633 -29.89 -4.46 -20.69
CA THR A 633 -29.73 -3.09 -21.23
C THR A 633 -28.72 -2.26 -20.42
N PHE A 634 -28.24 -1.16 -21.01
CA PHE A 634 -27.38 -0.21 -20.31
C PHE A 634 -28.21 0.80 -19.51
N GLY A 635 -27.68 1.20 -18.35
CA GLY A 635 -28.30 2.20 -17.47
C GLY A 635 -27.55 3.52 -17.46
N THR A 636 -27.94 4.41 -16.54
CA THR A 636 -27.36 5.75 -16.37
C THR A 636 -26.78 5.94 -14.98
N THR A 637 -25.76 6.78 -14.87
CA THR A 637 -25.21 7.22 -13.58
C THR A 637 -26.25 8.04 -12.81
N THR A 638 -26.33 7.86 -11.49
CA THR A 638 -27.30 8.57 -10.63
C THR A 638 -26.59 9.56 -9.71
N LYS A 639 -27.06 10.81 -9.67
CA LYS A 639 -26.67 11.85 -8.71
C LYS A 639 -27.70 11.93 -7.59
N PHE A 640 -27.21 12.09 -6.37
CA PHE A 640 -28.01 12.25 -5.16
C PHE A 640 -27.65 13.56 -4.49
N THR A 641 -28.67 14.36 -4.15
CA THR A 641 -28.53 15.64 -3.45
C THR A 641 -29.57 15.78 -2.34
N PHE A 642 -29.25 16.57 -1.32
CA PHE A 642 -30.19 16.90 -0.26
C PHE A 642 -31.16 18.02 -0.71
N ARG A 643 -32.47 17.85 -0.50
CA ARG A 643 -33.50 18.83 -0.93
C ARG A 643 -33.58 20.09 -0.08
N GLY A 644 -32.88 20.14 1.06
CA GLY A 644 -32.99 21.23 2.02
C GLY A 644 -34.04 20.95 3.11
N LEU A 645 -33.93 21.63 4.26
CA LEU A 645 -34.79 21.40 5.43
C LEU A 645 -36.22 21.95 5.28
N ASN A 646 -36.45 22.82 4.30
CA ASN A 646 -37.72 23.54 4.11
C ASN A 646 -38.66 22.87 3.08
N VAL A 647 -38.26 21.71 2.52
CA VAL A 647 -39.04 20.97 1.52
C VAL A 647 -39.76 19.80 2.20
N GLU A 648 -40.99 19.52 1.78
CA GLU A 648 -41.74 18.37 2.31
C GLU A 648 -41.02 17.04 2.01
N PRO A 649 -40.89 16.14 3.00
CA PRO A 649 -40.27 14.84 2.81
C PRO A 649 -41.09 13.97 1.84
N THR A 650 -40.40 13.13 1.08
CA THR A 650 -41.04 12.10 0.23
C THR A 650 -40.89 10.71 0.83
N GLU A 651 -41.79 9.79 0.47
CA GLU A 651 -41.62 8.37 0.81
C GLU A 651 -40.76 7.67 -0.24
N TYR A 652 -39.76 6.90 0.21
CA TYR A 652 -38.93 6.06 -0.67
C TYR A 652 -39.11 4.59 -0.29
N PRO A 653 -39.43 3.70 -1.25
CA PRO A 653 -39.74 2.30 -0.97
C PRO A 653 -38.52 1.54 -0.43
N SER A 654 -38.79 0.49 0.35
CA SER A 654 -37.74 -0.41 0.81
C SER A 654 -37.18 -1.22 -0.37
N SER A 655 -35.86 -1.30 -0.45
CA SER A 655 -35.16 -2.17 -1.41
C SER A 655 -35.18 -3.65 -1.02
N LEU A 656 -35.56 -3.98 0.23
CA LEU A 656 -35.72 -5.36 0.69
C LEU A 656 -36.83 -5.43 1.77
N PRO A 657 -38.11 -5.50 1.35
CA PRO A 657 -39.24 -5.51 2.28
C PRO A 657 -39.12 -6.62 3.34
N GLY A 658 -39.43 -6.28 4.60
CA GLY A 658 -39.29 -7.19 5.75
C GLY A 658 -37.90 -7.21 6.39
N PHE A 659 -36.85 -6.83 5.65
CA PHE A 659 -35.50 -6.67 6.21
C PHE A 659 -35.13 -5.20 6.39
N PHE A 660 -35.40 -4.36 5.37
CA PHE A 660 -35.25 -2.92 5.44
C PHE A 660 -36.63 -2.24 5.49
N PRO A 661 -36.84 -1.24 6.36
CA PRO A 661 -38.08 -0.48 6.38
C PRO A 661 -38.13 0.52 5.21
N PRO A 662 -39.32 0.93 4.74
CA PRO A 662 -39.44 2.07 3.82
C PRO A 662 -39.00 3.37 4.50
N LEU A 663 -38.45 4.31 3.72
CA LEU A 663 -38.06 5.63 4.23
C LEU A 663 -39.24 6.59 4.11
N HIS A 664 -40.05 6.72 5.16
CA HIS A 664 -41.21 7.61 5.16
C HIS A 664 -40.87 9.12 5.09
N ARG A 665 -39.63 9.50 5.43
CA ARG A 665 -39.15 10.90 5.41
C ARG A 665 -37.85 11.04 4.62
N CYS A 666 -37.86 10.64 3.35
CA CYS A 666 -36.72 10.80 2.45
C CYS A 666 -36.59 12.27 1.99
N MET A 667 -35.42 12.86 2.27
CA MET A 667 -35.05 14.23 1.89
C MET A 667 -34.08 14.25 0.69
N CYS A 668 -33.85 13.09 0.08
CA CYS A 668 -32.92 12.94 -1.03
C CYS A 668 -33.63 13.20 -2.37
N LYS A 669 -32.92 13.84 -3.30
CA LYS A 669 -33.31 14.00 -4.71
C LYS A 669 -32.37 13.15 -5.56
N MET A 670 -32.94 12.24 -6.35
CA MET A 670 -32.24 11.44 -7.33
C MET A 670 -32.40 12.05 -8.71
N GLU A 671 -31.30 12.23 -9.42
CA GLU A 671 -31.27 12.76 -10.78
C GLU A 671 -30.33 11.94 -11.64
N VAL A 672 -30.58 11.92 -12.95
CA VAL A 672 -29.63 11.35 -13.91
C VAL A 672 -28.39 12.24 -13.92
N PHE A 673 -27.22 11.63 -13.78
CA PHE A 673 -25.95 12.31 -13.84
C PHE A 673 -25.30 12.06 -15.19
N ASN A 674 -25.12 13.14 -15.96
CA ASN A 674 -24.34 13.11 -17.18
C ASN A 674 -22.92 13.56 -16.86
N LEU A 675 -21.93 12.90 -17.47
CA LEU A 675 -20.54 13.34 -17.39
C LEU A 675 -20.40 14.74 -18.02
N PRO A 676 -19.45 15.57 -17.55
CA PRO A 676 -19.15 16.85 -18.20
C PRO A 676 -18.79 16.62 -19.67
N THR A 677 -19.33 17.45 -20.57
CA THR A 677 -19.04 17.35 -22.00
C THR A 677 -17.88 18.26 -22.38
N LEU A 678 -17.10 17.84 -23.37
CA LEU A 678 -16.23 18.75 -24.11
C LEU A 678 -17.14 19.50 -25.09
N ASP A 679 -17.42 20.77 -24.82
CA ASP A 679 -18.28 21.58 -25.68
C ASP A 679 -17.61 21.73 -27.06
N PRO A 680 -18.22 21.19 -28.14
CA PRO A 680 -17.65 21.23 -29.49
C PRO A 680 -17.56 22.66 -30.04
N ASP A 681 -18.44 23.55 -29.60
CA ASP A 681 -18.53 24.93 -30.09
C ASP A 681 -17.55 25.87 -29.35
N LEU A 682 -17.11 25.47 -28.15
CA LEU A 682 -16.14 26.22 -27.32
C LEU A 682 -14.71 25.67 -27.38
N ASN A 683 -14.48 24.56 -28.09
CA ASN A 683 -13.18 23.93 -28.33
C ASN A 683 -12.34 23.76 -27.04
N PHE A 684 -12.88 23.07 -26.02
CA PHE A 684 -12.13 22.71 -24.81
C PHE A 684 -11.28 21.44 -25.04
N PRO A 685 -9.96 21.54 -25.30
CA PRO A 685 -9.12 20.36 -25.42
C PRO A 685 -8.93 19.68 -24.06
N LEU A 686 -8.62 18.38 -24.08
CA LEU A 686 -8.20 17.67 -22.87
C LEU A 686 -6.92 18.29 -22.32
N VAL A 687 -6.88 18.54 -21.00
CA VAL A 687 -5.70 19.06 -20.32
C VAL A 687 -4.71 17.92 -20.02
N THR A 688 -3.53 17.97 -20.63
CA THR A 688 -2.54 16.87 -20.64
C THR A 688 -1.39 17.03 -19.63
N GLY A 689 -1.42 18.07 -18.78
CA GLY A 689 -0.43 18.34 -17.74
C GLY A 689 -1.05 19.07 -16.54
N LEU A 690 -0.27 19.83 -15.78
CA LEU A 690 -0.80 20.67 -14.69
C LEU A 690 -1.79 21.72 -15.22
N VAL A 691 -2.88 21.94 -14.47
CA VAL A 691 -3.80 23.06 -14.70
C VAL A 691 -3.14 24.35 -14.25
N GLU A 692 -3.37 25.46 -14.97
CA GLU A 692 -2.84 26.77 -14.60
C GLU A 692 -3.31 27.17 -13.18
N GLY A 693 -2.39 27.67 -12.34
CA GLY A 693 -2.67 28.02 -10.94
C GLY A 693 -2.59 26.86 -9.94
N ALA A 694 -2.14 25.67 -10.36
CA ALA A 694 -1.87 24.54 -9.48
C ALA A 694 -0.68 24.81 -8.53
N LEU A 695 -0.90 24.64 -7.23
CA LEU A 695 0.09 24.85 -6.17
C LEU A 695 0.85 23.55 -5.87
N THR A 696 2.18 23.58 -6.01
CA THR A 696 3.08 22.44 -5.80
C THR A 696 4.18 22.75 -4.76
N GLY A 697 4.87 21.71 -4.30
CA GLY A 697 6.03 21.82 -3.41
C GLY A 697 5.70 22.59 -2.11
N PRO A 698 6.49 23.62 -1.73
CA PRO A 698 6.29 24.37 -0.48
C PRO A 698 4.96 25.12 -0.39
N SER A 699 4.33 25.40 -1.54
CA SER A 699 3.04 26.09 -1.62
C SER A 699 1.85 25.13 -1.65
N ALA A 700 2.10 23.81 -1.61
CA ALA A 700 1.04 22.81 -1.60
C ALA A 700 0.08 23.01 -0.43
N LEU A 701 -1.18 22.66 -0.64
CA LEU A 701 -2.22 22.79 0.37
C LEU A 701 -1.90 21.99 1.64
N SER A 702 -2.30 22.54 2.80
CA SER A 702 -2.15 21.90 4.11
C SER A 702 -2.61 20.43 4.09
N GLY A 703 -1.79 19.53 4.65
CA GLY A 703 -2.06 18.09 4.70
C GLY A 703 -1.48 17.28 3.53
N PHE A 704 -0.93 17.94 2.51
CA PHE A 704 -0.10 17.29 1.49
C PHE A 704 1.39 17.48 1.82
N PRO A 705 2.18 16.40 1.90
CA PRO A 705 3.60 16.47 2.19
C PRO A 705 4.39 16.98 0.98
N SER A 706 5.52 17.64 1.27
CA SER A 706 6.52 18.11 0.30
C SER A 706 7.91 18.01 0.93
N LEU A 707 8.89 17.48 0.18
CA LEU A 707 10.31 17.45 0.55
C LEU A 707 10.92 18.86 0.48
N ASN A 708 10.45 19.67 -0.47
CA ASN A 708 10.99 21.00 -0.76
C ASN A 708 10.73 22.06 0.32
N THR A 709 10.01 21.73 1.40
CA THR A 709 9.82 22.65 2.54
C THR A 709 11.09 22.83 3.37
N LEU A 710 12.05 21.89 3.27
CA LEU A 710 13.35 21.98 3.92
C LEU A 710 14.47 21.98 2.87
N PRO A 711 15.54 22.78 3.08
CA PRO A 711 16.70 22.74 2.21
C PRO A 711 17.46 21.41 2.39
N HIS A 712 17.77 20.76 1.26
CA HIS A 712 18.57 19.53 1.23
C HIS A 712 19.88 19.78 0.47
N THR A 713 20.98 19.18 0.94
CA THR A 713 22.33 19.41 0.41
C THR A 713 22.57 18.62 -0.87
N HIS A 714 22.19 17.35 -0.88
CA HIS A 714 22.23 16.46 -2.04
C HIS A 714 21.28 15.28 -1.82
N THR A 715 20.90 14.63 -2.92
CA THR A 715 20.12 13.39 -2.90
C THR A 715 20.92 12.28 -3.57
N ALA A 716 20.96 11.11 -2.96
CA ALA A 716 21.75 9.99 -3.47
C ALA A 716 20.90 8.71 -3.55
N LEU A 717 21.08 7.95 -4.63
CA LEU A 717 20.58 6.58 -4.73
C LEU A 717 21.61 5.64 -4.11
N GLY A 718 21.19 4.87 -3.11
CA GLY A 718 22.12 3.97 -2.43
C GLY A 718 21.45 2.88 -1.59
N TYR A 719 22.24 1.88 -1.21
CA TYR A 719 21.82 0.81 -0.32
C TYR A 719 21.88 1.27 1.14
N HIS A 720 20.73 1.64 1.71
CA HIS A 720 20.66 2.18 3.09
C HIS A 720 19.89 1.28 4.07
N HIS A 721 19.36 0.15 3.58
CA HIS A 721 18.60 -0.83 4.37
C HIS A 721 17.38 -0.22 5.09
N VAL A 722 16.63 0.63 4.38
CA VAL A 722 15.41 1.26 4.90
C VAL A 722 14.36 0.20 5.23
N ASN A 723 13.65 0.35 6.35
CA ASN A 723 12.64 -0.58 6.84
C ASN A 723 11.26 0.09 6.87
N VAL A 724 10.44 -0.19 5.84
CA VAL A 724 9.07 0.32 5.70
C VAL A 724 8.02 -0.69 6.19
N HIS A 725 8.22 -1.98 5.89
CA HIS A 725 7.22 -3.04 6.09
C HIS A 725 7.59 -4.09 7.15
N GLY A 726 8.55 -3.78 8.02
CA GLY A 726 9.00 -4.66 9.11
C GLY A 726 10.26 -5.46 8.80
N SER A 727 10.78 -5.39 7.58
CA SER A 727 12.08 -5.93 7.16
C SER A 727 12.89 -4.88 6.40
N GLU A 728 14.21 -4.97 6.52
CA GLU A 728 15.15 -4.11 5.80
C GLU A 728 15.11 -4.38 4.29
N SER A 729 15.08 -3.30 3.50
CA SER A 729 15.22 -3.37 2.05
C SER A 729 16.62 -3.88 1.65
N ARG A 730 16.65 -4.66 0.56
CA ARG A 730 17.89 -5.12 -0.09
C ARG A 730 18.23 -4.31 -1.34
N ASN A 731 17.30 -3.48 -1.81
CA ASN A 731 17.45 -2.66 -3.00
C ASN A 731 17.89 -1.24 -2.64
N GLN A 732 18.22 -0.46 -3.65
CA GLN A 732 18.55 0.96 -3.49
C GLN A 732 17.34 1.76 -3.01
N SER A 733 17.60 2.91 -2.40
CA SER A 733 16.58 3.86 -1.97
C SER A 733 17.10 5.29 -2.21
N VAL A 734 16.19 6.23 -2.46
CA VAL A 734 16.52 7.65 -2.53
C VAL A 734 16.77 8.16 -1.12
N ILE A 735 18.00 8.62 -0.87
CA ILE A 735 18.43 9.15 0.41
C ILE A 735 18.52 10.67 0.34
N VAL A 736 17.83 11.34 1.26
CA VAL A 736 17.79 12.81 1.33
C VAL A 736 18.67 13.30 2.47
N TYR A 737 19.65 14.15 2.16
CA TYR A 737 20.53 14.77 3.14
C TYR A 737 20.03 16.18 3.48
N VAL A 738 19.56 16.38 4.71
CA VAL A 738 19.02 17.67 5.15
C VAL A 738 20.15 18.63 5.49
N LYS A 739 20.05 19.89 5.06
CA LYS A 739 21.01 20.94 5.40
C LYS A 739 20.65 21.55 6.76
N ASN A 740 21.58 21.55 7.71
CA ASN A 740 21.38 22.21 8.99
C ASN A 740 21.55 23.74 8.85
N THR A 741 20.47 24.49 8.87
CA THR A 741 20.50 25.98 8.82
C THR A 741 20.89 26.63 10.14
N TYR A 742 20.97 25.84 11.22
CA TYR A 742 21.29 26.30 12.57
C TYR A 742 22.70 25.93 13.01
N GLU A 743 23.52 25.40 12.09
CA GLU A 743 24.91 25.08 12.34
C GLU A 743 25.66 26.34 12.84
N GLU A 744 26.52 26.16 13.85
CA GLU A 744 27.30 27.21 14.52
C GLU A 744 26.51 28.29 15.30
N ARG A 745 25.17 28.19 15.40
CA ARG A 745 24.35 29.10 16.23
C ARG A 745 24.31 28.64 17.69
N LYS A 746 24.29 29.60 18.62
CA LYS A 746 24.14 29.30 20.06
C LYS A 746 22.69 28.88 20.38
N THR A 747 22.53 27.88 21.24
CA THR A 747 21.23 27.37 21.69
C THR A 747 20.35 28.47 22.32
N GLU A 748 20.96 29.41 23.04
CA GLU A 748 20.26 30.55 23.66
C GLU A 748 19.63 31.50 22.63
N ASP A 749 20.33 31.73 21.51
CA ASP A 749 19.84 32.61 20.44
C ASP A 749 18.67 31.97 19.70
N ILE A 750 18.77 30.65 19.46
CA ILE A 750 17.68 29.86 18.91
C ILE A 750 16.48 29.91 19.88
N GLY A 751 16.70 29.69 21.17
CA GLY A 751 15.67 29.76 22.20
C GLY A 751 14.92 31.10 22.22
N ARG A 752 15.63 32.22 22.09
CA ARG A 752 15.00 33.56 22.03
C ARG A 752 14.09 33.77 20.82
N GLU A 753 14.36 33.08 19.71
CA GLU A 753 13.59 33.19 18.47
C GLU A 753 12.38 32.25 18.46
N VAL A 754 12.52 31.03 18.98
CA VAL A 754 11.50 29.98 18.81
C VAL A 754 10.60 29.77 20.03
N LEU A 755 11.05 30.09 21.25
CA LEU A 755 10.27 29.83 22.47
C LEU A 755 8.99 30.66 22.48
N GLY A 756 7.85 29.99 22.75
CA GLY A 756 6.53 30.63 22.75
C GLY A 756 5.92 30.83 21.36
N ASN A 757 6.68 30.56 20.29
CA ASN A 757 6.19 30.64 18.92
C ASN A 757 5.69 29.27 18.42
N ARG A 758 4.77 29.32 17.44
CA ARG A 758 4.34 28.13 16.70
C ARG A 758 5.44 27.69 15.74
N THR A 759 5.57 26.37 15.58
CA THR A 759 6.46 25.74 14.60
C THR A 759 5.77 24.53 13.99
N PHE A 760 6.26 24.08 12.84
CA PHE A 760 5.76 22.89 12.16
C PHE A 760 6.75 21.73 12.31
N ILE A 761 6.24 20.59 12.78
CA ILE A 761 7.01 19.39 13.12
C ILE A 761 6.52 18.17 12.32
N GLY A 762 7.35 17.13 12.25
CA GLY A 762 6.97 15.84 11.65
C GLY A 762 7.23 15.74 10.14
N TRP A 763 8.22 16.49 9.63
CA TRP A 763 8.59 16.48 8.21
C TRP A 763 8.74 15.06 7.63
N PRO A 764 8.24 14.78 6.41
CA PRO A 764 7.60 15.72 5.48
C PRO A 764 6.10 15.98 5.74
N PHE A 765 5.51 15.32 6.74
CA PHE A 765 4.10 15.49 7.11
C PHE A 765 3.95 16.56 8.20
N LEU A 766 4.08 17.81 7.79
CA LEU A 766 4.10 18.95 8.71
C LEU A 766 2.80 19.08 9.51
N SER A 767 2.96 19.24 10.82
CA SER A 767 1.88 19.48 11.79
C SER A 767 2.27 20.62 12.73
N GLU A 768 1.31 21.47 13.08
CA GLU A 768 1.56 22.63 13.95
C GLU A 768 1.80 22.19 15.40
N GLY A 769 2.74 22.85 16.08
CA GLY A 769 3.00 22.69 17.50
C GLY A 769 3.58 23.96 18.13
N LEU A 770 3.43 24.08 19.44
CA LEU A 770 3.94 25.21 20.21
C LEU A 770 5.27 24.85 20.88
N VAL A 771 6.31 25.66 20.67
CA VAL A 771 7.62 25.43 21.30
C VAL A 771 7.59 25.92 22.75
N VAL A 772 7.84 25.03 23.69
CA VAL A 772 7.82 25.32 25.13
C VAL A 772 9.20 25.27 25.78
N GLY A 773 10.15 24.61 25.13
CA GLY A 773 11.53 24.48 25.61
C GLY A 773 12.50 24.23 24.46
N VAL A 774 13.77 24.56 24.67
CA VAL A 774 14.88 24.19 23.78
C VAL A 774 15.95 23.51 24.64
N SER A 775 16.62 22.48 24.15
CA SER A 775 17.71 21.85 24.91
C SER A 775 18.87 21.44 24.03
N ASP A 776 20.07 21.59 24.56
CA ASP A 776 21.29 20.97 24.04
C ASP A 776 21.73 19.83 24.97
N GLU A 777 22.93 19.30 24.74
CA GLU A 777 23.50 18.21 25.52
C GLU A 777 23.60 18.52 27.02
N LEU A 778 23.75 19.79 27.41
CA LEU A 778 24.06 20.20 28.78
C LEU A 778 22.91 20.92 29.49
N PHE A 779 22.11 21.71 28.76
CA PHE A 779 21.11 22.62 29.31
C PHE A 779 19.74 22.47 28.62
N ARG A 780 18.68 22.78 29.38
CA ARG A 780 17.32 23.03 28.90
C ARG A 780 16.95 24.48 29.15
N TYR A 781 16.58 25.19 28.09
CA TYR A 781 16.18 26.58 28.05
C TYR A 781 14.67 26.71 28.02
N GLU A 782 14.11 27.48 28.95
CA GLU A 782 12.68 27.75 29.06
C GLU A 782 12.41 29.24 29.31
N THR A 783 11.22 29.70 28.92
CA THR A 783 10.80 31.07 29.19
C THR A 783 10.26 31.19 30.62
N VAL A 784 10.93 32.00 31.43
CA VAL A 784 10.49 32.30 32.80
C VAL A 784 10.06 33.78 32.88
N LYS A 785 8.90 34.03 33.47
CA LYS A 785 8.43 35.40 33.76
C LYS A 785 9.15 35.94 34.98
N VAL A 786 10.04 36.91 34.77
CA VAL A 786 10.82 37.55 35.85
C VAL A 786 10.18 38.91 36.17
N GLY A 787 9.59 39.03 37.36
CA GLY A 787 8.95 40.26 37.87
C GLY A 787 7.64 40.03 38.63
N THR A 788 7.00 41.11 39.10
CA THR A 788 5.72 41.08 39.82
C THR A 788 4.56 40.67 38.89
N PRO A 789 3.52 39.96 39.38
CA PRO A 789 2.40 39.50 38.55
C PRO A 789 1.75 40.68 37.79
N GLY A 790 1.74 40.63 36.46
CA GLY A 790 1.16 41.67 35.59
C GLY A 790 2.14 42.66 34.96
N ARG A 791 3.43 42.67 35.34
CA ARG A 791 4.47 43.56 34.76
C ARG A 791 5.85 42.90 34.52
N GLY A 792 5.93 41.57 34.52
CA GLY A 792 7.20 40.85 34.33
C GLY A 792 7.69 40.78 32.89
N THR A 793 9.00 40.91 32.68
CA THR A 793 9.66 40.65 31.38
C THR A 793 9.93 39.16 31.23
N GLU A 794 9.63 38.60 30.06
CA GLU A 794 9.96 37.20 29.72
C GLU A 794 11.45 37.08 29.42
N LYS A 795 12.16 36.19 30.13
CA LYS A 795 13.57 35.87 29.88
C LYS A 795 13.74 34.38 29.66
N VAL A 796 14.60 34.01 28.73
CA VAL A 796 15.03 32.63 28.48
C VAL A 796 16.09 32.26 29.51
N LEU A 797 15.87 31.20 30.28
CA LEU A 797 16.79 30.72 31.31
C LEU A 797 17.21 29.29 31.01
N GLY A 798 18.52 29.03 30.99
CA GLY A 798 19.10 27.69 30.87
C GLY A 798 19.21 26.98 32.22
N THR A 799 18.60 25.81 32.34
CA THR A 799 18.70 24.92 33.50
C THR A 799 19.54 23.71 33.12
N PRO A 800 20.62 23.37 33.86
CA PRO A 800 21.45 22.21 33.54
C PRO A 800 20.68 20.90 33.72
N HIS A 801 20.94 19.92 32.86
CA HIS A 801 20.36 18.58 32.99
C HIS A 801 20.85 17.87 34.26
N SER A 802 20.02 16.98 34.82
CA SER A 802 20.47 16.07 35.86
C SER A 802 21.46 15.04 35.31
N GLN A 803 22.26 14.38 36.17
CA GLN A 803 23.23 13.37 35.70
C GLN A 803 22.60 12.21 34.90
N SER A 804 21.38 11.81 35.24
CA SER A 804 20.61 10.83 34.47
C SER A 804 19.98 11.44 33.20
N GLY A 805 19.72 12.75 33.20
CA GLY A 805 19.17 13.51 32.08
C GLY A 805 20.14 13.64 30.91
N LEU A 806 21.44 13.82 31.15
CA LEU A 806 22.48 13.90 30.12
C LEU A 806 22.50 12.66 29.20
N GLY A 807 22.53 11.46 29.80
CA GLY A 807 22.48 10.20 29.05
C GLY A 807 21.15 9.98 28.33
N LEU A 808 20.04 10.42 28.95
CA LEU A 808 18.71 10.31 28.34
C LEU A 808 18.56 11.22 27.11
N TRP A 809 19.11 12.45 27.17
CA TRP A 809 19.10 13.39 26.06
C TRP A 809 19.83 12.81 24.84
N LYS A 810 21.04 12.26 25.04
CA LYS A 810 21.82 11.66 23.95
C LYS A 810 21.10 10.48 23.31
N VAL A 811 20.52 9.59 24.12
CA VAL A 811 19.71 8.46 23.61
C VAL A 811 18.50 8.94 22.79
N LYS A 812 17.87 10.06 23.17
CA LYS A 812 16.76 10.65 22.41
C LYS A 812 17.23 11.24 21.09
N ALA A 813 18.32 12.00 21.09
CA ALA A 813 18.92 12.56 19.88
C ALA A 813 19.28 11.46 18.86
N ASP A 814 20.00 10.43 19.30
CA ASP A 814 20.41 9.30 18.45
C ASP A 814 19.20 8.47 17.97
N LYS A 815 18.14 8.39 18.78
CA LYS A 815 16.88 7.74 18.37
C LYS A 815 16.19 8.49 17.25
N ILE A 816 16.15 9.83 17.31
CA ILE A 816 15.55 10.66 16.26
C ILE A 816 16.29 10.45 14.95
N GLU A 817 17.63 10.54 14.97
CA GLU A 817 18.48 10.27 13.82
C GLU A 817 18.25 8.86 13.25
N GLY A 818 18.26 7.84 14.11
CA GLY A 818 18.03 6.45 13.71
C GLY A 818 16.67 6.20 13.07
N VAL A 819 15.61 6.86 13.57
CA VAL A 819 14.26 6.76 12.97
C VAL A 819 14.22 7.40 11.60
N TYR A 820 14.75 8.62 11.42
CA TYR A 820 14.79 9.27 10.11
C TYR A 820 15.62 8.50 9.10
N SER A 821 16.79 8.04 9.51
CA SER A 821 17.72 7.28 8.68
C SER A 821 17.12 5.94 8.24
N LYS A 822 16.65 5.11 9.18
CA LYS A 822 16.20 3.74 8.86
C LYS A 822 14.75 3.62 8.43
N ARG A 823 13.87 4.56 8.76
CA ARG A 823 12.45 4.47 8.40
C ARG A 823 12.10 5.35 7.21
N PHE A 824 12.68 6.54 7.12
CA PHE A 824 12.33 7.52 6.09
C PHE A 824 13.40 7.67 4.99
N GLY A 825 14.60 7.08 5.17
CA GLY A 825 15.70 7.26 4.22
C GLY A 825 16.27 8.68 4.25
N VAL A 826 16.25 9.32 5.41
CA VAL A 826 16.61 10.73 5.57
C VAL A 826 17.79 10.85 6.52
N VAL A 827 18.86 11.50 6.07
CA VAL A 827 20.06 11.77 6.87
C VAL A 827 19.98 13.20 7.38
N THR A 828 19.76 13.35 8.69
CA THR A 828 19.56 14.65 9.35
C THR A 828 20.86 15.34 9.76
N GLY A 829 21.99 14.64 9.69
CA GLY A 829 23.22 15.03 10.38
C GLY A 829 23.12 14.84 11.91
N PRO A 830 24.20 15.14 12.66
CA PRO A 830 24.20 15.05 14.11
C PRO A 830 23.18 16.01 14.72
N VAL A 831 22.41 15.51 15.70
CA VAL A 831 21.40 16.31 16.40
C VAL A 831 22.04 16.96 17.63
N GLU A 832 22.31 18.26 17.55
CA GLU A 832 22.93 19.06 18.63
C GLU A 832 21.89 19.79 19.49
N VAL A 833 20.75 20.16 18.90
CA VAL A 833 19.69 20.93 19.56
C VAL A 833 18.34 20.25 19.34
N LEU A 834 17.61 20.05 20.45
CA LEU A 834 16.24 19.54 20.48
C LEU A 834 15.25 20.64 20.88
N LEU A 835 14.15 20.74 20.15
CA LEU A 835 12.99 21.54 20.52
C LEU A 835 11.99 20.67 21.26
N HIS A 836 11.47 21.18 22.38
CA HIS A 836 10.39 20.59 23.14
C HIS A 836 9.09 21.25 22.70
N VAL A 837 8.24 20.48 22.02
CA VAL A 837 7.05 20.99 21.33
C VAL A 837 5.80 20.32 21.89
N ARG A 838 4.75 21.12 22.11
CA ARG A 838 3.40 20.63 22.40
C ARG A 838 2.60 20.60 21.10
N PRO A 839 2.27 19.42 20.55
CA PRO A 839 1.50 19.33 19.32
C PRO A 839 0.13 20.00 19.44
N LEU A 840 -0.36 20.56 18.34
CA LEU A 840 -1.72 21.10 18.25
C LEU A 840 -2.73 19.94 18.37
N LYS A 841 -3.63 20.03 19.36
CA LYS A 841 -4.71 19.06 19.58
C LYS A 841 -5.94 19.40 18.74
N GLY A 842 -6.23 20.68 18.56
CA GLY A 842 -7.36 21.18 17.77
C GLY A 842 -7.80 22.57 18.20
N LEU A 843 -9.09 22.87 18.01
CA LEU A 843 -9.70 24.10 18.51
C LEU A 843 -10.49 23.80 19.78
N LYS A 844 -10.39 24.71 20.75
CA LYS A 844 -11.24 24.74 21.94
C LYS A 844 -12.17 25.94 21.84
N ARG A 845 -13.44 25.71 22.18
CA ARG A 845 -14.43 26.75 22.28
C ARG A 845 -14.45 27.34 23.70
N LEU A 846 -14.35 28.66 23.79
CA LEU A 846 -14.46 29.40 25.06
C LEU A 846 -15.93 29.72 25.39
N GLU A 847 -16.18 30.07 26.64
CA GLU A 847 -17.54 30.40 27.13
C GLU A 847 -18.13 31.65 26.47
N ASP A 848 -17.25 32.55 26.02
CA ASP A 848 -17.61 33.73 25.23
C ASP A 848 -18.01 33.39 23.80
N GLY A 849 -17.84 32.15 23.34
CA GLY A 849 -18.17 31.69 21.98
C GLY A 849 -17.01 31.71 20.98
N SER A 850 -15.83 32.23 21.33
CA SER A 850 -14.66 32.23 20.46
C SER A 850 -14.03 30.83 20.33
N LEU A 851 -13.32 30.60 19.22
CA LEU A 851 -12.56 29.38 18.96
C LEU A 851 -11.06 29.71 18.96
N VAL A 852 -10.32 29.11 19.88
CA VAL A 852 -8.87 29.29 20.05
C VAL A 852 -8.15 27.96 19.92
N LYS A 853 -6.87 27.99 19.54
CA LYS A 853 -6.05 26.77 19.43
C LYS A 853 -5.82 26.14 20.81
N GLU A 854 -5.98 24.82 20.87
CA GLU A 854 -5.68 24.00 22.04
C GLU A 854 -4.48 23.11 21.71
N TYR A 855 -3.43 23.22 22.51
CA TYR A 855 -2.25 22.37 22.43
C TYR A 855 -2.32 21.24 23.47
N GLU A 856 -1.61 20.15 23.23
CA GLU A 856 -1.53 19.03 24.16
C GLU A 856 -0.92 19.43 25.52
N GLY A 857 -1.21 18.65 26.55
CA GLY A 857 -0.72 18.86 27.91
C GLY A 857 0.80 18.64 28.07
N ILE A 858 1.33 18.99 29.24
CA ILE A 858 2.76 18.82 29.61
C ILE A 858 3.20 17.34 29.49
N ASP A 859 2.28 16.42 29.72
CA ASP A 859 2.48 14.97 29.69
C ASP A 859 2.70 14.38 28.29
N LYS A 860 2.40 15.14 27.23
CA LYS A 860 2.58 14.73 25.82
C LYS A 860 3.50 15.65 25.03
N GLU A 861 4.40 16.34 25.73
CA GLU A 861 5.52 17.06 25.12
C GLU A 861 6.33 16.10 24.23
N THR A 862 6.65 16.53 23.01
CA THR A 862 7.40 15.75 22.02
C THR A 862 8.69 16.48 21.69
N GLU A 863 9.81 15.76 21.68
CA GLU A 863 11.10 16.31 21.29
C GLU A 863 11.38 16.12 19.80
N VAL A 864 11.84 17.17 19.13
CA VAL A 864 12.18 17.18 17.71
C VAL A 864 13.51 17.85 17.46
N ALA A 865 14.25 17.41 16.44
CA ALA A 865 15.49 18.06 16.03
C ALA A 865 15.21 19.42 15.39
N VAL A 866 15.96 20.46 15.77
CA VAL A 866 15.72 21.84 15.29
C VAL A 866 15.79 21.94 13.76
N GLN A 867 16.73 21.25 13.12
CA GLN A 867 16.91 21.23 11.67
C GLN A 867 15.79 20.53 10.90
N MET A 868 14.89 19.82 11.60
CA MET A 868 13.73 19.13 11.03
C MET A 868 12.43 19.91 11.23
N THR A 869 12.52 21.18 11.64
CA THR A 869 11.36 22.05 11.87
C THR A 869 11.26 23.16 10.84
N VAL A 870 10.02 23.59 10.58
CA VAL A 870 9.69 24.64 9.63
C VAL A 870 8.93 25.75 10.36
N SER A 871 9.32 27.00 10.18
CA SER A 871 8.70 28.15 10.88
C SER A 871 7.33 28.54 10.32
N ALA A 872 7.14 28.43 9.00
CA ALA A 872 5.90 28.78 8.32
C ALA A 872 5.64 27.87 7.10
N VAL A 873 4.37 27.69 6.74
CA VAL A 873 3.93 26.89 5.59
C VAL A 873 3.20 27.78 4.58
N GLY A 874 3.24 27.43 3.29
CA GLY A 874 2.60 28.22 2.23
C GLY A 874 1.07 28.29 2.33
N ALA A 875 0.43 27.24 2.86
CA ALA A 875 -1.02 27.19 3.10
C ALA A 875 -1.33 26.66 4.51
N GLU A 876 -1.96 27.49 5.34
CA GLU A 876 -2.42 27.09 6.68
C GLU A 876 -3.68 26.22 6.61
N ASP A 877 -3.87 25.36 7.61
CA ASP A 877 -5.04 24.48 7.68
C ASP A 877 -6.29 25.25 8.14
N PRO A 878 -7.32 25.40 7.29
CA PRO A 878 -8.53 26.16 7.63
C PRO A 878 -9.33 25.57 8.80
N ARG A 879 -9.08 24.31 9.17
CA ARG A 879 -9.74 23.65 10.31
C ARG A 879 -9.26 24.17 11.66
N TYR A 880 -8.07 24.79 11.70
CA TYR A 880 -7.44 25.25 12.94
C TYR A 880 -7.29 26.78 13.01
N LEU A 881 -7.92 27.52 12.10
CA LEU A 881 -7.98 28.97 12.18
C LEU A 881 -8.83 29.40 13.37
N GLU A 882 -8.28 30.28 14.19
CA GLU A 882 -8.98 30.89 15.32
C GLU A 882 -10.09 31.80 14.83
N ARG A 883 -11.21 31.84 15.56
CA ARG A 883 -12.39 32.62 15.16
C ARG A 883 -12.92 33.41 16.36
N PRO A 884 -13.26 34.70 16.18
CA PRO A 884 -13.91 35.47 17.23
C PRO A 884 -15.32 34.92 17.50
N ALA A 885 -15.90 35.32 18.63
CA ALA A 885 -17.25 34.91 18.99
C ALA A 885 -18.27 35.48 17.97
N PRO A 886 -19.06 34.63 17.29
CA PRO A 886 -20.10 35.11 16.39
C PRO A 886 -21.24 35.76 17.20
N PRO A 887 -21.99 36.71 16.59
CA PRO A 887 -23.25 37.21 17.14
C PRO A 887 -24.24 36.08 17.39
N LEU A 888 -25.08 36.22 18.42
CA LEU A 888 -26.06 35.19 18.77
C LEU A 888 -27.05 34.89 17.64
N SER A 889 -27.47 35.90 16.87
CA SER A 889 -28.40 35.75 15.74
C SER A 889 -27.84 34.93 14.59
N GLU A 890 -26.54 35.06 14.30
CA GLU A 890 -25.83 34.27 13.28
C GLU A 890 -25.56 32.84 13.79
N GLU A 891 -25.20 32.70 15.06
CA GLU A 891 -24.86 31.42 15.65
C GLU A 891 -26.09 30.51 15.85
N PHE A 892 -27.18 31.11 16.35
CA PHE A 892 -28.45 30.48 16.67
C PHE A 892 -29.60 31.20 15.95
N PRO A 893 -29.72 31.00 14.63
CA PRO A 893 -30.83 31.57 13.88
C PRO A 893 -32.16 30.97 14.34
N GLU A 894 -33.24 31.72 14.17
CA GLU A 894 -34.59 31.28 14.51
C GLU A 894 -34.94 29.94 13.83
N GLY A 895 -35.60 29.06 14.55
CA GLY A 895 -35.91 27.70 14.09
C GLY A 895 -34.79 26.68 14.25
N SER A 896 -33.58 27.07 14.69
CA SER A 896 -32.45 26.16 14.94
C SER A 896 -32.78 25.09 15.99
N LYS A 897 -32.41 23.84 15.71
CA LYS A 897 -32.51 22.72 16.66
C LYS A 897 -31.28 22.66 17.56
N ILE A 898 -31.50 22.59 18.87
CA ILE A 898 -30.47 22.62 19.92
C ILE A 898 -30.86 21.70 21.08
N PHE A 899 -29.93 21.45 21.99
CA PHE A 899 -30.18 20.81 23.28
C PHE A 899 -30.07 21.84 24.39
N PHE A 900 -30.97 21.77 25.36
CA PHE A 900 -30.98 22.67 26.50
C PHE A 900 -30.12 22.11 27.64
N LEU A 901 -29.28 22.95 28.25
CA LEU A 901 -28.36 22.59 29.33
C LEU A 901 -28.75 23.21 30.69
N GLY A 902 -29.96 23.76 30.82
CA GLY A 902 -30.44 24.34 32.07
C GLY A 902 -30.82 23.31 33.12
N GLU A 903 -30.77 23.71 34.40
CA GLU A 903 -31.03 22.85 35.58
C GLU A 903 -32.34 22.05 35.53
N HIS A 904 -33.41 22.63 34.97
CA HIS A 904 -34.74 22.04 34.99
C HIS A 904 -35.02 21.06 33.84
N ALA A 905 -34.22 21.06 32.78
CA ALA A 905 -34.48 20.27 31.57
C ALA A 905 -33.18 19.93 30.79
N TYR A 906 -32.16 19.46 31.50
CA TYR A 906 -30.85 19.15 30.93
C TYR A 906 -30.92 18.02 29.88
N GLY A 907 -30.36 18.26 28.70
CA GLY A 907 -30.31 17.34 27.57
C GLY A 907 -31.61 17.23 26.77
N VAL A 908 -32.61 18.07 27.04
CA VAL A 908 -33.88 18.07 26.30
C VAL A 908 -33.70 18.76 24.94
N ALA A 909 -34.29 18.19 23.90
CA ALA A 909 -34.33 18.79 22.57
C ALA A 909 -35.19 20.07 22.58
N ALA A 910 -34.65 21.13 21.98
CA ALA A 910 -35.25 22.45 21.95
C ALA A 910 -35.10 23.10 20.57
N GLN A 911 -35.94 24.09 20.30
CA GLN A 911 -35.88 24.91 19.10
C GLN A 911 -35.75 26.39 19.47
N VAL A 912 -34.88 27.12 18.79
CA VAL A 912 -34.74 28.57 18.95
C VAL A 912 -35.97 29.27 18.42
N SER A 913 -36.62 30.08 19.25
CA SER A 913 -37.81 30.86 18.91
C SER A 913 -37.47 32.29 18.53
N ALA A 914 -36.61 32.94 19.33
CA ALA A 914 -36.15 34.30 19.08
C ALA A 914 -34.78 34.51 19.70
N THR A 915 -33.98 35.39 19.11
CA THR A 915 -32.62 35.70 19.53
C THR A 915 -32.45 37.20 19.72
N THR A 916 -31.95 37.64 20.88
CA THR A 916 -31.50 39.01 21.12
C THR A 916 -29.96 39.08 21.13
N ASP A 917 -29.38 40.28 21.18
CA ASP A 917 -27.92 40.47 21.21
C ASP A 917 -27.23 39.76 22.39
N THR A 918 -27.96 39.53 23.48
CA THR A 918 -27.42 38.99 24.75
C THR A 918 -28.12 37.72 25.24
N SER A 919 -29.28 37.35 24.69
CA SER A 919 -30.08 36.24 25.22
C SER A 919 -30.90 35.50 24.16
N LEU A 920 -31.26 34.26 24.47
CA LEU A 920 -32.01 33.34 23.63
C LEU A 920 -33.39 33.04 24.24
N SER A 921 -34.38 32.83 23.38
CA SER A 921 -35.67 32.24 23.74
C SER A 921 -35.85 30.92 23.02
N VAL A 922 -36.18 29.86 23.75
CA VAL A 922 -36.24 28.49 23.21
C VAL A 922 -37.55 27.79 23.57
N ILE A 923 -38.00 26.89 22.69
CA ILE A 923 -39.15 26.02 22.89
C ILE A 923 -38.63 24.62 23.17
N LEU A 924 -38.88 24.12 24.38
CA LEU A 924 -38.53 22.76 24.82
C LEU A 924 -39.65 21.79 24.46
N ALA A 925 -39.29 20.57 24.06
CA ALA A 925 -40.24 19.46 23.90
C ALA A 925 -39.75 18.25 24.70
N PHE A 926 -40.50 17.85 25.73
CA PHE A 926 -40.10 16.75 26.63
C PHE A 926 -41.27 15.89 27.09
N PHE A 927 -40.96 14.67 27.53
CA PHE A 927 -41.89 13.80 28.23
C PHE A 927 -41.73 14.01 29.74
N PRO A 928 -42.81 14.28 30.51
CA PRO A 928 -42.72 14.46 31.96
C PRO A 928 -42.16 13.24 32.71
N SER A 929 -42.29 12.04 32.16
CA SER A 929 -41.80 10.78 32.73
C SER A 929 -40.28 10.57 32.57
N ASP A 930 -39.61 11.30 31.66
CA ASP A 930 -38.20 11.09 31.30
C ASP A 930 -37.26 11.06 32.52
N LYS A 931 -37.50 11.94 33.50
CA LYS A 931 -36.66 12.03 34.70
C LYS A 931 -36.79 10.79 35.59
N ALA A 932 -38.00 10.24 35.71
CA ALA A 932 -38.27 9.03 36.47
C ALA A 932 -37.73 7.78 35.75
N GLU A 933 -37.90 7.71 34.42
CA GLU A 933 -37.37 6.63 33.58
C GLU A 933 -35.84 6.55 33.67
N ASN A 934 -35.14 7.69 33.57
CA ASN A 934 -33.68 7.74 33.71
C ASN A 934 -33.20 7.25 35.08
N ALA A 935 -33.97 7.48 36.15
CA ALA A 935 -33.65 6.99 37.49
C ALA A 935 -33.80 5.46 37.59
N GLN A 936 -34.76 4.85 36.89
CA GLN A 936 -34.95 3.39 36.87
C GLN A 936 -33.81 2.67 36.12
N PHE A 937 -33.34 3.22 34.99
CA PHE A 937 -32.14 2.69 34.32
C PHE A 937 -30.90 2.76 35.23
N LYS A 938 -30.77 3.83 36.02
CA LYS A 938 -29.68 3.98 37.00
C LYS A 938 -29.81 3.03 38.20
N ALA A 939 -31.03 2.62 38.58
CA ALA A 939 -31.24 1.65 39.65
C ALA A 939 -30.77 0.24 39.25
N ILE A 940 -31.07 -0.21 38.02
CA ILE A 940 -30.57 -1.48 37.46
C ILE A 940 -29.03 -1.51 37.50
N ALA A 941 -28.39 -0.37 37.21
CA ALA A 941 -26.95 -0.22 37.30
C ALA A 941 -26.42 -0.50 38.71
N GLN A 942 -27.02 0.14 39.73
CA GLN A 942 -26.52 0.09 41.10
C GLN A 942 -26.73 -1.28 41.74
N GLU A 943 -27.79 -2.00 41.36
CA GLU A 943 -28.04 -3.37 41.84
C GLU A 943 -27.09 -4.42 41.24
N GLN A 944 -26.54 -4.17 40.05
CA GLN A 944 -25.80 -5.18 39.26
C GLN A 944 -24.34 -4.79 38.93
N THR A 945 -23.87 -3.59 39.34
CA THR A 945 -22.46 -3.21 39.16
C THR A 945 -21.55 -4.18 39.94
N PRO A 946 -20.43 -4.67 39.37
CA PRO A 946 -19.50 -5.63 40.01
C PRO A 946 -18.76 -5.11 41.26
N SER A 947 -19.28 -4.09 41.93
CA SER A 947 -18.90 -3.74 43.30
C SER A 947 -19.35 -4.80 44.32
N SER A 948 -20.22 -5.75 43.92
CA SER A 948 -20.61 -6.90 44.75
C SER A 948 -19.79 -8.17 44.51
N ALA A 949 -18.98 -8.25 43.43
CA ALA A 949 -18.03 -9.33 43.25
C ALA A 949 -16.74 -9.00 44.01
N SER A 950 -16.46 -9.73 45.07
CA SER A 950 -15.23 -9.57 45.85
C SER A 950 -14.00 -9.84 44.97
N TYR A 951 -13.25 -8.80 44.66
CA TYR A 951 -11.92 -8.92 44.05
C TYR A 951 -10.88 -8.96 45.15
N TYR A 952 -9.95 -9.90 45.02
CA TYR A 952 -8.88 -10.10 45.99
C TYR A 952 -7.54 -9.69 45.37
N PRO A 953 -6.74 -8.86 46.04
CA PRO A 953 -5.38 -8.58 45.62
C PRO A 953 -4.57 -9.86 45.40
N ALA A 954 -3.62 -9.85 44.46
CA ALA A 954 -2.84 -11.03 44.08
C ALA A 954 -2.17 -11.75 45.26
N PHE A 955 -1.77 -11.01 46.31
CA PHE A 955 -1.20 -11.60 47.51
C PHE A 955 -2.24 -12.37 48.36
N ARG A 956 -3.47 -11.84 48.50
CA ARG A 956 -4.59 -12.54 49.15
C ARG A 956 -5.04 -13.74 48.34
N ALA A 957 -5.16 -13.58 47.02
CA ALA A 957 -5.53 -14.69 46.14
C ALA A 957 -4.48 -15.82 46.19
N ALA A 958 -3.19 -15.48 46.28
CA ALA A 958 -2.12 -16.45 46.46
C ALA A 958 -2.22 -17.19 47.81
N GLU A 959 -2.50 -16.47 48.90
CA GLU A 959 -2.76 -17.03 50.24
C GLU A 959 -3.95 -18.01 50.23
N MET A 960 -5.08 -17.62 49.61
CA MET A 960 -6.28 -18.45 49.50
C MET A 960 -6.06 -19.75 48.69
N LEU A 961 -5.15 -19.72 47.73
CA LEU A 961 -4.83 -20.87 46.85
C LEU A 961 -3.63 -21.69 47.35
N GLY A 962 -2.97 -21.27 48.43
CA GLY A 962 -1.73 -21.89 48.91
C GLY A 962 -0.59 -21.81 47.90
N LEU A 963 -0.52 -20.75 47.10
CA LEU A 963 0.49 -20.53 46.06
C LEU A 963 1.44 -19.40 46.44
N SER A 964 2.65 -19.41 45.88
CA SER A 964 3.56 -18.27 45.98
C SER A 964 3.07 -17.09 45.12
N SER A 965 3.54 -15.87 45.42
CA SER A 965 3.28 -14.68 44.60
C SER A 965 3.79 -14.82 43.16
N ARG A 966 4.83 -15.64 42.95
CA ARG A 966 5.38 -15.98 41.63
C ARG A 966 4.52 -17.02 40.93
N GLY A 967 4.02 -18.02 41.66
CA GLY A 967 3.18 -19.08 41.12
C GLY A 967 1.87 -18.54 40.56
N ILE A 968 1.19 -17.67 41.32
CA ILE A 968 -0.02 -17.00 40.83
C ILE A 968 0.28 -16.10 39.62
N ALA A 969 1.43 -15.40 39.58
CA ALA A 969 1.78 -14.54 38.45
C ALA A 969 2.07 -15.34 37.17
N ARG A 970 2.69 -16.52 37.27
CA ARG A 970 2.98 -17.41 36.13
C ARG A 970 1.73 -18.09 35.59
N ILE A 971 0.91 -18.69 36.45
CA ILE A 971 -0.27 -19.44 36.01
C ILE A 971 -1.34 -18.54 35.40
N THR A 972 -1.46 -17.30 35.89
CA THR A 972 -2.43 -16.31 35.38
C THR A 972 -1.96 -15.61 34.11
N SER A 973 -0.67 -15.71 33.75
CA SER A 973 -0.10 -15.18 32.51
C SER A 973 0.17 -16.28 31.47
N SER A 974 0.87 -15.97 30.38
CA SER A 974 1.24 -16.97 29.37
C SER A 974 2.39 -17.84 29.86
N PHE A 975 2.12 -19.10 30.16
CA PHE A 975 3.11 -20.08 30.58
C PHE A 975 3.43 -21.04 29.44
N LEU A 976 4.57 -20.80 28.77
CA LEU A 976 5.00 -21.54 27.59
C LEU A 976 5.94 -22.68 27.96
N ILE A 977 5.65 -23.87 27.42
CA ILE A 977 6.50 -25.07 27.50
C ILE A 977 6.86 -25.56 26.10
N ILE A 978 8.04 -26.15 25.95
CA ILE A 978 8.52 -26.73 24.69
C ILE A 978 8.35 -28.26 24.74
N SER A 979 7.64 -28.83 23.78
CA SER A 979 7.49 -30.28 23.61
C SER A 979 8.72 -30.90 22.93
N SER A 980 8.83 -32.23 22.93
CA SER A 980 9.98 -32.94 22.32
C SER A 980 10.15 -32.66 20.81
N ASP A 981 9.07 -32.24 20.14
CA ASP A 981 9.00 -31.83 18.73
C ASP A 981 9.41 -30.36 18.48
N ASN A 982 9.94 -29.68 19.50
CA ASN A 982 10.33 -28.27 19.49
C ASN A 982 9.14 -27.29 19.26
N GLN A 983 7.89 -27.76 19.43
CA GLN A 983 6.72 -26.89 19.40
C GLN A 983 6.48 -26.23 20.76
N LYS A 984 6.04 -24.97 20.71
CA LYS A 984 5.71 -24.16 21.90
C LYS A 984 4.23 -24.30 22.22
N HIS A 985 3.92 -24.76 23.43
CA HIS A 985 2.55 -24.87 23.92
C HIS A 985 2.34 -23.95 25.12
N ASN A 986 1.24 -23.18 25.09
CA ASN A 986 0.82 -22.36 26.22
C ASN A 986 -0.11 -23.17 27.11
N ILE A 987 0.25 -23.33 28.39
CA ILE A 987 -0.52 -23.98 29.43
C ILE A 987 -0.95 -23.01 30.54
N GLY A 988 -0.69 -21.71 30.37
CA GLY A 988 -1.19 -20.68 31.29
C GLY A 988 -2.65 -20.28 31.02
N LEU A 989 -3.33 -19.75 32.04
CA LEU A 989 -4.72 -19.31 31.97
C LEU A 989 -4.92 -18.03 31.17
N ASN A 990 -3.85 -17.26 30.89
CA ASN A 990 -3.89 -16.03 30.09
C ASN A 990 -4.95 -15.01 30.54
N ILE A 991 -5.21 -14.93 31.83
CA ILE A 991 -6.16 -13.94 32.38
C ILE A 991 -5.48 -12.60 32.69
N LYS A 992 -4.14 -12.53 32.64
CA LYS A 992 -3.34 -11.32 32.89
C LYS A 992 -2.23 -11.14 31.85
N PHE A 993 -2.09 -9.93 31.31
CA PHE A 993 -1.00 -9.59 30.38
C PHE A 993 -0.32 -8.26 30.76
N GLU A 994 0.74 -8.33 31.56
CA GLU A 994 1.46 -7.13 32.04
C GLU A 994 2.12 -6.35 30.88
N ALA A 995 2.90 -7.04 30.03
CA ALA A 995 3.65 -6.38 28.95
C ALA A 995 2.76 -5.77 27.84
N LYS A 996 1.53 -6.27 27.71
CA LYS A 996 0.55 -5.79 26.71
C LYS A 996 -0.50 -4.87 27.32
N SER A 997 -0.48 -4.67 28.64
CA SER A 997 -1.52 -3.92 29.38
C SER A 997 -2.95 -4.42 29.09
N LEU A 998 -3.15 -5.75 29.12
CA LEU A 998 -4.47 -6.38 28.92
C LEU A 998 -4.92 -7.20 30.15
N LYS A 999 -6.23 -7.28 30.37
CA LYS A 999 -6.94 -8.07 31.39
C LYS A 999 -8.04 -8.92 30.73
N VAL A 1000 -8.62 -9.85 31.49
CA VAL A 1000 -9.82 -10.59 31.08
C VAL A 1000 -10.96 -10.19 32.02
N ILE A 1001 -12.05 -9.69 31.44
CA ILE A 1001 -13.24 -9.23 32.18
C ILE A 1001 -13.78 -10.37 33.05
N ASP A 1002 -14.36 -10.05 34.21
CA ASP A 1002 -14.82 -11.01 35.23
C ASP A 1002 -13.75 -11.86 35.92
N TYR A 1003 -12.51 -11.93 35.42
CA TYR A 1003 -11.45 -12.77 35.99
C TYR A 1003 -10.33 -11.97 36.65
N SER A 1004 -9.85 -10.90 36.02
CA SER A 1004 -8.75 -10.10 36.54
C SER A 1004 -8.95 -8.60 36.34
N ARG A 1005 -8.40 -7.80 37.25
CA ARG A 1005 -8.30 -6.34 37.12
C ARG A 1005 -6.98 -5.83 37.72
N LYS A 1006 -6.64 -4.57 37.45
CA LYS A 1006 -5.43 -3.93 37.98
C LYS A 1006 -5.79 -2.64 38.69
N GLU A 1007 -5.45 -2.54 39.97
CA GLU A 1007 -5.63 -1.35 40.79
C GLU A 1007 -4.24 -0.81 41.21
N GLY A 1008 -3.88 0.35 40.67
CA GLY A 1008 -2.55 0.95 40.87
C GLY A 1008 -1.43 0.03 40.38
N ARG A 1009 -0.59 -0.43 41.31
CA ARG A 1009 0.55 -1.33 41.03
C ARG A 1009 0.22 -2.81 41.17
N HIS A 1010 -0.96 -3.17 41.67
CA HIS A 1010 -1.29 -4.55 42.04
C HIS A 1010 -2.38 -5.12 41.13
N TRP A 1011 -2.29 -6.43 40.88
CA TRP A 1011 -3.32 -7.18 40.19
C TRP A 1011 -4.30 -7.75 41.20
N GLU A 1012 -5.56 -7.82 40.82
CA GLU A 1012 -6.64 -8.39 41.62
C GLU A 1012 -7.38 -9.44 40.79
N PHE A 1013 -7.84 -10.48 41.46
CA PHE A 1013 -8.53 -11.62 40.85
C PHE A 1013 -9.90 -11.79 41.49
N SER A 1014 -10.89 -12.10 40.68
CA SER A 1014 -12.25 -12.36 41.16
C SER A 1014 -12.37 -13.75 41.80
N GLU A 1015 -13.47 -13.98 42.51
CA GLU A 1015 -13.82 -15.31 43.02
C GLU A 1015 -13.94 -16.36 41.89
N LYS A 1016 -14.45 -15.98 40.70
CA LYS A 1016 -14.49 -16.85 39.52
C LYS A 1016 -13.08 -17.29 39.08
N ALA A 1017 -12.12 -16.37 39.09
CA ALA A 1017 -10.73 -16.69 38.76
C ALA A 1017 -10.08 -17.61 39.81
N ILE A 1018 -10.33 -17.36 41.09
CA ILE A 1018 -9.84 -18.20 42.18
C ILE A 1018 -10.41 -19.63 42.04
N LYS A 1019 -11.72 -19.77 41.78
CA LYS A 1019 -12.36 -21.06 41.54
C LYS A 1019 -11.75 -21.79 40.34
N LEU A 1020 -11.53 -21.09 39.22
CA LEU A 1020 -10.90 -21.67 38.03
C LEU A 1020 -9.47 -22.15 38.30
N ILE A 1021 -8.67 -21.37 39.05
CA ILE A 1021 -7.30 -21.76 39.42
C ILE A 1021 -7.34 -22.98 40.34
N LYS A 1022 -8.28 -23.06 41.28
CA LYS A 1022 -8.45 -24.21 42.17
C LYS A 1022 -8.83 -25.47 41.41
N GLU A 1023 -9.77 -25.39 40.47
CA GLU A 1023 -10.12 -26.52 39.59
C GLU A 1023 -8.92 -26.95 38.73
N TYR A 1024 -8.06 -26.01 38.30
CA TYR A 1024 -6.83 -26.35 37.59
C TYR A 1024 -5.82 -27.05 38.51
N GLN A 1025 -5.67 -26.58 39.74
CA GLN A 1025 -4.78 -27.17 40.74
C GLN A 1025 -5.19 -28.61 41.11
N GLU A 1026 -6.49 -28.88 41.21
CA GLU A 1026 -7.03 -30.22 41.47
C GLU A 1026 -6.84 -31.17 40.29
N ALA A 1027 -7.07 -30.69 39.05
CA ALA A 1027 -6.93 -31.51 37.85
C ALA A 1027 -5.46 -31.83 37.50
N PHE A 1028 -4.55 -30.88 37.74
CA PHE A 1028 -3.14 -31.00 37.32
C PHE A 1028 -2.17 -30.47 38.39
N PRO A 1029 -2.07 -31.12 39.57
CA PRO A 1029 -1.25 -30.64 40.69
C PRO A 1029 0.24 -30.56 40.35
N ASP A 1030 0.70 -31.38 39.41
CA ASP A 1030 2.11 -31.44 39.00
C ASP A 1030 2.59 -30.15 38.34
N VAL A 1031 1.70 -29.45 37.61
CA VAL A 1031 2.00 -28.13 37.02
C VAL A 1031 2.29 -27.11 38.12
N PHE A 1032 1.52 -27.14 39.20
CA PHE A 1032 1.61 -26.17 40.29
C PHE A 1032 2.85 -26.37 41.17
N LYS A 1033 3.37 -27.60 41.28
CA LYS A 1033 4.64 -27.90 41.97
C LYS A 1033 5.85 -27.26 41.28
N CYS A 1034 5.79 -27.07 39.96
CA CYS A 1034 6.91 -26.55 39.16
C CYS A 1034 6.87 -25.03 38.95
N LEU A 1035 5.83 -24.33 39.41
CA LEU A 1035 5.66 -22.89 39.16
C LEU A 1035 6.76 -22.03 39.82
N ASP A 1036 7.29 -22.49 40.96
CA ASP A 1036 8.30 -21.77 41.76
C ASP A 1036 9.74 -22.04 41.31
N ILE A 1037 9.97 -22.99 40.40
CA ILE A 1037 11.31 -23.32 39.91
C ILE A 1037 11.87 -22.15 39.09
N ASN A 1038 13.08 -21.71 39.48
CA ASN A 1038 13.82 -20.65 38.80
C ASN A 1038 14.76 -21.26 37.75
N VAL A 1039 14.37 -21.19 36.47
CA VAL A 1039 15.19 -21.68 35.36
C VAL A 1039 15.44 -20.51 34.41
N ASP A 1040 16.71 -20.23 34.13
CA ASP A 1040 17.13 -19.32 33.06
C ASP A 1040 16.96 -20.04 31.71
N GLY A 1041 15.79 -19.90 31.09
CA GLY A 1041 15.47 -20.52 29.80
C GLY A 1041 13.98 -20.87 29.63
N MET A 1042 13.59 -21.32 28.42
CA MET A 1042 12.26 -21.89 28.20
C MET A 1042 12.21 -23.33 28.76
N LEU A 1043 11.23 -23.62 29.60
CA LEU A 1043 11.03 -24.93 30.22
C LEU A 1043 10.59 -25.98 29.18
N ARG A 1044 11.19 -27.17 29.22
CA ARG A 1044 10.73 -28.31 28.40
C ARG A 1044 9.64 -29.07 29.11
N ALA A 1045 8.77 -29.75 28.37
CA ALA A 1045 7.68 -30.55 28.92
C ALA A 1045 8.19 -31.61 29.93
N VAL A 1046 9.37 -32.17 29.69
CA VAL A 1046 10.08 -33.11 30.58
C VAL A 1046 10.49 -32.51 31.92
N ASP A 1047 10.74 -31.19 31.97
CA ASP A 1047 11.18 -30.48 33.18
C ASP A 1047 10.00 -30.08 34.08
N VAL A 1048 8.76 -30.10 33.54
CA VAL A 1048 7.53 -29.62 34.19
C VAL A 1048 6.57 -30.77 34.54
N LEU A 1049 6.57 -31.86 33.78
CA LEU A 1049 5.63 -32.98 33.93
C LEU A 1049 6.41 -34.29 34.15
N PRO A 1050 6.59 -34.75 35.41
CA PRO A 1050 7.26 -36.02 35.67
C PRO A 1050 6.41 -37.20 35.18
N GLY A 1051 6.93 -38.05 34.29
CA GLY A 1051 6.24 -39.25 33.80
C GLY A 1051 6.75 -39.78 32.44
N ALA A 1052 6.26 -40.96 32.04
CA ALA A 1052 6.72 -41.70 30.85
C ALA A 1052 6.33 -41.05 29.50
N ASN A 1053 5.34 -40.13 29.46
CA ASN A 1053 4.94 -39.42 28.25
C ASN A 1053 4.48 -37.98 28.54
N PRO A 1054 5.43 -37.03 28.66
CA PRO A 1054 5.12 -35.63 29.00
C PRO A 1054 4.31 -34.92 27.90
N ASP A 1055 4.51 -35.24 26.62
CA ASP A 1055 3.81 -34.57 25.51
C ASP A 1055 2.32 -34.94 25.44
N ALA A 1056 1.96 -36.19 25.77
CA ALA A 1056 0.56 -36.60 25.90
C ALA A 1056 -0.16 -35.79 27.00
N ARG A 1057 0.51 -35.58 28.14
CA ARG A 1057 -0.03 -34.78 29.25
C ARG A 1057 -0.20 -33.30 28.89
N VAL A 1058 0.69 -32.72 28.08
CA VAL A 1058 0.50 -31.36 27.54
C VAL A 1058 -0.76 -31.27 26.69
N LYS A 1059 -1.06 -32.31 25.90
CA LYS A 1059 -2.28 -32.40 25.10
C LYS A 1059 -3.53 -32.48 25.98
N ASP A 1060 -3.48 -33.24 27.07
CA ASP A 1060 -4.58 -33.36 28.03
C ASP A 1060 -4.89 -32.03 28.74
N ILE A 1061 -3.84 -31.32 29.20
CA ILE A 1061 -3.97 -29.97 29.78
C ILE A 1061 -4.61 -29.02 28.77
N ARG A 1062 -4.16 -29.03 27.51
CA ARG A 1062 -4.76 -28.17 26.46
C ARG A 1062 -6.21 -28.54 26.16
N SER A 1063 -6.55 -29.82 26.21
CA SER A 1063 -7.92 -30.30 26.03
C SER A 1063 -8.82 -29.83 27.18
N TRP A 1064 -8.32 -29.87 28.41
CA TRP A 1064 -9.02 -29.36 29.59
C TRP A 1064 -9.19 -27.84 29.57
N LEU A 1065 -8.12 -27.09 29.23
CA LEU A 1065 -8.22 -25.64 29.06
C LEU A 1065 -9.23 -25.26 27.97
N LYS A 1066 -9.36 -26.10 26.93
CA LYS A 1066 -10.36 -25.94 25.89
C LYS A 1066 -11.78 -26.25 26.40
N SER A 1067 -11.97 -27.30 27.20
CA SER A 1067 -13.30 -27.63 27.76
C SER A 1067 -13.78 -26.60 28.78
N LYS A 1068 -12.86 -25.92 29.48
CA LYS A 1068 -13.15 -24.81 30.40
C LYS A 1068 -13.29 -23.44 29.73
N GLY A 1069 -13.20 -23.36 28.40
CA GLY A 1069 -13.39 -22.11 27.65
C GLY A 1069 -12.25 -21.08 27.81
N VAL A 1070 -11.09 -21.47 28.36
CA VAL A 1070 -9.96 -20.54 28.59
C VAL A 1070 -9.39 -19.98 27.27
N GLN A 1071 -9.54 -20.72 26.17
CA GLN A 1071 -9.14 -20.25 24.84
C GLN A 1071 -10.13 -19.23 24.24
N ASP A 1072 -11.32 -19.12 24.81
CA ASP A 1072 -12.38 -18.20 24.35
C ASP A 1072 -12.39 -16.89 25.16
N PHE A 1073 -11.52 -16.74 26.17
CA PHE A 1073 -11.38 -15.51 26.93
C PHE A 1073 -10.92 -14.35 26.05
N GLU A 1074 -11.72 -13.28 26.05
CA GLU A 1074 -11.38 -12.04 25.38
C GLU A 1074 -10.47 -11.18 26.27
N ALA A 1075 -9.24 -10.95 25.81
CA ALA A 1075 -8.30 -10.07 26.47
C ALA A 1075 -8.55 -8.62 26.04
N VAL A 1076 -9.02 -7.79 26.97
CA VAL A 1076 -9.32 -6.37 26.76
C VAL A 1076 -8.25 -5.50 27.41
N THR A 1077 -8.17 -4.23 27.03
CA THR A 1077 -7.25 -3.29 27.70
C THR A 1077 -7.58 -3.14 29.18
N LEU A 1078 -6.59 -2.77 30.00
CA LEU A 1078 -6.81 -2.53 31.44
C LEU A 1078 -7.96 -1.56 31.75
N PHE A 1079 -8.23 -0.64 30.83
CA PHE A 1079 -9.23 0.43 30.92
C PHE A 1079 -10.63 0.01 30.47
N CYS A 1080 -10.77 -1.18 29.90
CA CYS A 1080 -12.04 -1.64 29.38
C CYS A 1080 -12.89 -2.23 30.51
N ASP A 1081 -14.04 -1.61 30.78
CA ASP A 1081 -15.05 -2.14 31.69
C ASP A 1081 -16.34 -2.36 30.89
N GLN A 1082 -17.05 -3.46 31.15
CA GLN A 1082 -18.25 -3.84 30.39
C GLN A 1082 -19.29 -4.50 31.31
N LEU A 1083 -20.57 -4.37 30.93
CA LEU A 1083 -21.69 -5.06 31.58
C LEU A 1083 -21.89 -6.47 31.02
N GLY A 1084 -22.41 -7.37 31.86
CA GLY A 1084 -22.78 -8.73 31.48
C GLY A 1084 -24.00 -8.77 30.55
N LYS A 1085 -24.09 -9.85 29.75
CA LYS A 1085 -25.18 -10.05 28.76
C LYS A 1085 -26.58 -10.11 29.39
N GLU A 1086 -26.69 -10.66 30.59
CA GLU A 1086 -27.96 -10.73 31.33
C GLU A 1086 -28.49 -9.34 31.66
N THR A 1087 -27.63 -8.46 32.17
CA THR A 1087 -27.96 -7.05 32.48
C THR A 1087 -28.35 -6.29 31.21
N ILE A 1088 -27.64 -6.49 30.10
CA ILE A 1088 -27.97 -5.87 28.81
C ILE A 1088 -29.38 -6.28 28.35
N THR A 1089 -29.73 -7.56 28.48
CA THR A 1089 -31.06 -8.07 28.11
C THR A 1089 -32.17 -7.44 28.97
N GLN A 1090 -31.92 -7.18 30.26
CA GLN A 1090 -32.85 -6.48 31.14
C GLN A 1090 -33.03 -5.01 30.74
N ILE A 1091 -31.94 -4.32 30.39
CA ILE A 1091 -31.96 -2.94 29.87
C ILE A 1091 -32.80 -2.87 28.58
N GLU A 1092 -32.64 -3.83 27.68
CA GLU A 1092 -33.41 -3.88 26.42
C GLU A 1092 -34.91 -4.04 26.66
N LYS A 1093 -35.30 -4.96 27.55
CA LYS A 1093 -36.70 -5.16 27.92
C LYS A 1093 -37.32 -3.91 28.54
N LEU A 1094 -36.61 -3.27 29.47
CA LEU A 1094 -37.09 -2.03 30.10
C LEU A 1094 -37.27 -0.92 29.07
N ALA A 1095 -36.35 -0.80 28.11
CA ALA A 1095 -36.48 0.18 27.02
C ALA A 1095 -37.70 -0.11 26.14
N ASP A 1096 -38.00 -1.38 25.85
CA ASP A 1096 -39.17 -1.78 25.06
C ASP A 1096 -40.49 -1.49 25.78
N ASP A 1097 -40.56 -1.77 27.08
CA ASP A 1097 -41.72 -1.47 27.91
C ASP A 1097 -42.02 0.04 27.94
N PHE A 1098 -40.98 0.88 28.04
CA PHE A 1098 -41.18 2.33 27.99
C PHE A 1098 -41.59 2.82 26.60
N ASN A 1099 -40.96 2.31 25.54
CA ASN A 1099 -41.29 2.74 24.17
C ASN A 1099 -42.68 2.29 23.75
N GLY A 1100 -43.14 1.11 24.16
CA GLY A 1100 -44.51 0.63 23.92
C GLY A 1100 -45.59 1.51 24.59
N ASN A 1101 -45.25 2.18 25.70
CA ASN A 1101 -46.16 3.05 26.45
C ASN A 1101 -46.09 4.53 26.03
N ARG A 1102 -45.19 4.93 25.12
CA ARG A 1102 -45.02 6.32 24.68
C ARG A 1102 -45.99 6.67 23.53
N SER A 1103 -46.74 7.76 23.69
CA SER A 1103 -47.61 8.34 22.66
C SER A 1103 -47.18 9.77 22.31
N THR A 1104 -47.36 10.17 21.04
CA THR A 1104 -47.10 11.55 20.56
C THR A 1104 -47.97 12.60 21.25
N THR A 1105 -49.12 12.21 21.79
CA THR A 1105 -50.00 13.09 22.60
C THR A 1105 -49.44 13.41 23.99
N GLY A 1106 -48.41 12.70 24.45
CA GLY A 1106 -47.77 12.90 25.76
C GLY A 1106 -46.67 13.96 25.81
N ILE A 1107 -46.29 14.57 24.67
CA ILE A 1107 -45.20 15.56 24.59
C ILE A 1107 -45.69 16.92 25.11
N LYS A 1108 -45.06 17.46 26.16
CA LYS A 1108 -45.30 18.83 26.62
C LYS A 1108 -44.31 19.80 25.98
N LYS A 1109 -44.81 20.98 25.58
CA LYS A 1109 -44.00 22.09 25.08
C LYS A 1109 -43.92 23.20 26.13
N ALA A 1110 -42.73 23.73 26.37
CA ALA A 1110 -42.51 24.85 27.29
C ALA A 1110 -41.63 25.92 26.63
N ILE A 1111 -41.91 27.20 26.86
CA ILE A 1111 -41.10 28.31 26.33
C ILE A 1111 -40.28 28.89 27.48
N VAL A 1112 -38.98 29.00 27.28
CA VAL A 1112 -38.05 29.61 28.23
C VAL A 1112 -37.38 30.80 27.55
N LYS A 1113 -37.35 31.95 28.22
CA LYS A 1113 -36.84 33.23 27.69
C LYS A 1113 -35.65 33.73 28.52
N GLY A 1114 -34.80 34.56 27.94
CA GLY A 1114 -33.69 35.21 28.65
C GLY A 1114 -32.52 34.28 28.95
N ILE A 1115 -32.29 33.27 28.11
CA ILE A 1115 -31.29 32.23 28.34
C ILE A 1115 -29.93 32.68 27.79
N PRO A 1116 -28.82 32.53 28.53
CA PRO A 1116 -27.51 32.89 28.03
C PRO A 1116 -26.94 31.83 27.07
N ARG A 1117 -25.92 32.20 26.30
CA ARG A 1117 -25.30 31.32 25.28
C ARG A 1117 -24.78 30.00 25.85
N GLN A 1118 -24.35 29.98 27.12
CA GLN A 1118 -23.84 28.76 27.75
C GLN A 1118 -24.93 27.72 28.01
N ALA A 1119 -26.19 28.13 28.20
CA ALA A 1119 -27.26 27.20 28.55
C ALA A 1119 -27.84 26.41 27.36
N VAL A 1120 -27.26 26.54 26.16
CA VAL A 1120 -27.68 25.81 24.95
C VAL A 1120 -26.50 25.09 24.29
N LEU A 1121 -26.78 23.95 23.65
CA LEU A 1121 -25.81 23.17 22.89
C LEU A 1121 -26.35 22.91 21.47
N LYS A 1122 -25.68 23.43 20.46
CA LYS A 1122 -25.92 23.04 19.06
C LYS A 1122 -25.21 21.69 18.80
N PRO A 1123 -25.80 20.77 18.02
CA PRO A 1123 -25.14 19.51 17.64
C PRO A 1123 -23.70 19.68 17.14
N ALA A 1124 -23.47 20.66 16.26
CA ALA A 1124 -22.14 20.99 15.73
C ALA A 1124 -21.11 21.42 16.81
N HIS A 1125 -21.57 21.88 17.99
CA HIS A 1125 -20.68 22.31 19.07
C HIS A 1125 -20.21 21.13 19.94
N ALA A 1126 -20.81 19.94 19.82
CA ALA A 1126 -20.53 18.79 20.68
C ALA A 1126 -19.04 18.41 20.69
N ILE A 1127 -18.41 18.37 19.51
CA ILE A 1127 -16.99 17.99 19.33
C ILE A 1127 -16.03 18.92 20.11
N TYR A 1128 -16.36 20.20 20.19
CA TYR A 1128 -15.52 21.22 20.83
C TYR A 1128 -15.84 21.40 22.31
N ARG A 1129 -17.13 21.27 22.68
CA ARG A 1129 -17.63 21.63 24.01
C ARG A 1129 -17.70 20.45 24.98
N LEU A 1130 -18.00 19.24 24.50
CA LEU A 1130 -18.16 18.06 25.35
C LEU A 1130 -16.85 17.31 25.63
N GLN A 1131 -15.70 17.96 25.39
CA GLN A 1131 -14.40 17.37 25.67
C GLN A 1131 -14.18 17.20 27.18
N GLY A 1132 -13.64 16.06 27.58
CA GLY A 1132 -13.30 15.79 28.99
C GLY A 1132 -14.48 15.39 29.88
N GLN A 1133 -15.66 15.15 29.30
CA GLN A 1133 -16.83 14.65 30.04
C GLN A 1133 -16.56 13.25 30.62
N ARG A 1134 -17.03 13.03 31.84
CA ARG A 1134 -16.91 11.75 32.57
C ARG A 1134 -18.11 10.85 32.28
N PHE A 1135 -17.83 9.56 32.13
CA PHE A 1135 -18.82 8.51 31.92
C PHE A 1135 -18.51 7.30 32.81
N ALA A 1136 -19.55 6.67 33.32
CA ALA A 1136 -19.52 5.41 34.04
C ALA A 1136 -20.41 4.38 33.34
N LEU A 1137 -20.21 3.10 33.68
CA LEU A 1137 -21.12 2.06 33.20
C LEU A 1137 -22.54 2.31 33.70
N SER A 1138 -23.49 2.06 32.81
CA SER A 1138 -24.92 2.29 32.97
C SER A 1138 -25.36 3.76 33.06
N ASP A 1139 -24.46 4.70 32.76
CA ASP A 1139 -24.87 6.08 32.58
C ASP A 1139 -25.86 6.20 31.42
N ARG A 1140 -26.86 7.06 31.63
CA ARG A 1140 -27.86 7.39 30.64
C ARG A 1140 -27.29 8.47 29.74
N VAL A 1141 -27.34 8.24 28.44
CA VAL A 1141 -26.77 9.17 27.46
C VAL A 1141 -27.78 9.51 26.38
N ILE A 1142 -27.62 10.69 25.79
CA ILE A 1142 -28.34 11.10 24.59
C ILE A 1142 -27.34 11.44 23.48
N MET A 1143 -27.62 10.98 22.27
CA MET A 1143 -26.84 11.35 21.09
C MET A 1143 -27.12 12.81 20.75
N VAL A 1144 -26.09 13.66 20.84
CA VAL A 1144 -26.21 15.09 20.51
C VAL A 1144 -25.57 15.45 19.19
N GLN A 1145 -24.70 14.58 18.66
CA GLN A 1145 -24.11 14.77 17.35
C GLN A 1145 -25.14 14.40 16.27
N ASP A 1146 -25.27 15.26 15.26
CA ASP A 1146 -26.19 15.10 14.13
C ASP A 1146 -25.56 14.35 12.94
N SER A 1147 -24.41 13.74 13.18
CA SER A 1147 -23.57 13.11 12.17
C SER A 1147 -23.10 11.74 12.65
N GLY A 1148 -23.03 10.75 11.76
CA GLY A 1148 -22.61 9.39 12.08
C GLY A 1148 -23.75 8.37 12.07
N GLY A 1149 -23.51 7.20 12.69
CA GLY A 1149 -24.42 6.05 12.59
C GLY A 1149 -25.68 6.12 13.46
N VAL A 1150 -25.69 6.93 14.52
CA VAL A 1150 -26.81 6.99 15.49
C VAL A 1150 -27.73 8.17 15.19
N PRO A 1151 -29.06 8.01 15.22
CA PRO A 1151 -29.98 9.12 15.08
C PRO A 1151 -29.82 10.20 16.15
N LEU A 1152 -29.89 11.47 15.73
CA LEU A 1152 -29.86 12.62 16.64
C LEU A 1152 -30.98 12.53 17.69
N GLY A 1153 -30.64 12.72 18.96
CA GLY A 1153 -31.58 12.67 20.07
C GLY A 1153 -31.97 11.26 20.53
N ALA A 1154 -31.40 10.21 19.91
CA ALA A 1154 -31.54 8.86 20.43
C ALA A 1154 -31.01 8.77 21.86
N LYS A 1155 -31.74 8.09 22.74
CA LYS A 1155 -31.33 7.82 24.12
C LYS A 1155 -30.79 6.40 24.23
N GLY A 1156 -29.81 6.21 25.09
CA GLY A 1156 -29.16 4.91 25.29
C GLY A 1156 -28.52 4.79 26.67
N VAL A 1157 -27.98 3.61 26.95
CA VAL A 1157 -27.28 3.28 28.19
C VAL A 1157 -25.86 2.83 27.85
N VAL A 1158 -24.87 3.37 28.57
CA VAL A 1158 -23.46 2.98 28.41
C VAL A 1158 -23.27 1.58 28.98
N VAL A 1159 -22.95 0.60 28.12
CA VAL A 1159 -22.72 -0.80 28.53
C VAL A 1159 -21.25 -1.20 28.51
N GLY A 1160 -20.39 -0.37 27.91
CA GLY A 1160 -18.95 -0.59 27.87
C GLY A 1160 -18.18 0.71 27.76
N LEU A 1161 -17.01 0.76 28.38
CA LEU A 1161 -16.07 1.88 28.27
C LEU A 1161 -14.76 1.36 27.69
N ASN A 1162 -14.24 2.00 26.64
CA ASN A 1162 -12.95 1.69 26.03
C ASN A 1162 -12.01 2.90 26.16
N THR A 1163 -10.79 2.81 25.61
CA THR A 1163 -9.80 3.90 25.70
C THR A 1163 -10.21 5.17 24.95
N LYS A 1164 -10.94 5.04 23.83
CA LYS A 1164 -11.36 6.16 22.97
C LYS A 1164 -12.87 6.22 22.70
N THR A 1165 -13.58 5.14 22.94
CA THR A 1165 -15.00 4.99 22.63
C THR A 1165 -15.76 4.44 23.83
N MET A 1166 -17.08 4.57 23.81
CA MET A 1166 -18.00 3.91 24.73
C MET A 1166 -18.98 3.06 23.92
N ASP A 1167 -19.29 1.87 24.42
CA ASP A 1167 -20.33 1.02 23.85
C ASP A 1167 -21.67 1.42 24.46
N VAL A 1168 -22.63 1.78 23.61
CA VAL A 1168 -23.97 2.22 24.03
C VAL A 1168 -25.01 1.28 23.43
N VAL A 1169 -25.93 0.81 24.27
CA VAL A 1169 -27.16 0.16 23.82
C VAL A 1169 -28.25 1.21 23.76
N TRP A 1170 -28.81 1.40 22.57
CA TRP A 1170 -29.82 2.40 22.29
C TRP A 1170 -31.23 1.86 22.55
N ASP A 1171 -32.13 2.73 22.97
CA ASP A 1171 -33.51 2.34 23.33
C ASP A 1171 -34.29 1.76 22.16
N MET A 1172 -34.02 2.29 20.96
CA MET A 1172 -34.70 1.93 19.72
C MET A 1172 -33.71 1.30 18.76
N PRO A 1173 -34.11 0.26 18.01
CA PRO A 1173 -33.28 -0.30 16.97
C PRO A 1173 -33.12 0.68 15.81
N PHE A 1174 -31.93 0.74 15.24
CA PHE A 1174 -31.59 1.54 14.06
C PHE A 1174 -30.58 0.78 13.20
N MET A 1175 -30.65 0.99 11.89
CA MET A 1175 -29.95 0.17 10.89
C MET A 1175 -28.42 0.09 11.03
N SER A 1176 -27.77 1.13 11.54
CA SER A 1176 -26.31 1.12 11.78
C SER A 1176 -25.93 0.47 13.10
N GLY A 1177 -26.92 0.08 13.92
CA GLY A 1177 -26.72 -0.65 15.16
C GLY A 1177 -26.17 -2.05 14.89
N THR A 1178 -25.27 -2.46 15.75
CA THR A 1178 -24.60 -3.76 15.78
C THR A 1178 -25.08 -4.56 16.99
N THR A 1179 -24.67 -5.83 17.10
CA THR A 1179 -24.91 -6.65 18.30
C THR A 1179 -23.86 -6.44 19.39
N LEU A 1180 -22.89 -5.53 19.17
CA LEU A 1180 -21.72 -5.34 20.04
C LEU A 1180 -20.98 -6.65 20.37
N GLY A 1181 -20.92 -7.58 19.40
CA GLY A 1181 -20.37 -8.93 19.59
C GLY A 1181 -21.35 -9.88 20.27
N ASP A 1182 -22.60 -9.90 19.80
CA ASP A 1182 -23.71 -10.75 20.31
C ASP A 1182 -24.07 -10.54 21.79
N ARG A 1183 -23.77 -9.34 22.29
CA ARG A 1183 -24.11 -8.88 23.64
C ARG A 1183 -25.49 -8.24 23.72
N CYS A 1184 -25.95 -7.64 22.63
CA CYS A 1184 -27.27 -7.01 22.51
C CYS A 1184 -28.00 -7.51 21.26
N SER A 1185 -29.29 -7.22 21.20
CA SER A 1185 -30.16 -7.49 20.06
C SER A 1185 -29.65 -6.78 18.80
N GLN A 1186 -29.92 -7.36 17.62
CA GLN A 1186 -29.49 -6.79 16.35
C GLN A 1186 -30.05 -5.37 16.19
N TYR A 1187 -29.24 -4.46 15.63
CA TYR A 1187 -29.59 -3.06 15.39
C TYR A 1187 -29.71 -2.17 16.63
N ARG A 1188 -29.30 -2.60 17.84
CA ARG A 1188 -29.38 -1.77 19.05
C ARG A 1188 -28.08 -1.19 19.59
N GLY A 1189 -26.94 -1.83 19.39
CA GLY A 1189 -25.70 -1.41 20.04
C GLY A 1189 -24.72 -0.72 19.11
N LEU A 1190 -24.08 0.37 19.52
CA LEU A 1190 -22.99 0.98 18.75
C LEU A 1190 -21.92 1.58 19.65
N ALA A 1191 -20.65 1.44 19.25
CA ALA A 1191 -19.54 2.14 19.87
C ALA A 1191 -19.48 3.59 19.35
N VAL A 1192 -19.46 4.55 20.27
CA VAL A 1192 -19.48 5.99 19.96
C VAL A 1192 -18.39 6.75 20.72
N GLU A 1193 -17.98 7.92 20.22
CA GLU A 1193 -16.94 8.75 20.85
C GLU A 1193 -17.46 9.48 22.10
N PHE A 1194 -16.58 9.77 23.06
CA PHE A 1194 -16.93 10.45 24.31
C PHE A 1194 -17.58 11.84 24.15
N ASN A 1195 -17.25 12.54 23.08
CA ASN A 1195 -17.75 13.88 22.76
C ASN A 1195 -19.04 13.86 21.92
N SER A 1196 -19.52 12.69 21.46
CA SER A 1196 -20.74 12.57 20.64
C SER A 1196 -22.03 12.55 21.46
N CYS A 1197 -21.91 12.20 22.75
CA CYS A 1197 -23.02 12.00 23.67
C CYS A 1197 -22.99 12.98 24.85
N LEU A 1198 -24.18 13.31 25.36
CA LEU A 1198 -24.35 14.05 26.61
C LEU A 1198 -24.77 13.08 27.72
N ASN A 1199 -24.08 13.12 28.86
CA ASN A 1199 -24.37 12.32 30.04
C ASN A 1199 -25.53 12.94 30.82
N LEU A 1200 -26.68 12.25 30.81
CA LEU A 1200 -27.88 12.66 31.53
C LEU A 1200 -27.88 12.22 33.00
N SER A 1201 -27.07 11.20 33.34
CA SER A 1201 -26.98 10.63 34.68
C SER A 1201 -26.05 11.39 35.63
N ASP A 1202 -24.97 11.98 35.10
CA ASP A 1202 -24.03 12.90 35.77
C ASP A 1202 -23.92 14.22 34.98
N PRO A 1203 -24.84 15.17 35.17
CA PRO A 1203 -24.88 16.43 34.43
C PRO A 1203 -23.67 17.33 34.75
N GLN A 1204 -22.71 17.42 33.82
CA GLN A 1204 -21.44 18.15 34.02
C GLN A 1204 -21.41 19.56 33.40
N PHE A 1205 -22.34 19.88 32.49
CA PHE A 1205 -22.39 21.17 31.78
C PHE A 1205 -23.63 22.00 32.15
N VAL A 1206 -24.21 21.76 33.32
CA VAL A 1206 -25.42 22.45 33.77
C VAL A 1206 -25.13 23.94 33.96
N THR A 1207 -26.01 24.78 33.45
CA THR A 1207 -25.91 26.24 33.57
C THR A 1207 -27.12 26.80 34.29
N SER A 1208 -26.92 27.76 35.21
CA SER A 1208 -28.03 28.49 35.84
C SER A 1208 -28.79 29.31 34.79
N THR A 1209 -30.13 29.26 34.87
CA THR A 1209 -31.03 29.99 33.96
C THR A 1209 -31.47 31.33 34.54
N ASN A 1210 -31.00 31.69 35.74
CA ASN A 1210 -31.41 32.88 36.46
C ASN A 1210 -30.41 34.03 36.24
N PRO A 1211 -30.78 35.13 35.55
CA PRO A 1211 -29.84 36.20 35.18
C PRO A 1211 -29.24 36.96 36.39
N LYS A 1212 -29.80 36.80 37.60
CA LYS A 1212 -29.30 37.40 38.85
C LYS A 1212 -28.36 36.49 39.65
N ASP A 1213 -28.28 35.20 39.32
CA ASP A 1213 -27.35 34.22 39.92
C ASP A 1213 -26.22 33.90 38.94
N GLN A 1214 -25.57 34.93 38.39
CA GLN A 1214 -24.22 34.76 37.81
C GLN A 1214 -23.20 34.55 38.95
N LYS A 1215 -23.42 33.54 39.80
CA LYS A 1215 -22.29 32.95 40.50
C LYS A 1215 -21.40 32.42 39.39
N GLN A 1216 -20.11 32.80 39.42
CA GLN A 1216 -19.09 32.04 38.69
C GLN A 1216 -19.42 30.56 38.92
N PRO A 1217 -19.63 29.76 37.87
CA PRO A 1217 -19.68 28.32 38.07
C PRO A 1217 -18.45 27.97 38.90
N LEU A 1218 -18.62 27.19 39.97
CA LEU A 1218 -17.50 26.68 40.76
C LEU A 1218 -16.41 26.31 39.76
N PRO A 1219 -15.17 26.82 39.89
CA PRO A 1219 -14.12 26.46 38.95
C PRO A 1219 -14.18 24.96 38.84
N VAL A 1220 -14.47 24.45 37.63
CA VAL A 1220 -14.36 23.03 37.36
C VAL A 1220 -12.96 22.73 37.82
N ASN A 1221 -12.86 22.06 38.97
CA ASN A 1221 -11.61 21.97 39.68
C ASN A 1221 -10.72 21.21 38.70
N HIS A 1222 -9.80 21.90 38.02
CA HIS A 1222 -8.78 21.30 37.16
C HIS A 1222 -7.79 20.49 38.01
N ALA A 1223 -8.16 20.10 39.24
CA ALA A 1223 -7.61 19.00 39.99
C ALA A 1223 -7.82 17.70 39.20
N ALA A 1224 -6.87 17.50 38.28
CA ALA A 1224 -6.73 16.43 37.32
C ALA A 1224 -7.86 16.37 36.27
N PRO A 1225 -7.57 16.51 34.95
CA PRO A 1225 -8.39 15.83 33.94
C PRO A 1225 -8.58 14.37 34.38
N PHE A 1226 -9.63 13.68 33.91
CA PHE A 1226 -9.66 12.23 34.00
C PHE A 1226 -8.30 11.70 33.57
N LYS A 1227 -7.47 11.31 34.55
CA LYS A 1227 -6.26 10.55 34.31
C LYS A 1227 -6.83 9.16 34.10
N PRO A 1228 -6.86 8.60 32.88
CA PRO A 1228 -6.89 7.15 32.79
C PRO A 1228 -5.81 6.66 33.76
N ARG A 1229 -6.19 5.82 34.73
CA ARG A 1229 -5.28 5.35 35.78
C ARG A 1229 -3.99 4.90 35.08
N SER A 1230 -2.94 5.72 35.15
CA SER A 1230 -1.73 5.49 34.37
C SER A 1230 -1.06 4.26 34.94
N GLY A 1231 -1.35 3.10 34.36
CA GLY A 1231 -0.50 1.94 34.45
C GLY A 1231 0.87 2.28 33.86
N PRO A 1232 1.92 1.54 34.25
CA PRO A 1232 3.23 1.73 33.63
C PRO A 1232 3.06 1.59 32.12
N TYR A 1233 3.63 2.54 31.38
CA TYR A 1233 3.74 2.60 29.93
C TYR A 1233 3.65 1.20 29.27
N PRO A 1234 2.89 1.02 28.17
CA PRO A 1234 3.24 -0.04 27.26
C PRO A 1234 4.71 0.18 26.91
N LEU A 1235 5.55 -0.79 27.23
CA LEU A 1235 6.85 -0.89 26.61
C LEU A 1235 6.58 -0.82 25.12
N ASP A 1236 6.97 0.28 24.48
CA ASP A 1236 7.13 0.37 23.04
C ASP A 1236 7.68 -0.98 22.56
N VAL A 1237 7.07 -1.55 21.52
CA VAL A 1237 7.51 -2.80 20.91
C VAL A 1237 9.01 -2.75 20.51
N ALA A 1238 9.58 -1.54 20.43
CA ALA A 1238 11.01 -1.28 20.28
C ALA A 1238 11.90 -1.81 21.43
N ARG A 1239 11.43 -1.91 22.69
CA ARG A 1239 12.26 -2.43 23.80
C ARG A 1239 12.43 -3.95 23.75
N LEU A 1240 11.54 -4.69 23.09
CA LEU A 1240 11.73 -6.12 22.85
C LEU A 1240 12.79 -6.40 21.77
N CYS A 1241 12.96 -5.49 20.80
CA CYS A 1241 14.07 -5.57 19.85
C CYS A 1241 15.40 -5.09 20.46
N GLY A 1242 15.38 -3.98 21.23
CA GLY A 1242 16.58 -3.45 21.89
C GLY A 1242 17.13 -4.32 23.02
N GLY A 1243 16.25 -4.95 23.83
CA GLY A 1243 16.66 -5.86 24.89
C GLY A 1243 17.26 -7.18 24.38
N ILE A 1244 16.81 -7.67 23.22
CA ILE A 1244 17.39 -8.85 22.57
C ILE A 1244 18.70 -8.50 21.85
N MET A 1245 18.84 -7.28 21.31
CA MET A 1245 20.13 -6.81 20.74
C MET A 1245 21.18 -6.55 21.82
N ALA A 1246 20.84 -5.99 22.98
CA ALA A 1246 21.80 -5.76 24.07
C ALA A 1246 22.26 -7.08 24.75
N LEU A 1247 21.40 -8.10 24.82
CA LEU A 1247 21.77 -9.43 25.32
C LEU A 1247 22.55 -10.26 24.27
N LYS A 1248 22.37 -10.01 22.96
CA LYS A 1248 23.24 -10.62 21.92
C LYS A 1248 24.59 -9.92 21.79
N LEU A 1249 24.65 -8.59 21.95
CA LEU A 1249 25.91 -7.84 21.89
C LEU A 1249 26.85 -8.10 23.09
N ASN A 1250 26.32 -8.59 24.23
CA ASN A 1250 27.14 -9.00 25.38
C ASN A 1250 27.54 -10.48 25.39
N LEU A 1251 27.09 -11.29 24.43
CA LEU A 1251 27.44 -12.72 24.34
C LEU A 1251 28.44 -13.08 23.22
N ASP A 1252 28.77 -12.15 22.32
CA ASP A 1252 29.78 -12.35 21.26
C ASP A 1252 31.13 -11.65 21.51
N TYR A 1253 31.36 -11.07 22.70
CA TYR A 1253 32.66 -10.47 23.07
C TYR A 1253 33.60 -11.39 23.87
N LYS A 1254 33.40 -12.72 23.81
CA LYS A 1254 34.32 -13.72 24.38
C LYS A 1254 34.55 -14.89 23.44
N THR A 1255 35.19 -14.64 22.29
CA THR A 1255 36.17 -15.55 21.64
C THR A 1255 36.50 -15.03 20.23
N CYS A 1256 37.43 -14.09 20.10
CA CYS A 1256 38.23 -14.02 18.88
C CYS A 1256 39.59 -13.37 19.15
N ASN A 1257 40.63 -14.09 18.77
CA ASN A 1257 42.02 -13.90 19.15
C ASN A 1257 42.65 -12.69 18.42
N ILE A 1258 42.66 -11.53 19.08
CA ILE A 1258 43.23 -10.25 18.57
C ILE A 1258 44.76 -10.28 18.39
N LYS A 1259 45.47 -11.31 18.89
CA LYS A 1259 46.94 -11.38 18.80
C LYS A 1259 47.50 -11.83 17.43
N GLN A 1260 46.68 -12.32 16.50
CA GLN A 1260 47.16 -12.80 15.19
C GLN A 1260 46.92 -11.83 14.02
N ARG A 1261 46.04 -10.84 14.15
CA ARG A 1261 45.80 -9.79 13.12
C ARG A 1261 46.72 -8.56 13.26
N LEU A 1262 47.25 -8.30 14.45
CA LEU A 1262 48.17 -7.17 14.72
C LEU A 1262 49.61 -7.38 14.20
N ARG A 1263 49.99 -8.60 13.79
CA ARG A 1263 51.31 -8.86 13.16
C ARG A 1263 51.33 -8.67 11.64
N ARG A 1264 50.18 -8.49 10.98
CA ARG A 1264 50.10 -8.29 9.51
C ARG A 1264 49.84 -6.84 9.08
N LEU A 1265 49.53 -5.93 9.99
CA LEU A 1265 49.20 -4.53 9.68
C LEU A 1265 50.34 -3.52 9.91
N VAL A 1266 51.51 -3.98 10.36
CA VAL A 1266 52.73 -3.14 10.50
C VAL A 1266 53.62 -3.18 9.24
N ALA A 1267 53.31 -3.99 8.24
CA ALA A 1267 54.19 -4.19 7.06
C ALA A 1267 53.80 -3.42 5.78
N LEU A 1268 52.74 -2.60 5.76
CA LEU A 1268 52.32 -1.87 4.54
C LEU A 1268 52.08 -0.37 4.79
N ARG A 1269 52.92 0.24 5.64
CA ARG A 1269 53.26 1.66 5.55
C ARG A 1269 54.60 1.77 4.81
N LYS A 1270 54.54 1.81 3.48
CA LYS A 1270 55.54 2.35 2.53
C LYS A 1270 55.13 1.90 1.13
N PHE A 1271 54.28 2.69 0.47
CA PHE A 1271 54.28 3.05 -0.96
C PHE A 1271 52.87 3.53 -1.34
N VAL A 1272 52.84 4.77 -1.85
CA VAL A 1272 51.71 5.64 -2.24
C VAL A 1272 51.05 6.39 -1.08
#